data_AF-Q15YB1-F1
#
_entry.id   AF-Q15YB1-F1
#
_cell.length_a   1.000
_cell.length_b   1.000
_cell.length_c   1.000
_cell.angle_alpha   90.00
_cell.angle_beta   90.00
_cell.angle_gamma   90.00
#
_symmetry.space_group_name_H-M   'P 1'
#
loop_
_entity.id
_entity.type
_entity.pdbx_description
1 polymer ?
#
loop_
_entity_poly.entity_id
_entity_poly.type
_entity_poly.pdbx_seq_one_letter_code
_entity_poly.pdbx_strand_id
1 'polypeptide(L)'
;MVYSYSEKKRIRKDFGKRPQVLEIPYLLSIQLDSFKKFIDLDVDGQHGLEAAFRSVFPIKSYSGNAELQYVSYRLGEPVFDVKECQIRGVTFSAPLRVKLRLVLFDREAAPGTVKDIKEQEVYMGEIPLMTENGTFVINGTERVIVSQLHRSPGVFFDHDKGKTHSSGKVLYNARVIPYRGSWLDFEFDPKDNLYVRIDRRRKLPATIMLRALEIPTEEILGMFFEKNQVRIDGNRFMSDIVPDRLRGETAQFDILDSDGNVLVEAGRRISARHTRALEKAGIVELEVPAEYLVGRVFACDYVDQETGELVVAANDLLTLENVLALKEAGYTTFETLYINELDHGAYISDTLRIDSSTNRLEALVEIYRMMRPGEPPTKDAAETLFTNLFFSEDRYDLSSVGRMKFNRRLGRETSIGAGTLDKDDIVDVMKQLITIRDGKDDVDDIDHLGNRRIRSVGEMAENQFRVGLVRVERAVKERLSLGDLDAVMPQDLINAKPISAAVKEFFGSSQLSQFMDQNNPLSEVTDKRRISALGPGGLTRERAGFEVRDVHPTHYGRVCPIETPEGPNIGLINSLASFARTNDFGFLETPYRKIVDGVVTDEIDYLSAIEEGQFSIAQANVVLDETGRLADDLIPCRHRGETTLKESSEITYMDVSPQQIVSIAASIIPFLEHDDANRALMGANMQRQAVPTLIADKPLVGTGMEKTVAVDSGVTVVAKRGGRVDYVDASRIVIKVNEEETVAGEAGIDIYNLTKYTRSNQNTCINQRPTCNVGEPIVAGDVLADGPSTDLGELALGQNMRIAFMPWNGYNFEDSILISERVAMEDRFTTIHIQELSCVARDTKLGPEEISSDIPNVGESALGKLDESGVVYIGAEVKGGDILVGKVTPKGETQLTPEEKLLRAIFGEKASDVKDTSLRVPNSVRGTVIDVQVFTRDGVEKDKRALEIEGMQLRQVKKDLSDEFNILADGIFARAKNLLIKSGIEESRLESAQREKWFDLTLTDEDAQTELDQIAEQFVEIKADFDKKFEIKRRKITQGDDLQPGVLKIVKVYLAVKRQIQPGDKMAGRHGNKGVISTIKPVEDMPYDVNGTPVDIVLNPLGVPSRMNIGQILETHLGMAAHGIGVKIDRMLKEHEEMAKLRSFLKEVYGAGTTHQEVDLDNFSDDEITRLADNLRKGVPMATPVFDGATEAEIKHMLTLADLPESGQIALFDGRTGREFERPVTVGYMYMLKLNHLVDDKMHARSTGSYSLVTQQPLGGKAQFGGQRFGEMEVWALEAYGAAYTLQEMLTVKSDDVNGRTKMYKNIVDGDHRMEPGMPESFNVLLKEIRSLGINIELEEQ
;
A
#
# COMPACT_ATOMS: atom_id res chain seq x y z
N MET A 1 -16.34 30.46 -9.14
CA MET A 1 -15.71 30.09 -7.85
C MET A 1 -14.97 31.31 -7.30
N VAL A 2 -15.04 31.58 -6.00
CA VAL A 2 -14.23 32.63 -5.37
C VAL A 2 -12.87 32.02 -5.04
N TYR A 3 -11.78 32.53 -5.62
CA TYR A 3 -10.43 32.06 -5.33
C TYR A 3 -10.05 32.35 -3.86
N SER A 4 -9.48 31.35 -3.19
CA SER A 4 -8.88 31.50 -1.85
C SER A 4 -7.70 32.47 -1.88
N TYR A 5 -7.33 33.03 -0.73
CA TYR A 5 -6.26 34.02 -0.66
C TYR A 5 -4.91 33.43 -1.09
N SER A 6 -4.65 32.15 -0.77
CA SER A 6 -3.45 31.44 -1.25
C SER A 6 -3.45 31.28 -2.78
N GLU A 7 -4.58 30.91 -3.40
CA GLU A 7 -4.69 30.80 -4.86
C GLU A 7 -4.53 32.13 -5.58
N LYS A 8 -5.05 33.22 -4.99
CA LYS A 8 -4.86 34.57 -5.54
C LYS A 8 -3.39 34.96 -5.65
N LYS A 9 -2.50 34.43 -4.80
CA LYS A 9 -1.05 34.67 -4.91
C LYS A 9 -0.50 34.13 -6.23
N ARG A 10 -1.01 32.98 -6.70
CA ARG A 10 -0.56 32.35 -7.94
C ARG A 10 -1.64 31.46 -8.53
N ILE A 11 -2.23 31.92 -9.63
CA ILE A 11 -3.20 31.15 -10.41
C ILE A 11 -2.46 30.36 -11.49
N ARG A 12 -2.75 29.07 -11.62
CA ARG A 12 -2.30 28.22 -12.72
C ARG A 12 -3.34 28.27 -13.82
N LYS A 13 -2.91 28.61 -15.05
CA LYS A 13 -3.80 28.61 -16.22
C LYS A 13 -4.11 27.16 -16.59
N ASP A 14 -5.38 26.79 -16.64
CA ASP A 14 -5.82 25.44 -17.01
C ASP A 14 -6.32 25.37 -18.45
N PHE A 15 -5.87 24.37 -19.21
CA PHE A 15 -6.33 24.07 -20.57
C PHE A 15 -7.45 23.02 -20.62
N GLY A 16 -7.85 22.44 -19.47
CA GLY A 16 -8.98 21.52 -19.39
C GLY A 16 -10.26 22.13 -19.97
N LYS A 17 -10.94 21.39 -20.84
CA LYS A 17 -12.22 21.82 -21.44
C LYS A 17 -13.41 21.33 -20.64
N ARG A 18 -13.23 20.23 -19.90
CA ARG A 18 -14.31 19.59 -19.16
C ARG A 18 -14.38 20.14 -17.74
N PRO A 19 -15.58 20.50 -17.24
CA PRO A 19 -15.72 20.91 -15.85
C PRO A 19 -15.43 19.73 -14.92
N GLN A 20 -14.78 20.01 -13.80
CA GLN A 20 -14.60 19.03 -12.73
C GLN A 20 -15.93 18.84 -11.98
N VAL A 21 -16.66 17.77 -12.31
CA VAL A 21 -17.97 17.46 -11.69
C VAL A 21 -17.82 16.97 -10.25
N LEU A 22 -16.75 16.21 -9.96
CA LEU A 22 -16.43 15.70 -8.64
C LEU A 22 -15.02 16.12 -8.26
N GLU A 23 -14.88 16.67 -7.05
CA GLU A 23 -13.57 16.94 -6.47
C GLU A 23 -12.82 15.63 -6.21
N ILE A 24 -11.50 15.66 -6.28
CA ILE A 24 -10.68 14.48 -5.99
C ILE A 24 -10.87 14.13 -4.51
N PRO A 25 -11.23 12.88 -4.19
CA PRO A 25 -11.43 12.48 -2.80
C PRO A 25 -10.11 12.58 -2.03
N TYR A 26 -10.21 12.81 -0.72
CA TYR A 26 -9.02 12.89 0.14
C TYR A 26 -8.13 11.67 -0.04
N LEU A 27 -6.87 11.90 -0.44
CA LEU A 27 -6.01 10.84 -0.96
C LEU A 27 -5.63 9.77 0.07
N LEU A 28 -5.74 10.06 1.38
CA LEU A 28 -5.37 9.15 2.46
C LEU A 28 -6.56 8.46 3.15
N SER A 29 -7.78 8.71 2.66
CA SER A 29 -9.05 8.14 3.19
C SER A 29 -8.98 6.64 3.43
N ILE A 30 -8.47 5.84 2.48
CA ILE A 30 -8.40 4.37 2.61
C ILE A 30 -7.68 3.90 3.88
N GLN A 31 -6.61 4.59 4.30
CA GLN A 31 -5.85 4.23 5.50
C GLN A 31 -6.58 4.71 6.75
N LEU A 32 -6.96 5.99 6.77
CA LEU A 32 -7.57 6.65 7.93
C LEU A 32 -8.95 6.05 8.25
N ASP A 33 -9.83 5.93 7.25
CA ASP A 33 -11.18 5.39 7.44
C ASP A 33 -11.13 3.93 7.87
N SER A 34 -10.21 3.13 7.30
CA SER A 34 -10.04 1.74 7.69
C SER A 34 -9.56 1.59 9.13
N PHE A 35 -8.58 2.41 9.55
CA PHE A 35 -8.06 2.35 10.90
C PHE A 35 -9.04 2.92 11.93
N LYS A 36 -9.80 3.96 11.54
CA LYS A 36 -10.90 4.51 12.32
C LYS A 36 -11.96 3.45 12.60
N LYS A 37 -12.41 2.70 11.57
CA LYS A 37 -13.32 1.55 11.72
C LYS A 37 -12.77 0.46 12.66
N PHE A 38 -11.46 0.35 12.85
CA PHE A 38 -10.85 -0.62 13.76
C PHE A 38 -10.84 -0.16 15.22
N ILE A 39 -10.60 1.12 15.47
CA ILE A 39 -10.45 1.69 16.82
C ILE A 39 -11.77 2.21 17.41
N ASP A 40 -12.61 2.85 16.60
CA ASP A 40 -13.83 3.51 17.07
C ASP A 40 -14.80 2.50 17.69
N LEU A 41 -15.54 2.95 18.71
CA LEU A 41 -16.56 2.15 19.36
C LEU A 41 -17.76 1.97 18.42
N ASP A 42 -17.84 0.79 17.81
CA ASP A 42 -19.00 0.38 17.02
C ASP A 42 -20.08 -0.21 17.93
N VAL A 43 -21.20 0.50 18.09
CA VAL A 43 -22.31 0.07 18.97
C VAL A 43 -22.95 -1.23 18.46
N ASP A 44 -23.01 -1.40 17.14
CA ASP A 44 -23.61 -2.57 16.49
C ASP A 44 -22.67 -3.79 16.57
N GLY A 45 -21.38 -3.57 16.81
CA GLY A 45 -20.36 -4.60 17.01
C GLY A 45 -20.06 -5.41 15.75
N GLN A 46 -20.16 -4.78 14.58
CA GLN A 46 -19.92 -5.38 13.27
C GLN A 46 -18.44 -5.32 12.87
N HIS A 47 -17.70 -4.32 13.35
CA HIS A 47 -16.31 -4.09 12.95
C HIS A 47 -15.34 -3.85 14.12
N GLY A 48 -14.04 -4.03 13.84
CA GLY A 48 -12.96 -3.54 14.69
C GLY A 48 -12.74 -4.34 15.98
N LEU A 49 -12.24 -3.65 17.01
CA LEU A 49 -11.98 -4.27 18.33
C LEU A 49 -13.27 -4.84 18.95
N GLU A 50 -14.40 -4.14 18.80
CA GLU A 50 -15.69 -4.60 19.32
C GLU A 50 -16.11 -5.93 18.71
N ALA A 51 -16.06 -6.06 17.38
CA ALA A 51 -16.35 -7.32 16.67
C ALA A 51 -15.41 -8.45 17.12
N ALA A 52 -14.11 -8.15 17.27
CA ALA A 52 -13.14 -9.14 17.74
C ALA A 52 -13.45 -9.61 19.18
N PHE A 53 -13.81 -8.70 20.10
CA PHE A 53 -14.21 -9.06 21.46
C PHE A 53 -15.51 -9.88 21.49
N ARG A 54 -16.58 -9.42 20.82
CA ARG A 54 -17.86 -10.13 20.74
C ARG A 54 -17.75 -11.50 20.06
N SER A 55 -16.76 -11.69 19.19
CA SER A 55 -16.52 -12.98 18.53
C SER A 55 -15.91 -14.06 19.45
N VAL A 56 -15.28 -13.67 20.56
CA VAL A 56 -14.59 -14.60 21.49
C VAL A 56 -15.26 -14.63 22.87
N PHE A 57 -15.78 -13.49 23.33
CA PHE A 57 -16.49 -13.37 24.59
C PHE A 57 -18.00 -13.53 24.36
N PRO A 58 -18.73 -14.19 25.26
CA PRO A 58 -18.30 -14.66 26.57
C PRO A 58 -17.54 -16.00 26.55
N ILE A 59 -16.45 -16.09 27.32
CA ILE A 59 -15.63 -17.30 27.45
C ILE A 59 -16.19 -18.16 28.58
N LYS A 60 -16.80 -19.31 28.22
CA LYS A 60 -17.35 -20.29 29.19
C LYS A 60 -16.32 -21.36 29.54
N SER A 61 -16.28 -21.78 30.82
CA SER A 61 -15.44 -22.88 31.28
C SER A 61 -15.91 -24.23 30.71
N TYR A 62 -15.04 -25.25 30.65
CA TYR A 62 -15.44 -26.59 30.16
C TYR A 62 -16.58 -27.21 30.97
N SER A 63 -16.72 -26.82 32.25
CA SER A 63 -17.77 -27.31 33.15
C SER A 63 -19.04 -26.45 33.16
N GLY A 64 -19.02 -25.28 32.49
CA GLY A 64 -20.13 -24.32 32.50
C GLY A 64 -20.33 -23.54 33.80
N ASN A 65 -19.52 -23.78 34.84
CA ASN A 65 -19.69 -23.17 36.17
C ASN A 65 -19.18 -21.72 36.27
N ALA A 66 -18.49 -21.24 35.24
CA ALA A 66 -17.91 -19.90 35.23
C ALA A 66 -17.86 -19.36 33.81
N GLU A 67 -18.10 -18.07 33.69
CA GLU A 67 -18.15 -17.35 32.43
C GLU A 67 -17.43 -16.01 32.58
N LEU A 68 -16.48 -15.73 31.68
CA LEU A 68 -15.83 -14.43 31.59
C LEU A 68 -16.48 -13.63 30.46
N GLN A 69 -17.16 -12.54 30.84
CA GLN A 69 -17.90 -11.65 29.95
C GLN A 69 -17.10 -10.38 29.64
N TYR A 70 -17.24 -9.90 28.41
CA TYR A 70 -16.76 -8.60 27.97
C TYR A 70 -17.84 -7.53 28.20
N VAL A 71 -17.46 -6.37 28.75
CA VAL A 71 -18.39 -5.25 29.01
C VAL A 71 -18.13 -4.08 28.06
N SER A 72 -16.89 -3.58 28.02
CA SER A 72 -16.48 -2.46 27.17
C SER A 72 -14.95 -2.39 27.11
N TYR A 73 -14.38 -1.67 26.14
CA TYR A 73 -12.96 -1.28 26.15
C TYR A 73 -12.80 0.24 26.11
N ARG A 74 -11.60 0.71 26.47
CA ARG A 74 -11.13 2.06 26.15
C ARG A 74 -9.64 2.02 25.80
N LEU A 75 -9.24 2.90 24.90
CA LEU A 75 -7.83 3.19 24.65
C LEU A 75 -7.41 4.34 25.58
N GLY A 76 -6.35 4.14 26.36
CA GLY A 76 -5.78 5.21 27.15
C GLY A 76 -4.98 6.20 26.30
N GLU A 77 -4.56 7.30 26.92
CA GLU A 77 -3.67 8.26 26.26
C GLU A 77 -2.30 7.62 25.96
N PRO A 78 -1.69 7.95 24.80
CA PRO A 78 -0.35 7.48 24.49
C PRO A 78 0.66 8.07 25.47
N VAL A 79 1.63 7.27 25.91
CA VAL A 79 2.65 7.69 26.88
C VAL A 79 3.53 8.80 26.28
N PHE A 80 3.83 8.70 24.99
CA PHE A 80 4.67 9.62 24.23
C PHE A 80 3.93 10.10 22.98
N ASP A 81 4.15 11.35 22.59
CA ASP A 81 3.65 11.86 21.30
C ASP A 81 4.49 11.32 20.13
N VAL A 82 4.05 11.58 18.89
CA VAL A 82 4.71 11.08 17.66
C VAL A 82 6.18 11.49 17.59
N LYS A 83 6.49 12.76 17.91
CA LYS A 83 7.86 13.31 17.85
C LYS A 83 8.74 12.68 18.94
N GLU A 84 8.20 12.53 20.14
CA GLU A 84 8.86 11.84 21.25
C GLU A 84 9.17 10.37 20.90
N CYS A 85 8.23 9.66 20.26
CA CYS A 85 8.43 8.28 19.81
C CYS A 85 9.55 8.15 18.77
N GLN A 86 9.59 9.05 17.78
CA GLN A 86 10.64 9.09 16.74
C GLN A 86 12.02 9.31 17.35
N ILE A 87 12.16 10.28 18.26
CA ILE A 87 13.43 10.61 18.91
C ILE A 87 13.91 9.43 19.78
N ARG A 88 13.03 8.90 20.64
CA ARG A 88 13.37 7.82 21.59
C ARG A 88 13.58 6.46 20.94
N GLY A 89 13.09 6.24 19.72
CA GLY A 89 13.14 4.92 19.11
C GLY A 89 12.07 3.96 19.63
N VAL A 90 10.94 4.47 20.12
CA VAL A 90 9.83 3.65 20.65
C VAL A 90 8.63 3.65 19.70
N THR A 91 7.67 2.76 19.96
CA THR A 91 6.46 2.64 19.14
C THR A 91 5.38 3.61 19.65
N PHE A 92 4.77 4.38 18.75
CA PHE A 92 3.62 5.22 19.08
C PHE A 92 2.39 4.34 19.27
N SER A 93 1.93 4.20 20.52
CA SER A 93 0.88 3.25 20.89
C SER A 93 0.08 3.73 22.09
N ALA A 94 -1.15 3.24 22.20
CA ALA A 94 -2.05 3.47 23.33
C ALA A 94 -2.26 2.19 24.14
N PRO A 95 -2.34 2.28 25.48
CA PRO A 95 -2.65 1.14 26.32
C PRO A 95 -4.12 0.74 26.17
N LEU A 96 -4.39 -0.52 25.83
CA LEU A 96 -5.73 -1.06 25.74
C LEU A 96 -6.20 -1.54 27.13
N ARG A 97 -7.27 -0.94 27.63
CA ARG A 97 -7.92 -1.34 28.88
C ARG A 97 -9.32 -1.87 28.60
N VAL A 98 -9.60 -3.06 29.13
CA VAL A 98 -10.84 -3.79 28.84
C VAL A 98 -11.56 -4.08 30.15
N LYS A 99 -12.82 -3.68 30.24
CA LYS A 99 -13.68 -3.97 31.38
C LYS A 99 -14.29 -5.36 31.21
N LEU A 100 -13.95 -6.25 32.12
CA LEU A 100 -14.35 -7.66 32.09
C LEU A 100 -15.09 -8.03 33.35
N ARG A 101 -16.04 -8.96 33.21
CA ARG A 101 -16.88 -9.45 34.30
C ARG A 101 -16.78 -10.97 34.38
N LEU A 102 -16.25 -11.49 35.49
CA LEU A 102 -16.27 -12.92 35.80
C LEU A 102 -17.56 -13.24 36.55
N VAL A 103 -18.41 -14.08 35.96
CA VAL A 103 -19.65 -14.58 36.53
C VAL A 103 -19.42 -16.02 36.96
N LEU A 104 -19.62 -16.30 38.25
CA LEU A 104 -19.58 -17.66 38.80
C LEU A 104 -21.01 -18.15 38.96
N PHE A 105 -21.32 -19.33 38.43
CA PHE A 105 -22.63 -19.95 38.57
C PHE A 105 -22.65 -20.90 39.76
N ASP A 106 -23.76 -20.89 40.49
CA ASP A 106 -23.99 -21.84 41.56
C ASP A 106 -24.28 -23.23 40.97
N ARG A 107 -23.56 -24.25 41.45
CA ARG A 107 -23.73 -25.64 41.02
C ARG A 107 -24.97 -26.29 41.63
N GLU A 108 -25.44 -25.79 42.77
CA GLU A 108 -26.55 -26.38 43.54
C GLU A 108 -27.91 -25.74 43.20
N ALA A 109 -27.90 -24.55 42.60
CA ALA A 109 -29.11 -23.83 42.19
C ALA A 109 -29.50 -24.13 40.73
N ALA A 110 -30.62 -23.54 40.29
CA ALA A 110 -31.07 -23.69 38.90
C ALA A 110 -29.99 -23.21 37.91
N PRO A 111 -29.80 -23.89 36.75
CA PRO A 111 -28.81 -23.48 35.75
C PRO A 111 -28.95 -22.00 35.41
N GLY A 112 -27.85 -21.25 35.53
CA GLY A 112 -27.82 -19.80 35.32
C GLY A 112 -27.96 -18.95 36.60
N THR A 113 -28.19 -19.55 37.77
CA THR A 113 -28.17 -18.81 39.04
C THR A 113 -26.74 -18.36 39.34
N VAL A 114 -26.56 -17.04 39.42
CA VAL A 114 -25.25 -16.44 39.66
C VAL A 114 -24.91 -16.52 41.15
N LYS A 115 -23.77 -17.13 41.48
CA LYS A 115 -23.18 -17.18 42.82
C LYS A 115 -22.47 -15.87 43.16
N ASP A 116 -21.65 -15.36 42.23
CA ASP A 116 -20.85 -14.16 42.43
C ASP A 116 -20.52 -13.47 41.09
N ILE A 117 -20.32 -12.16 41.13
CA ILE A 117 -19.94 -11.33 39.97
C ILE A 117 -18.74 -10.46 40.35
N LYS A 118 -17.64 -10.62 39.61
CA LYS A 118 -16.43 -9.81 39.79
C LYS A 118 -16.13 -9.03 38.52
N GLU A 119 -16.27 -7.70 38.60
CA GLU A 119 -16.02 -6.80 37.47
C GLU A 119 -14.74 -5.99 37.70
N GLN A 120 -13.85 -5.96 36.71
CA GLN A 120 -12.57 -5.25 36.78
C GLN A 120 -12.13 -4.76 35.40
N GLU A 121 -11.43 -3.63 35.36
CA GLU A 121 -10.73 -3.17 34.18
C GLU A 121 -9.31 -3.78 34.12
N VAL A 122 -9.01 -4.52 33.06
CA VAL A 122 -7.77 -5.28 32.86
C VAL A 122 -6.98 -4.68 31.69
N TYR A 123 -5.67 -4.56 31.86
CA TYR A 123 -4.76 -4.15 30.78
C TYR A 123 -4.48 -5.34 29.84
N MET A 124 -4.76 -5.18 28.54
CA MET A 124 -4.61 -6.24 27.53
C MET A 124 -3.51 -5.96 26.50
N GLY A 125 -2.59 -5.04 26.80
CA GLY A 125 -1.45 -4.69 25.94
C GLY A 125 -1.54 -3.29 25.35
N GLU A 126 -0.72 -3.03 24.34
CA GLU A 126 -0.68 -1.76 23.61
C GLU A 126 -1.06 -1.96 22.15
N ILE A 127 -1.80 -1.02 21.59
CA ILE A 127 -2.15 -0.98 20.18
C ILE A 127 -1.38 0.19 19.54
N PRO A 128 -0.55 -0.07 18.51
CA PRO A 128 0.06 1.00 17.72
C PRO A 128 -1.00 1.93 17.13
N LEU A 129 -0.82 3.23 17.29
CA LEU A 129 -1.73 4.24 16.75
C LEU A 129 -1.26 4.74 15.40
N MET A 130 -2.22 5.08 14.55
CA MET A 130 -1.98 5.77 13.28
C MET A 130 -1.80 7.27 13.52
N THR A 131 -0.87 7.89 12.81
CA THR A 131 -0.68 9.34 12.76
C THR A 131 -1.79 10.01 11.94
N GLU A 132 -1.92 11.33 12.03
CA GLU A 132 -2.86 12.11 11.19
C GLU A 132 -2.62 11.91 9.68
N ASN A 133 -1.40 11.57 9.29
CA ASN A 133 -0.99 11.37 7.89
C ASN A 133 -1.11 9.91 7.42
N GLY A 134 -1.77 9.03 8.17
CA GLY A 134 -1.97 7.63 7.77
C GLY A 134 -0.73 6.73 7.91
N THR A 135 0.17 7.04 8.84
CA THR A 135 1.44 6.30 9.07
C THR A 135 1.49 5.72 10.49
N PHE A 136 2.42 4.80 10.76
CA PHE A 136 2.67 4.25 12.09
C PHE A 136 4.12 4.47 12.50
N VAL A 137 4.36 4.91 13.73
CA VAL A 137 5.73 4.99 14.27
C VAL A 137 6.05 3.68 14.99
N ILE A 138 6.87 2.83 14.37
CA ILE A 138 7.31 1.55 14.94
C ILE A 138 8.81 1.64 15.20
N ASN A 139 9.22 1.46 16.46
CA ASN A 139 10.62 1.60 16.91
C ASN A 139 11.28 2.91 16.43
N GLY A 140 10.55 4.02 16.52
CA GLY A 140 10.98 5.36 16.08
C GLY A 140 11.01 5.61 14.57
N THR A 141 10.68 4.61 13.75
CA THR A 141 10.63 4.74 12.28
C THR A 141 9.21 4.82 11.78
N GLU A 142 8.95 5.69 10.81
CA GLU A 142 7.63 5.77 10.17
C GLU A 142 7.46 4.63 9.15
N ARG A 143 6.32 3.95 9.28
CA ARG A 143 5.92 2.81 8.47
C ARG A 143 4.53 3.00 7.88
N VAL A 144 4.30 2.36 6.75
CA VAL A 144 3.01 2.28 6.08
C VAL A 144 2.58 0.82 6.02
N ILE A 145 1.30 0.56 6.24
CA ILE A 145 0.69 -0.74 6.03
C ILE A 145 0.04 -0.74 4.64
N VAL A 146 0.65 -1.44 3.69
CA VAL A 146 0.17 -1.53 2.31
C VAL A 146 -1.12 -2.32 2.26
N SER A 147 -2.13 -1.80 1.54
CA SER A 147 -3.42 -2.48 1.36
C SER A 147 -3.24 -3.77 0.55
N GLN A 148 -3.88 -4.85 0.96
CA GLN A 148 -3.69 -6.17 0.35
C GLN A 148 -4.83 -6.52 -0.60
N LEU A 149 -4.53 -6.86 -1.85
CA LEU A 149 -5.49 -7.45 -2.79
C LEU A 149 -5.44 -8.97 -2.68
N HIS A 150 -6.55 -9.57 -2.24
CA HIS A 150 -6.65 -11.02 -2.09
C HIS A 150 -7.94 -11.54 -2.71
N ARG A 151 -8.03 -12.86 -2.95
CA ARG A 151 -9.28 -13.46 -3.45
C ARG A 151 -10.37 -13.31 -2.39
N SER A 152 -11.53 -12.81 -2.80
CA SER A 152 -12.66 -12.66 -1.89
C SER A 152 -13.15 -14.03 -1.40
N PRO A 153 -13.63 -14.16 -0.16
CA PRO A 153 -14.34 -15.36 0.26
C PRO A 153 -15.58 -15.61 -0.61
N GLY A 154 -16.02 -16.86 -0.71
CA GLY A 154 -17.18 -17.29 -1.51
C GLY A 154 -16.87 -18.52 -2.37
N VAL A 155 -17.71 -18.79 -3.36
CA VAL A 155 -17.51 -19.86 -4.34
C VAL A 155 -16.91 -19.31 -5.63
N PHE A 156 -16.05 -20.09 -6.27
CA PHE A 156 -15.43 -19.78 -7.55
C PHE A 156 -15.51 -21.00 -8.46
N PHE A 157 -15.90 -20.83 -9.70
CA PHE A 157 -15.89 -21.86 -10.73
C PHE A 157 -14.77 -21.57 -11.73
N ASP A 158 -13.88 -22.53 -11.97
CA ASP A 158 -12.69 -22.35 -12.81
C ASP A 158 -12.46 -23.60 -13.68
N HIS A 159 -11.57 -23.48 -14.66
CA HIS A 159 -11.17 -24.59 -15.51
C HIS A 159 -9.68 -24.53 -15.87
N ASP A 160 -9.09 -25.68 -16.14
CA ASP A 160 -7.65 -25.78 -16.42
C ASP A 160 -7.24 -25.37 -17.85
N LYS A 161 -8.17 -24.83 -18.64
CA LYS A 161 -7.99 -24.51 -20.08
C LYS A 161 -7.44 -25.69 -20.90
N GLY A 162 -7.66 -26.93 -20.46
CA GLY A 162 -7.17 -28.16 -21.11
C GLY A 162 -5.67 -28.43 -20.93
N LYS A 163 -4.99 -27.71 -20.03
CA LYS A 163 -3.53 -27.85 -19.83
C LYS A 163 -3.13 -29.09 -19.01
N THR A 164 -4.01 -29.61 -18.15
CA THR A 164 -3.63 -30.66 -17.18
C THR A 164 -3.61 -32.06 -17.81
N HIS A 165 -4.53 -32.33 -18.74
CA HIS A 165 -4.67 -33.65 -19.35
C HIS A 165 -4.33 -33.61 -20.84
N SER A 166 -3.60 -34.62 -21.31
CA SER A 166 -3.12 -34.71 -22.71
C SER A 166 -4.22 -34.80 -23.76
N SER A 167 -5.45 -35.17 -23.37
CA SER A 167 -6.60 -35.17 -24.29
C SER A 167 -7.10 -33.75 -24.64
N GLY A 168 -6.59 -32.71 -23.98
CA GLY A 168 -7.10 -31.33 -24.09
C GLY A 168 -8.49 -31.15 -23.49
N LYS A 169 -9.03 -32.15 -22.79
CA LYS A 169 -10.33 -32.08 -22.13
C LYS A 169 -10.23 -31.07 -21.00
N VAL A 170 -11.13 -30.08 -21.04
CA VAL A 170 -11.21 -29.03 -20.04
C VAL A 170 -11.75 -29.64 -18.74
N LEU A 171 -10.99 -29.51 -17.66
CA LEU A 171 -11.37 -29.96 -16.33
C LEU A 171 -11.91 -28.78 -15.53
N TYR A 172 -13.20 -28.83 -15.23
CA TYR A 172 -13.89 -27.82 -14.43
C TYR A 172 -13.72 -28.14 -12.94
N ASN A 173 -13.62 -27.08 -12.13
CA ASN A 173 -13.58 -27.18 -10.68
C ASN A 173 -14.41 -26.06 -10.03
N ALA A 174 -14.92 -26.32 -8.84
CA ALA A 174 -15.53 -25.33 -7.96
C ALA A 174 -14.74 -25.28 -6.66
N ARG A 175 -14.45 -24.08 -6.17
CA ARG A 175 -13.69 -23.88 -4.94
C ARG A 175 -14.45 -22.95 -4.01
N VAL A 176 -14.76 -23.44 -2.81
CA VAL A 176 -15.34 -22.65 -1.73
C VAL A 176 -14.21 -22.17 -0.81
N ILE A 177 -13.99 -20.86 -0.81
CA ILE A 177 -12.98 -20.20 0.00
C ILE A 177 -13.67 -19.49 1.18
N PRO A 178 -13.47 -19.95 2.42
CA PRO A 178 -13.96 -19.22 3.58
C PRO A 178 -13.09 -18.01 3.91
N TYR A 179 -13.65 -17.10 4.70
CA TYR A 179 -12.85 -16.06 5.36
C TYR A 179 -11.90 -16.68 6.38
N ARG A 180 -12.44 -17.65 7.15
CA ARG A 180 -11.72 -18.47 8.13
C ARG A 180 -12.29 -19.89 8.08
N GLY A 181 -11.45 -20.90 7.92
CA GLY A 181 -11.87 -22.30 7.90
C GLY A 181 -11.15 -23.11 6.84
N SER A 182 -11.56 -24.38 6.69
CA SER A 182 -10.99 -25.30 5.70
C SER A 182 -11.51 -24.99 4.29
N TRP A 183 -10.67 -25.16 3.28
CA TRP A 183 -11.09 -24.99 1.89
C TRP A 183 -11.80 -26.24 1.39
N LEU A 184 -12.83 -26.05 0.57
CA LEU A 184 -13.58 -27.14 -0.05
C LEU A 184 -13.52 -27.01 -1.58
N ASP A 185 -12.80 -27.93 -2.22
CA ASP A 185 -12.61 -27.96 -3.67
C ASP A 185 -13.38 -29.16 -4.25
N PHE A 186 -14.21 -28.93 -5.27
CA PHE A 186 -14.80 -29.95 -6.14
C PHE A 186 -14.14 -29.89 -7.51
N GLU A 187 -13.76 -31.03 -8.09
CA GLU A 187 -13.09 -31.05 -9.40
C GLU A 187 -13.47 -32.28 -10.21
N PHE A 188 -13.64 -32.10 -11.50
CA PHE A 188 -13.80 -33.20 -12.44
C PHE A 188 -12.46 -33.87 -12.75
N ASP A 189 -12.49 -35.20 -12.91
CA ASP A 189 -11.39 -35.95 -13.50
C ASP A 189 -11.57 -36.09 -15.03
N PRO A 190 -10.56 -36.61 -15.76
CA PRO A 190 -10.69 -36.84 -17.19
C PRO A 190 -11.82 -37.80 -17.60
N LYS A 191 -12.31 -38.63 -16.67
CA LYS A 191 -13.41 -39.60 -16.85
C LYS A 191 -14.78 -39.02 -16.48
N ASP A 192 -14.87 -37.71 -16.23
CA ASP A 192 -16.07 -36.99 -15.76
C ASP A 192 -16.62 -37.45 -14.38
N ASN A 193 -15.80 -38.11 -13.55
CA ASN A 193 -16.15 -38.32 -12.15
C ASN A 193 -15.90 -37.05 -11.35
N LEU A 194 -16.80 -36.76 -10.41
CA LEU A 194 -16.67 -35.59 -9.54
C LEU A 194 -15.97 -35.98 -8.24
N TYR A 195 -14.86 -35.32 -7.93
CA TYR A 195 -14.10 -35.51 -6.69
C TYR A 195 -14.20 -34.27 -5.79
N VAL A 196 -14.02 -34.49 -4.49
CA VAL A 196 -13.88 -33.46 -3.48
C VAL A 196 -12.48 -33.53 -2.84
N ARG A 197 -11.91 -32.38 -2.52
CA ARG A 197 -10.70 -32.23 -1.70
C ARG A 197 -10.96 -31.21 -0.59
N ILE A 198 -10.58 -31.57 0.64
CA ILE A 198 -10.59 -30.64 1.78
C ILE A 198 -9.15 -30.17 2.00
N ASP A 199 -8.91 -28.87 2.09
CA ASP A 199 -7.58 -28.26 2.28
C ASP A 199 -6.51 -28.74 1.27
N ARG A 200 -6.92 -28.99 0.02
CA ARG A 200 -6.06 -29.52 -1.06
C ARG A 200 -5.38 -30.85 -0.73
N ARG A 201 -5.98 -31.66 0.14
CA ARG A 201 -5.54 -33.03 0.47
C ARG A 201 -5.96 -34.05 -0.58
N ARG A 202 -5.94 -35.34 -0.23
CA ARG A 202 -6.29 -36.48 -1.10
C ARG A 202 -7.71 -36.31 -1.66
N LYS A 203 -7.89 -36.63 -2.95
CA LYS A 203 -9.19 -36.70 -3.63
C LYS A 203 -10.06 -37.80 -3.00
N LEU A 204 -11.33 -37.49 -2.75
CA LEU A 204 -12.39 -38.43 -2.40
C LEU A 204 -13.53 -38.28 -3.41
N PRO A 205 -14.28 -39.33 -3.79
CA PRO A 205 -15.50 -39.17 -4.59
C PRO A 205 -16.44 -38.15 -3.93
N ALA A 206 -17.02 -37.23 -4.70
CA ALA A 206 -17.82 -36.14 -4.14
C ALA A 206 -19.09 -36.65 -3.42
N THR A 207 -19.58 -37.83 -3.78
CA THR A 207 -20.72 -38.51 -3.14
C THR A 207 -20.44 -38.90 -1.69
N ILE A 208 -19.17 -39.10 -1.29
CA ILE A 208 -18.79 -39.29 0.12
C ILE A 208 -19.23 -38.08 0.96
N MET A 209 -19.12 -36.87 0.42
CA MET A 209 -19.56 -35.66 1.11
C MET A 209 -21.09 -35.67 1.31
N LEU A 210 -21.85 -36.05 0.27
CA LEU A 210 -23.31 -36.14 0.34
C LEU A 210 -23.79 -37.21 1.34
N ARG A 211 -23.13 -38.38 1.35
CA ARG A 211 -23.41 -39.42 2.36
C ARG A 211 -23.07 -38.96 3.78
N ALA A 212 -21.98 -38.22 3.98
CA ALA A 212 -21.62 -37.65 5.28
C ALA A 212 -22.66 -36.61 5.79
N LEU A 213 -23.35 -35.93 4.87
CA LEU A 213 -24.47 -35.01 5.13
C LEU A 213 -25.81 -35.73 5.39
N GLU A 214 -25.83 -37.06 5.48
CA GLU A 214 -27.01 -37.91 5.67
C GLU A 214 -27.97 -37.94 4.47
N ILE A 215 -27.48 -37.74 3.25
CA ILE A 215 -28.30 -37.84 2.04
C ILE A 215 -28.19 -39.28 1.48
N PRO A 216 -29.26 -40.09 1.49
CA PRO A 216 -29.25 -41.44 0.95
C PRO A 216 -29.16 -41.45 -0.58
N THR A 217 -28.79 -42.59 -1.17
CA THR A 217 -28.52 -42.69 -2.62
C THR A 217 -29.70 -42.29 -3.50
N GLU A 218 -30.93 -42.70 -3.15
CA GLU A 218 -32.13 -42.32 -3.92
C GLU A 218 -32.35 -40.80 -3.93
N GLU A 219 -32.09 -40.14 -2.80
CA GLU A 219 -32.24 -38.69 -2.67
C GLU A 219 -31.10 -37.98 -3.41
N ILE A 220 -29.86 -38.47 -3.34
CA ILE A 220 -28.75 -37.99 -4.18
C ILE A 220 -29.15 -38.03 -5.66
N LEU A 221 -29.65 -39.17 -6.14
CA LEU A 221 -30.06 -39.30 -7.53
C LEU A 221 -31.23 -38.36 -7.87
N GLY A 222 -32.23 -38.26 -7.00
CA GLY A 222 -33.36 -37.33 -7.17
C GLY A 222 -32.99 -35.85 -7.16
N MET A 223 -31.87 -35.47 -6.52
CA MET A 223 -31.38 -34.10 -6.49
C MET A 223 -30.67 -33.67 -7.79
N PHE A 224 -29.97 -34.59 -8.47
CA PHE A 224 -29.11 -34.27 -9.62
C PHE A 224 -29.68 -34.74 -10.96
N PHE A 225 -30.63 -35.68 -10.97
CA PHE A 225 -31.19 -36.23 -12.19
C PHE A 225 -32.71 -36.09 -12.23
N GLU A 226 -33.21 -35.79 -13.43
CA GLU A 226 -34.63 -35.99 -13.72
C GLU A 226 -34.91 -37.48 -13.96
N LYS A 227 -36.16 -37.90 -13.72
CA LYS A 227 -36.56 -39.30 -13.84
C LYS A 227 -37.47 -39.51 -15.05
N ASN A 228 -37.39 -40.70 -15.64
CA ASN A 228 -38.35 -41.22 -16.61
C ASN A 228 -39.08 -42.40 -15.96
N GLN A 229 -40.41 -42.37 -15.94
CA GLN A 229 -41.20 -43.51 -15.47
C GLN A 229 -41.40 -44.51 -16.61
N VAL A 230 -41.23 -45.79 -16.32
CA VAL A 230 -41.44 -46.89 -17.25
C VAL A 230 -42.49 -47.83 -16.66
N ARG A 231 -43.61 -47.95 -17.35
CA ARG A 231 -44.70 -48.87 -17.01
C ARG A 231 -44.58 -50.16 -17.82
N ILE A 232 -44.66 -51.29 -17.13
CA ILE A 232 -44.69 -52.63 -17.71
C ILE A 232 -46.16 -52.99 -17.95
N ASP A 233 -46.60 -53.01 -19.21
CA ASP A 233 -47.94 -53.45 -19.60
C ASP A 233 -47.85 -54.78 -20.36
N GLY A 234 -48.01 -55.89 -19.63
CA GLY A 234 -47.86 -57.24 -20.17
C GLY A 234 -46.43 -57.52 -20.64
N ASN A 235 -46.22 -57.50 -21.96
CA ASN A 235 -44.90 -57.63 -22.61
C ASN A 235 -44.42 -56.32 -23.26
N ARG A 236 -45.18 -55.23 -23.11
CA ARG A 236 -44.85 -53.91 -23.65
C ARG A 236 -44.28 -53.03 -22.55
N PHE A 237 -43.32 -52.20 -22.89
CA PHE A 237 -42.76 -51.19 -21.99
C PHE A 237 -43.21 -49.82 -22.47
N MET A 238 -43.98 -49.13 -21.66
CA MET A 238 -44.43 -47.77 -21.93
C MET A 238 -43.53 -46.83 -21.12
N SER A 239 -42.72 -46.02 -21.79
CA SER A 239 -41.89 -45.00 -21.13
C SER A 239 -42.54 -43.64 -21.30
N ASP A 240 -42.57 -42.86 -20.22
CA ASP A 240 -42.92 -41.45 -20.30
C ASP A 240 -41.92 -40.72 -21.22
N ILE A 241 -42.45 -39.85 -22.08
CA ILE A 241 -41.65 -39.02 -22.97
C ILE A 241 -41.92 -37.55 -22.68
N VAL A 242 -40.82 -36.83 -22.46
CA VAL A 242 -40.78 -35.38 -22.56
C VAL A 242 -40.15 -35.07 -23.93
N PRO A 243 -40.93 -34.58 -24.92
CA PRO A 243 -40.45 -34.43 -26.30
C PRO A 243 -39.13 -33.66 -26.43
N ASP A 244 -38.88 -32.70 -25.56
CA ASP A 244 -37.65 -31.90 -25.59
C ASP A 244 -36.41 -32.64 -25.12
N ARG A 245 -36.56 -33.67 -24.27
CA ARG A 245 -35.45 -34.54 -23.83
C ARG A 245 -34.85 -35.36 -24.97
N LEU A 246 -35.64 -35.63 -26.01
CA LEU A 246 -35.18 -36.36 -27.19
C LEU A 246 -34.45 -35.48 -28.20
N ARG A 247 -34.45 -34.15 -28.02
CA ARG A 247 -33.87 -33.21 -28.98
C ARG A 247 -32.38 -33.48 -29.16
N GLY A 248 -31.94 -33.65 -30.40
CA GLY A 248 -30.53 -33.87 -30.72
C GLY A 248 -30.07 -35.32 -30.64
N GLU A 249 -30.83 -36.22 -30.01
CA GLU A 249 -30.57 -37.66 -30.00
C GLU A 249 -30.92 -38.31 -31.35
N THR A 250 -30.37 -39.50 -31.59
CA THR A 250 -30.72 -40.32 -32.77
C THR A 250 -31.77 -41.34 -32.37
N ALA A 251 -32.93 -41.35 -33.03
CA ALA A 251 -34.01 -42.29 -32.73
C ALA A 251 -33.51 -43.74 -32.93
N GLN A 252 -33.62 -44.59 -31.91
CA GLN A 252 -33.17 -45.99 -32.00
C GLN A 252 -34.22 -46.92 -32.63
N PHE A 253 -35.47 -46.48 -32.66
CA PHE A 253 -36.62 -47.20 -33.22
C PHE A 253 -37.59 -46.17 -33.84
N ASP A 254 -38.57 -46.65 -34.60
CA ASP A 254 -39.57 -45.78 -35.23
C ASP A 254 -40.52 -45.20 -34.15
N ILE A 255 -40.60 -43.87 -34.07
CA ILE A 255 -41.53 -43.17 -33.18
C ILE A 255 -42.82 -42.91 -33.94
N LEU A 256 -43.89 -43.55 -33.51
CA LEU A 256 -45.22 -43.50 -34.11
C LEU A 256 -46.15 -42.53 -33.35
N ASP A 257 -47.10 -41.92 -34.04
CA ASP A 257 -48.23 -41.24 -33.40
C ASP A 257 -49.33 -42.22 -32.96
N SER A 258 -50.36 -41.71 -32.28
CA SER A 258 -51.51 -42.50 -31.83
C SER A 258 -52.34 -43.11 -32.97
N ASP A 259 -52.19 -42.63 -34.21
CA ASP A 259 -52.83 -43.18 -35.42
C ASP A 259 -51.93 -44.21 -36.13
N GLY A 260 -50.70 -44.42 -35.65
CA GLY A 260 -49.71 -45.33 -36.22
C GLY A 260 -48.83 -44.71 -37.32
N ASN A 261 -48.85 -43.38 -37.51
CA ASN A 261 -47.97 -42.71 -38.47
C ASN A 261 -46.58 -42.48 -37.88
N VAL A 262 -45.53 -42.73 -38.66
CA VAL A 262 -44.14 -42.48 -38.25
C VAL A 262 -43.86 -40.98 -38.17
N LEU A 263 -43.66 -40.47 -36.95
CA LEU A 263 -43.20 -39.10 -36.69
C LEU A 263 -41.69 -38.96 -36.87
N VAL A 264 -40.94 -39.97 -36.43
CA VAL A 264 -39.49 -40.05 -36.60
C VAL A 264 -39.10 -41.49 -36.95
N GLU A 265 -38.42 -41.65 -38.08
CA GLU A 265 -37.86 -42.94 -38.49
C GLU A 265 -36.63 -43.30 -37.65
N ALA A 266 -36.46 -44.59 -37.36
CA ALA A 266 -35.28 -45.14 -36.73
C ALA A 266 -34.00 -44.72 -37.48
N GLY A 267 -32.97 -44.33 -36.74
CA GLY A 267 -31.70 -43.83 -37.26
C GLY A 267 -31.70 -42.34 -37.61
N ARG A 268 -32.85 -41.63 -37.59
CA ARG A 268 -32.86 -40.17 -37.81
C ARG A 268 -32.59 -39.40 -36.52
N ARG A 269 -31.84 -38.31 -36.66
CA ARG A 269 -31.66 -37.34 -35.57
C ARG A 269 -32.95 -36.58 -35.30
N ILE A 270 -33.38 -36.56 -34.05
CA ILE A 270 -34.58 -35.88 -33.60
C ILE A 270 -34.28 -34.36 -33.60
N SER A 271 -34.97 -33.64 -34.47
CA SER A 271 -34.79 -32.20 -34.68
C SER A 271 -35.87 -31.42 -33.92
N ALA A 272 -35.71 -30.10 -33.79
CA ALA A 272 -36.77 -29.24 -33.23
C ALA A 272 -38.12 -29.35 -33.98
N ARG A 273 -38.12 -29.78 -35.25
CA ARG A 273 -39.34 -30.08 -36.00
C ARG A 273 -40.01 -31.36 -35.51
N HIS A 274 -39.23 -32.39 -35.20
CA HIS A 274 -39.72 -33.67 -34.69
C HIS A 274 -40.25 -33.52 -33.26
N THR A 275 -39.57 -32.77 -32.40
CA THR A 275 -40.06 -32.50 -31.02
C THR A 275 -41.38 -31.73 -31.05
N ARG A 276 -41.52 -30.71 -31.91
CA ARG A 276 -42.81 -30.03 -32.12
C ARG A 276 -43.90 -30.96 -32.67
N ALA A 277 -43.53 -31.94 -33.50
CA ALA A 277 -44.49 -32.92 -34.02
C ALA A 277 -44.97 -33.87 -32.91
N LEU A 278 -44.06 -34.31 -32.03
CA LEU A 278 -44.36 -35.09 -30.83
C LEU A 278 -45.28 -34.33 -29.87
N GLU A 279 -44.96 -33.06 -29.56
CA GLU A 279 -45.81 -32.20 -28.72
C GLU A 279 -47.20 -32.01 -29.34
N LYS A 280 -47.26 -31.75 -30.66
CA LYS A 280 -48.52 -31.56 -31.37
C LYS A 280 -49.36 -32.84 -31.43
N ALA A 281 -48.72 -34.00 -31.44
CA ALA A 281 -49.39 -35.30 -31.37
C ALA A 281 -49.87 -35.64 -29.94
N GLY A 282 -49.48 -34.87 -28.91
CA GLY A 282 -49.90 -35.10 -27.53
C GLY A 282 -49.40 -36.41 -26.93
N ILE A 283 -48.25 -36.92 -27.43
CA ILE A 283 -47.68 -38.19 -26.99
C ILE A 283 -47.01 -37.98 -25.63
N VAL A 284 -47.60 -38.57 -24.59
CA VAL A 284 -47.11 -38.52 -23.20
C VAL A 284 -46.33 -39.77 -22.82
N GLU A 285 -46.72 -40.92 -23.39
CA GLU A 285 -46.09 -42.22 -23.20
C GLU A 285 -45.81 -42.83 -24.56
N LEU A 286 -44.71 -43.58 -24.68
CA LEU A 286 -44.34 -44.25 -25.91
C LEU A 286 -43.94 -45.71 -25.63
N GLU A 287 -44.39 -46.60 -26.50
CA GLU A 287 -44.00 -48.02 -26.45
C GLU A 287 -42.54 -48.15 -26.90
N VAL A 288 -41.65 -48.42 -25.95
CA VAL A 288 -40.22 -48.57 -26.21
C VAL A 288 -39.84 -50.06 -26.23
N PRO A 289 -38.95 -50.48 -27.14
CA PRO A 289 -38.43 -51.85 -27.13
C PRO A 289 -37.58 -52.08 -25.88
N ALA A 290 -37.59 -53.31 -25.35
CA ALA A 290 -36.79 -53.66 -24.16
C ALA A 290 -35.31 -53.32 -24.32
N GLU A 291 -34.78 -53.45 -25.54
CA GLU A 291 -33.40 -53.11 -25.92
C GLU A 291 -33.06 -51.63 -25.69
N TYR A 292 -34.04 -50.71 -25.81
CA TYR A 292 -33.83 -49.27 -25.53
C TYR A 292 -33.63 -49.00 -24.04
N LEU A 293 -34.22 -49.83 -23.17
CA LEU A 293 -34.11 -49.69 -21.73
C LEU A 293 -32.79 -50.28 -21.21
N VAL A 294 -32.23 -51.29 -21.89
CA VAL A 294 -30.96 -51.92 -21.49
C VAL A 294 -29.84 -50.88 -21.44
N GLY A 295 -29.16 -50.80 -20.30
CA GLY A 295 -28.10 -49.83 -20.05
C GLY A 295 -28.55 -48.48 -19.45
N ARG A 296 -29.87 -48.23 -19.37
CA ARG A 296 -30.40 -47.15 -18.52
C ARG A 296 -30.14 -47.47 -17.04
N VAL A 297 -30.28 -46.49 -16.16
CA VAL A 297 -29.92 -46.62 -14.74
C VAL A 297 -31.17 -46.53 -13.88
N PHE A 298 -31.35 -47.43 -12.92
CA PHE A 298 -32.48 -47.37 -11.98
C PHE A 298 -32.36 -46.18 -11.02
N ALA A 299 -33.45 -45.46 -10.80
CA ALA A 299 -33.46 -44.25 -9.97
C ALA A 299 -33.68 -44.54 -8.47
N CYS A 300 -34.30 -45.66 -8.13
CA CYS A 300 -34.72 -46.02 -6.78
C CYS A 300 -34.39 -47.49 -6.48
N ASP A 301 -34.34 -47.82 -5.19
CA ASP A 301 -34.26 -49.16 -4.66
C ASP A 301 -35.62 -49.86 -4.86
N TYR A 302 -35.62 -51.06 -5.42
CA TYR A 302 -36.81 -51.90 -5.56
C TYR A 302 -36.67 -53.13 -4.68
N VAL A 303 -37.61 -53.31 -3.75
CA VAL A 303 -37.59 -54.37 -2.74
C VAL A 303 -38.79 -55.28 -2.96
N ASP A 304 -38.57 -56.58 -3.03
CA ASP A 304 -39.67 -57.53 -3.11
C ASP A 304 -40.46 -57.47 -1.80
N GLN A 305 -41.75 -57.12 -1.89
CA GLN A 305 -42.58 -56.94 -0.71
C GLN A 305 -42.89 -58.24 0.03
N GLU A 306 -42.72 -59.40 -0.62
CA GLU A 306 -42.94 -60.70 0.02
C GLU A 306 -41.71 -61.17 0.80
N THR A 307 -40.51 -61.03 0.22
CA THR A 307 -39.26 -61.51 0.82
C THR A 307 -38.55 -60.44 1.65
N GLY A 308 -38.80 -59.16 1.37
CA GLY A 308 -38.03 -58.03 1.90
C GLY A 308 -36.63 -57.93 1.31
N GLU A 309 -36.29 -58.73 0.29
CA GLU A 309 -34.99 -58.66 -0.38
C GLU A 309 -34.95 -57.52 -1.40
N LEU A 310 -33.82 -56.82 -1.47
CA LEU A 310 -33.57 -55.78 -2.48
C LEU A 310 -33.38 -56.47 -3.85
N VAL A 311 -34.34 -56.27 -4.75
CA VAL A 311 -34.33 -56.83 -6.11
C VAL A 311 -33.30 -56.10 -6.96
N VAL A 312 -33.30 -54.77 -6.88
CA VAL A 312 -32.41 -53.88 -7.63
C VAL A 312 -32.10 -52.67 -6.77
N ALA A 313 -30.82 -52.27 -6.71
CA ALA A 313 -30.43 -51.05 -6.00
C ALA A 313 -30.54 -49.82 -6.90
N ALA A 314 -30.75 -48.66 -6.29
CA ALA A 314 -30.62 -47.36 -6.91
C ALA A 314 -29.20 -47.22 -7.50
N ASN A 315 -29.11 -46.68 -8.72
CA ASN A 315 -27.90 -46.56 -9.52
C ASN A 315 -27.41 -47.85 -10.23
N ASP A 316 -28.11 -48.99 -10.08
CA ASP A 316 -27.79 -50.19 -10.86
C ASP A 316 -28.14 -50.01 -12.34
N LEU A 317 -27.37 -50.68 -13.20
CA LEU A 317 -27.66 -50.74 -14.64
C LEU A 317 -28.85 -51.64 -14.91
N LEU A 318 -29.74 -51.19 -15.79
CA LEU A 318 -30.88 -51.95 -16.25
C LEU A 318 -30.44 -53.07 -17.20
N THR A 319 -30.64 -54.30 -16.76
CA THR A 319 -30.48 -55.52 -17.53
C THR A 319 -31.85 -56.19 -17.69
N LEU A 320 -31.98 -57.05 -18.70
CA LEU A 320 -33.22 -57.82 -18.90
C LEU A 320 -33.54 -58.73 -17.71
N GLU A 321 -32.51 -59.23 -17.01
CA GLU A 321 -32.65 -60.03 -15.79
C GLU A 321 -33.29 -59.23 -14.66
N ASN A 322 -32.83 -57.99 -14.44
CA ASN A 322 -33.37 -57.10 -13.42
C ASN A 322 -34.84 -56.74 -13.70
N VAL A 323 -35.20 -56.54 -14.98
CA VAL A 323 -36.59 -56.26 -15.36
C VAL A 323 -37.51 -57.46 -15.13
N LEU A 324 -37.02 -58.69 -15.37
CA LEU A 324 -37.76 -59.91 -15.05
C LEU A 324 -37.94 -60.06 -13.53
N ALA A 325 -36.88 -59.83 -12.75
CA ALA A 325 -36.94 -59.89 -11.29
C ALA A 325 -37.92 -58.85 -10.70
N LEU A 326 -37.93 -57.63 -11.24
CA LEU A 326 -38.90 -56.59 -10.87
C LEU A 326 -40.35 -57.02 -11.16
N LYS A 327 -40.56 -57.64 -12.31
CA LYS A 327 -41.88 -58.15 -12.72
C LYS A 327 -42.32 -59.32 -11.84
N GLU A 328 -41.39 -60.21 -11.44
CA GLU A 328 -41.65 -61.30 -10.49
C GLU A 328 -41.95 -60.78 -9.08
N ALA A 329 -41.28 -59.72 -8.65
CA ALA A 329 -41.55 -59.00 -7.39
C ALA A 329 -42.84 -58.15 -7.41
N GLY A 330 -43.60 -58.16 -8.51
CA GLY A 330 -44.90 -57.51 -8.62
C GLY A 330 -44.88 -56.02 -8.99
N TYR A 331 -43.73 -55.45 -9.35
CA TYR A 331 -43.65 -54.06 -9.79
C TYR A 331 -44.18 -53.90 -11.22
N THR A 332 -45.21 -53.07 -11.39
CA THR A 332 -45.76 -52.69 -12.71
C THR A 332 -45.14 -51.42 -13.27
N THR A 333 -44.43 -50.65 -12.46
CA THR A 333 -43.80 -49.38 -12.84
C THR A 333 -42.46 -49.26 -12.14
N PHE A 334 -41.45 -48.80 -12.85
CA PHE A 334 -40.15 -48.44 -12.29
C PHE A 334 -39.64 -47.12 -12.89
N GLU A 335 -38.66 -46.49 -12.25
CA GLU A 335 -38.09 -45.20 -12.61
C GLU A 335 -36.65 -45.37 -13.07
N THR A 336 -36.29 -44.69 -14.17
CA THR A 336 -34.92 -44.63 -14.69
C THR A 336 -34.40 -43.20 -14.70
N LEU A 337 -33.08 -43.01 -14.58
CA LEU A 337 -32.46 -41.69 -14.66
C LEU A 337 -32.46 -41.18 -16.11
N TYR A 338 -32.81 -39.91 -16.30
CA TYR A 338 -32.58 -39.22 -17.57
C TYR A 338 -31.11 -38.81 -17.68
N ILE A 339 -30.40 -39.49 -18.58
CA ILE A 339 -28.99 -39.26 -18.87
C ILE A 339 -28.86 -38.99 -20.37
N ASN A 340 -28.18 -37.89 -20.71
CA ASN A 340 -27.88 -37.43 -22.07
C ASN A 340 -26.42 -36.92 -22.10
N GLU A 341 -25.63 -37.39 -23.08
CA GLU A 341 -24.20 -37.07 -23.18
C GLU A 341 -23.89 -35.57 -23.39
N LEU A 342 -24.86 -34.78 -23.85
CA LEU A 342 -24.70 -33.35 -24.09
C LEU A 342 -25.19 -32.50 -22.91
N ASP A 343 -26.45 -32.69 -22.53
CA ASP A 343 -27.15 -31.72 -21.66
C ASP A 343 -27.36 -32.20 -20.22
N HIS A 344 -27.21 -33.51 -19.94
CA HIS A 344 -27.44 -34.13 -18.64
C HIS A 344 -26.52 -35.35 -18.44
N GLY A 345 -25.23 -35.10 -18.21
CA GLY A 345 -24.23 -36.17 -18.11
C GLY A 345 -24.41 -37.11 -16.92
N ALA A 346 -23.88 -38.33 -17.02
CA ALA A 346 -23.96 -39.37 -15.98
C ALA A 346 -23.06 -39.13 -14.75
N TYR A 347 -22.61 -37.90 -14.50
CA TYR A 347 -21.48 -37.57 -13.61
C TYR A 347 -21.63 -38.13 -12.19
N ILE A 348 -22.78 -37.89 -11.55
CA ILE A 348 -23.03 -38.33 -10.17
C ILE A 348 -23.29 -39.85 -10.13
N SER A 349 -23.93 -40.42 -11.16
CA SER A 349 -24.11 -41.88 -11.29
C SER A 349 -22.76 -42.60 -11.34
N ASP A 350 -21.83 -42.11 -12.17
CA ASP A 350 -20.50 -42.70 -12.30
C ASP A 350 -19.65 -42.47 -11.04
N THR A 351 -19.79 -41.31 -10.40
CA THR A 351 -19.15 -41.02 -9.10
C THR A 351 -19.63 -41.96 -8.00
N LEU A 352 -20.94 -42.28 -7.96
CA LEU A 352 -21.50 -43.21 -6.99
C LEU A 352 -20.95 -44.64 -7.15
N ARG A 353 -20.57 -45.04 -8.38
CA ARG A 353 -20.01 -46.39 -8.64
C ARG A 353 -18.57 -46.55 -8.15
N ILE A 354 -17.81 -45.46 -8.02
CA ILE A 354 -16.44 -45.47 -7.48
C ILE A 354 -16.40 -45.18 -5.97
N ASP A 355 -17.52 -44.77 -5.39
CA ASP A 355 -17.66 -44.49 -3.96
C ASP A 355 -17.61 -45.79 -3.16
N SER A 356 -16.60 -45.92 -2.30
CA SER A 356 -16.44 -47.09 -1.43
C SER A 356 -17.33 -47.06 -0.18
N SER A 357 -18.03 -45.95 0.08
CA SER A 357 -18.90 -45.78 1.25
C SER A 357 -20.36 -46.03 0.89
N THR A 358 -21.08 -46.71 1.79
CA THR A 358 -22.51 -47.02 1.61
C THR A 358 -23.40 -46.17 2.51
N ASN A 359 -22.89 -45.80 3.68
CA ASN A 359 -23.63 -45.10 4.72
C ASN A 359 -22.84 -43.90 5.28
N ARG A 360 -23.51 -43.09 6.10
CA ARG A 360 -22.92 -41.89 6.71
C ARG A 360 -21.66 -42.19 7.54
N LEU A 361 -21.67 -43.28 8.32
CA LEU A 361 -20.55 -43.61 9.21
C LEU A 361 -19.29 -43.95 8.41
N GLU A 362 -19.41 -44.76 7.37
CA GLU A 362 -18.29 -45.10 6.47
C GLU A 362 -17.75 -43.86 5.76
N ALA A 363 -18.64 -42.99 5.29
CA ALA A 363 -18.26 -41.72 4.67
C ALA A 363 -17.47 -40.82 5.64
N LEU A 364 -17.97 -40.66 6.88
CA LEU A 364 -17.29 -39.91 7.94
C LEU A 364 -15.94 -40.52 8.33
N VAL A 365 -15.86 -41.85 8.38
CA VAL A 365 -14.61 -42.59 8.64
C VAL A 365 -13.58 -42.32 7.54
N GLU A 366 -14.00 -42.27 6.27
CA GLU A 366 -13.08 -42.03 5.16
C GLU A 366 -12.61 -40.57 5.10
N ILE A 367 -13.48 -39.61 5.44
CA ILE A 367 -13.10 -38.21 5.66
C ILE A 367 -12.12 -38.09 6.83
N TYR A 368 -12.37 -38.79 7.95
CA TYR A 368 -11.49 -38.79 9.11
C TYR A 368 -10.10 -39.33 8.77
N ARG A 369 -10.02 -40.47 8.08
CA ARG A 369 -8.75 -41.07 7.63
C ARG A 369 -7.96 -40.15 6.69
N MET A 370 -8.65 -39.39 5.84
CA MET A 370 -8.01 -38.43 4.94
C MET A 370 -7.45 -37.21 5.71
N MET A 371 -8.20 -36.71 6.69
CA MET A 371 -7.78 -35.56 7.50
C MET A 371 -6.71 -35.92 8.53
N ARG A 372 -6.79 -37.12 9.12
CA ARG A 372 -5.88 -37.63 10.15
C ARG A 372 -5.37 -39.02 9.76
N PRO A 373 -4.44 -39.11 8.80
CA PRO A 373 -3.92 -40.40 8.34
C PRO A 373 -3.17 -41.10 9.47
N GLY A 374 -3.56 -42.35 9.76
CA GLY A 374 -2.92 -43.21 10.77
C GLY A 374 -3.60 -43.20 12.14
N GLU A 375 -4.51 -42.26 12.43
CA GLU A 375 -5.31 -42.30 13.66
C GLU A 375 -6.52 -43.23 13.51
N PRO A 376 -6.82 -44.10 14.50
CA PRO A 376 -8.00 -44.95 14.44
C PRO A 376 -9.28 -44.10 14.52
N PRO A 377 -10.20 -44.22 13.55
CA PRO A 377 -11.43 -43.45 13.55
C PRO A 377 -12.43 -44.02 14.56
N THR A 378 -12.92 -43.17 15.48
CA THR A 378 -14.12 -43.46 16.28
C THR A 378 -15.31 -42.68 15.71
N LYS A 379 -16.53 -43.18 15.91
CA LYS A 379 -17.76 -42.51 15.45
C LYS A 379 -17.82 -41.06 15.94
N ASP A 380 -17.68 -40.87 17.25
CA ASP A 380 -17.77 -39.54 17.87
C ASP A 380 -16.67 -38.59 17.37
N ALA A 381 -15.44 -39.09 17.19
CA ALA A 381 -14.35 -38.27 16.67
C ALA A 381 -14.55 -37.88 15.21
N ALA A 382 -15.09 -38.78 14.39
CA ALA A 382 -15.39 -38.52 12.98
C ALA A 382 -16.55 -37.52 12.82
N GLU A 383 -17.63 -37.68 13.58
CA GLU A 383 -18.78 -36.75 13.62
C GLU A 383 -18.35 -35.37 14.13
N THR A 384 -17.59 -35.31 15.22
CA THR A 384 -17.09 -34.06 15.80
C THR A 384 -16.13 -33.35 14.85
N LEU A 385 -15.25 -34.10 14.17
CA LEU A 385 -14.34 -33.54 13.17
C LEU A 385 -15.12 -32.94 12.01
N PHE A 386 -16.05 -33.68 11.42
CA PHE A 386 -16.83 -33.23 10.28
C PHE A 386 -17.67 -31.99 10.59
N THR A 387 -18.35 -31.99 11.74
CA THR A 387 -19.13 -30.84 12.22
C THR A 387 -18.25 -29.60 12.38
N ASN A 388 -17.06 -29.78 12.95
CA ASN A 388 -16.09 -28.70 13.17
C ASN A 388 -15.44 -28.16 11.89
N LEU A 389 -15.49 -28.89 10.77
CA LEU A 389 -14.84 -28.45 9.53
C LEU A 389 -15.64 -27.37 8.81
N PHE A 390 -16.97 -27.48 8.75
CA PHE A 390 -17.81 -26.61 7.91
C PHE A 390 -19.02 -26.00 8.64
N PHE A 391 -19.46 -26.61 9.73
CA PHE A 391 -20.74 -26.28 10.40
C PHE A 391 -20.56 -25.63 11.78
N SER A 392 -19.33 -25.43 12.24
CA SER A 392 -19.03 -24.78 13.53
C SER A 392 -18.62 -23.33 13.31
N GLU A 393 -19.38 -22.38 13.88
CA GLU A 393 -19.12 -20.94 13.78
C GLU A 393 -17.73 -20.54 14.33
N ASP A 394 -17.24 -21.27 15.33
CA ASP A 394 -15.91 -21.04 15.91
C ASP A 394 -14.77 -21.28 14.92
N ARG A 395 -14.98 -22.19 13.96
CA ARG A 395 -13.93 -22.68 13.05
C ARG A 395 -14.15 -22.32 11.59
N TYR A 396 -15.39 -22.13 11.18
CA TYR A 396 -15.77 -21.83 9.82
C TYR A 396 -16.61 -20.55 9.75
N ASP A 397 -16.17 -19.61 8.93
CA ASP A 397 -16.86 -18.36 8.68
C ASP A 397 -16.57 -17.89 7.25
N LEU A 398 -17.62 -17.69 6.45
CA LEU A 398 -17.58 -17.07 5.13
C LEU A 398 -17.46 -15.55 5.23
N SER A 399 -17.78 -14.94 6.38
CA SER A 399 -18.07 -13.51 6.55
C SER A 399 -19.26 -13.02 5.73
N SER A 400 -19.72 -11.80 6.00
CA SER A 400 -20.77 -11.12 5.21
C SER A 400 -20.42 -11.06 3.72
N VAL A 401 -19.15 -10.76 3.41
CA VAL A 401 -18.65 -10.69 2.02
C VAL A 401 -18.74 -12.05 1.32
N GLY A 402 -18.30 -13.10 2.00
CA GLY A 402 -18.29 -14.44 1.41
C GLY A 402 -19.68 -14.97 1.20
N ARG A 403 -20.59 -14.76 2.16
CA ARG A 403 -21.98 -15.16 2.02
C ARG A 403 -22.68 -14.38 0.90
N MET A 404 -22.48 -13.06 0.81
CA MET A 404 -23.01 -12.24 -0.28
C MET A 404 -22.58 -12.75 -1.64
N LYS A 405 -21.27 -13.00 -1.81
CA LYS A 405 -20.72 -13.49 -3.06
C LYS A 405 -21.22 -14.91 -3.38
N PHE A 406 -21.22 -15.78 -2.38
CA PHE A 406 -21.69 -17.17 -2.50
C PHE A 406 -23.14 -17.21 -2.99
N ASN A 407 -24.02 -16.45 -2.34
CA ASN A 407 -25.43 -16.37 -2.71
C ASN A 407 -25.62 -15.76 -4.11
N ARG A 408 -24.93 -14.65 -4.41
CA ARG A 408 -25.05 -13.97 -5.71
C ARG A 408 -24.57 -14.84 -6.87
N ARG A 409 -23.50 -15.62 -6.70
CA ARG A 409 -22.99 -16.50 -7.76
C ARG A 409 -23.90 -17.70 -8.01
N LEU A 410 -24.59 -18.19 -6.99
CA LEU A 410 -25.59 -19.26 -7.08
C LEU A 410 -27.00 -18.75 -7.48
N GLY A 411 -27.15 -17.47 -7.81
CA GLY A 411 -28.43 -16.89 -8.23
C GLY A 411 -29.47 -16.73 -7.13
N ARG A 412 -29.05 -16.70 -5.85
CA ARG A 412 -29.96 -16.45 -4.72
C ARG A 412 -30.20 -14.95 -4.54
N GLU A 413 -31.44 -14.56 -4.23
CA GLU A 413 -31.83 -13.15 -4.07
C GLU A 413 -31.26 -12.50 -2.80
N THR A 414 -31.06 -13.27 -1.73
CA THR A 414 -30.60 -12.76 -0.44
C THR A 414 -29.08 -12.60 -0.40
N SER A 415 -28.58 -11.39 -0.14
CA SER A 415 -27.15 -11.11 0.02
C SER A 415 -26.59 -11.44 1.41
N ILE A 416 -27.46 -11.67 2.40
CA ILE A 416 -27.09 -11.94 3.80
C ILE A 416 -27.46 -13.39 4.14
N GLY A 417 -26.72 -14.00 5.06
CA GLY A 417 -26.97 -15.37 5.54
C GLY A 417 -25.95 -15.78 6.62
N ALA A 418 -25.99 -17.06 7.03
CA ALA A 418 -25.08 -17.60 8.03
C ALA A 418 -23.61 -17.64 7.56
N GLY A 419 -22.67 -17.51 8.49
CA GLY A 419 -21.23 -17.60 8.20
C GLY A 419 -20.75 -19.03 7.93
N THR A 420 -21.41 -20.05 8.48
CA THR A 420 -21.13 -21.46 8.20
C THR A 420 -21.76 -21.91 6.88
N LEU A 421 -21.29 -23.04 6.33
CA LEU A 421 -22.00 -23.69 5.23
C LEU A 421 -23.21 -24.45 5.76
N ASP A 422 -24.26 -24.58 4.96
CA ASP A 422 -25.34 -25.53 5.18
C ASP A 422 -25.29 -26.70 4.18
N LYS A 423 -26.25 -27.62 4.27
CA LYS A 423 -26.31 -28.78 3.36
C LYS A 423 -26.64 -28.35 1.93
N ASP A 424 -27.55 -27.38 1.79
CA ASP A 424 -28.05 -26.88 0.50
C ASP A 424 -26.97 -26.10 -0.26
N ASP A 425 -26.13 -25.34 0.44
CA ASP A 425 -24.94 -24.65 -0.05
C ASP A 425 -24.03 -25.62 -0.81
N ILE A 426 -23.70 -26.75 -0.19
CA ILE A 426 -22.80 -27.74 -0.79
C ILE A 426 -23.43 -28.39 -2.02
N VAL A 427 -24.73 -28.72 -1.95
CA VAL A 427 -25.47 -29.32 -3.06
C VAL A 427 -25.58 -28.33 -4.23
N ASP A 428 -25.89 -27.06 -3.97
CA ASP A 428 -26.01 -26.03 -5.00
C ASP A 428 -24.67 -25.73 -5.68
N VAL A 429 -23.54 -25.74 -4.95
CA VAL A 429 -22.21 -25.65 -5.56
C VAL A 429 -21.98 -26.81 -6.54
N MET A 430 -22.33 -28.03 -6.16
CA MET A 430 -22.19 -29.20 -7.03
C MET A 430 -23.11 -29.11 -8.26
N LYS A 431 -24.36 -28.65 -8.08
CA LYS A 431 -25.32 -28.45 -9.19
C LYS A 431 -24.84 -27.38 -10.16
N GLN A 432 -24.32 -26.25 -9.66
CA GLN A 432 -23.79 -25.19 -10.51
C GLN A 432 -22.56 -25.67 -11.28
N LEU A 433 -21.66 -26.42 -10.64
CA LEU A 433 -20.50 -27.00 -11.30
C LEU A 433 -20.90 -27.98 -12.43
N ILE A 434 -21.94 -28.78 -12.22
CA ILE A 434 -22.52 -29.65 -13.26
C ILE A 434 -23.14 -28.81 -14.38
N THR A 435 -23.86 -27.75 -14.06
CA THR A 435 -24.49 -26.83 -15.03
C THR A 435 -23.45 -26.18 -15.96
N ILE A 436 -22.30 -25.77 -15.40
CA ILE A 436 -21.16 -25.26 -16.17
C ILE A 436 -20.55 -26.37 -17.05
N ARG A 437 -20.44 -27.59 -16.52
CA ARG A 437 -19.93 -28.74 -17.28
C ARG A 437 -20.84 -29.13 -18.45
N ASP A 438 -22.16 -28.99 -18.29
CA ASP A 438 -23.18 -29.17 -19.35
C ASP A 438 -23.18 -28.00 -20.36
N GLY A 439 -22.37 -26.95 -20.16
CA GLY A 439 -22.23 -25.82 -21.08
C GLY A 439 -23.37 -24.79 -21.00
N LYS A 440 -24.13 -24.77 -19.90
CA LYS A 440 -25.28 -23.86 -19.68
C LYS A 440 -24.88 -22.55 -18.98
N ASP A 441 -23.67 -22.46 -18.43
CA ASP A 441 -23.13 -21.29 -17.74
C ASP A 441 -21.60 -21.20 -17.94
N ASP A 442 -21.02 -20.03 -17.69
CA ASP A 442 -19.60 -19.74 -17.86
C ASP A 442 -18.81 -19.90 -16.54
N VAL A 443 -17.48 -20.03 -16.67
CA VAL A 443 -16.54 -20.03 -15.54
C VAL A 443 -16.29 -18.59 -15.03
N ASP A 444 -15.85 -18.48 -13.78
CA ASP A 444 -15.48 -17.20 -13.19
C ASP A 444 -14.05 -16.80 -13.59
N ASP A 445 -13.84 -15.53 -13.93
CA ASP A 445 -12.49 -14.98 -14.06
C ASP A 445 -11.93 -14.59 -12.68
N ILE A 446 -10.90 -15.30 -12.24
CA ILE A 446 -10.21 -15.08 -10.96
C ILE A 446 -9.59 -13.68 -10.85
N ASP A 447 -9.24 -13.08 -11.99
CA ASP A 447 -8.55 -11.79 -12.06
C ASP A 447 -9.51 -10.60 -12.10
N HIS A 448 -10.80 -10.85 -12.34
CA HIS A 448 -11.87 -9.88 -12.21
C HIS A 448 -11.87 -9.22 -10.83
N LEU A 449 -11.93 -7.88 -10.75
CA LEU A 449 -11.90 -7.18 -9.44
C LEU A 449 -13.12 -7.49 -8.56
N GLY A 450 -14.24 -7.96 -9.12
CA GLY A 450 -15.36 -8.50 -8.32
C GLY A 450 -15.02 -9.80 -7.57
N ASN A 451 -13.94 -10.47 -7.96
CA ASN A 451 -13.42 -11.69 -7.35
C ASN A 451 -12.23 -11.44 -6.42
N ARG A 452 -11.81 -10.18 -6.31
CA ARG A 452 -10.67 -9.75 -5.48
C ARG A 452 -11.06 -8.59 -4.59
N ARG A 453 -10.83 -8.75 -3.30
CA ARG A 453 -11.12 -7.77 -2.26
C ARG A 453 -9.84 -7.09 -1.81
N ILE A 454 -9.95 -5.84 -1.39
CA ILE A 454 -8.92 -5.14 -0.64
C ILE A 454 -9.15 -5.37 0.85
N ARG A 455 -8.08 -5.79 1.53
CA ARG A 455 -7.96 -5.70 2.98
C ARG A 455 -7.11 -4.48 3.31
N SER A 456 -7.71 -3.52 3.98
CA SER A 456 -7.01 -2.35 4.51
C SER A 456 -6.49 -2.64 5.93
N VAL A 457 -5.74 -1.71 6.51
CA VAL A 457 -5.04 -1.88 7.79
C VAL A 457 -5.95 -2.31 8.94
N GLY A 458 -7.16 -1.76 9.03
CA GLY A 458 -8.08 -2.05 10.13
C GLY A 458 -8.51 -3.52 10.16
N GLU A 459 -8.87 -4.09 9.01
CA GLU A 459 -9.27 -5.50 8.92
C GLU A 459 -8.09 -6.45 9.19
N MET A 460 -6.89 -6.10 8.69
CA MET A 460 -5.70 -6.91 8.97
C MET A 460 -5.32 -6.87 10.45
N ALA A 461 -5.38 -5.70 11.07
CA ALA A 461 -5.13 -5.53 12.50
C ALA A 461 -6.18 -6.28 13.34
N GLU A 462 -7.46 -6.22 12.96
CA GLU A 462 -8.55 -6.97 13.59
C GLU A 462 -8.28 -8.48 13.56
N ASN A 463 -7.89 -9.02 12.41
CA ASN A 463 -7.57 -10.45 12.29
C ASN A 463 -6.41 -10.87 13.19
N GLN A 464 -5.33 -10.09 13.23
CA GLN A 464 -4.18 -10.41 14.08
C GLN A 464 -4.51 -10.27 15.57
N PHE A 465 -5.33 -9.27 15.92
CA PHE A 465 -5.86 -9.10 17.25
C PHE A 465 -6.74 -10.30 17.67
N ARG A 466 -7.63 -10.76 16.78
CA ARG A 466 -8.47 -11.94 16.98
C ARG A 466 -7.64 -13.22 17.17
N VAL A 467 -6.57 -13.41 16.40
CA VAL A 467 -5.62 -14.52 16.62
C VAL A 467 -4.97 -14.43 18.02
N GLY A 468 -4.63 -13.23 18.46
CA GLY A 468 -4.19 -12.95 19.83
C GLY A 468 -5.23 -13.34 20.88
N LEU A 469 -6.49 -12.97 20.68
CA LEU A 469 -7.61 -13.30 21.57
C LEU A 469 -7.89 -14.80 21.63
N VAL A 470 -7.87 -15.53 20.51
CA VAL A 470 -8.07 -16.99 20.49
C VAL A 470 -6.97 -17.72 21.29
N ARG A 471 -5.73 -17.21 21.28
CA ARG A 471 -4.65 -17.76 22.14
C ARG A 471 -4.94 -17.50 23.63
N VAL A 472 -5.48 -16.33 23.98
CA VAL A 472 -5.88 -16.00 25.35
C VAL A 472 -7.09 -16.83 25.79
N GLU A 473 -8.08 -17.01 24.92
CA GLU A 473 -9.28 -17.81 25.17
C GLU A 473 -8.93 -19.23 25.61
N ARG A 474 -8.02 -19.90 24.89
CA ARG A 474 -7.56 -21.25 25.23
C ARG A 474 -6.94 -21.29 26.63
N ALA A 475 -6.08 -20.33 26.96
CA ALA A 475 -5.43 -20.24 28.26
C ALA A 475 -6.44 -19.92 29.38
N VAL A 476 -7.42 -19.06 29.11
CA VAL A 476 -8.49 -18.70 30.06
C VAL A 476 -9.43 -19.88 30.30
N LYS A 477 -9.87 -20.61 29.25
CA LYS A 477 -10.72 -21.81 29.39
C LYS A 477 -10.05 -22.90 30.23
N GLU A 478 -8.75 -23.10 30.05
CA GLU A 478 -7.96 -24.04 30.86
C GLU A 478 -7.88 -23.58 32.32
N ARG A 479 -7.57 -22.30 32.58
CA ARG A 479 -7.51 -21.74 33.94
C ARG A 479 -8.86 -21.74 34.66
N LEU A 480 -9.95 -21.41 33.98
CA LEU A 480 -11.31 -21.46 34.54
C LEU A 480 -11.74 -22.88 34.94
N SER A 481 -11.07 -23.90 34.41
CA SER A 481 -11.35 -25.30 34.74
C SER A 481 -10.46 -25.82 35.87
N LEU A 482 -9.45 -25.04 36.28
CA LEU A 482 -8.51 -25.36 37.35
C LEU A 482 -8.88 -24.59 38.63
N GLY A 483 -9.19 -25.32 39.70
CA GLY A 483 -9.16 -24.79 41.08
C GLY A 483 -10.40 -24.05 41.57
N ASP A 484 -10.21 -23.37 42.70
CA ASP A 484 -11.23 -22.63 43.45
C ASP A 484 -11.34 -21.19 42.92
N LEU A 485 -12.45 -20.90 42.23
CA LEU A 485 -12.65 -19.64 41.51
C LEU A 485 -13.07 -18.47 42.41
N ASP A 486 -13.42 -18.75 43.68
CA ASP A 486 -13.94 -17.75 44.61
C ASP A 486 -12.90 -16.67 44.98
N ALA A 487 -11.59 -16.93 44.84
CA ALA A 487 -10.54 -15.93 45.10
C ALA A 487 -9.97 -15.27 43.83
N VAL A 488 -10.24 -15.83 42.65
CA VAL A 488 -9.62 -15.41 41.38
C VAL A 488 -10.28 -14.12 40.87
N MET A 489 -9.48 -13.15 40.42
CA MET A 489 -9.96 -11.93 39.75
C MET A 489 -9.73 -12.02 38.23
N PRO A 490 -10.49 -11.28 37.39
CA PRO A 490 -10.32 -11.29 35.94
C PRO A 490 -8.87 -11.03 35.46
N GLN A 491 -8.12 -10.15 36.15
CA GLN A 491 -6.74 -9.84 35.82
C GLN A 491 -5.78 -11.05 35.97
N ASP A 492 -6.09 -12.00 36.86
CA ASP A 492 -5.23 -13.16 37.12
C ASP A 492 -5.39 -14.21 36.01
N LEU A 493 -6.50 -14.16 35.26
CA LEU A 493 -6.81 -15.08 34.16
C LEU A 493 -6.17 -14.64 32.83
N ILE A 494 -5.96 -13.34 32.63
CA ILE A 494 -5.55 -12.77 31.34
C ILE A 494 -4.07 -12.38 31.34
N ASN A 495 -3.36 -12.83 30.31
CA ASN A 495 -2.01 -12.37 30.01
C ASN A 495 -2.04 -11.51 28.74
N ALA A 496 -1.52 -10.29 28.81
CA ALA A 496 -1.42 -9.38 27.67
C ALA A 496 -0.39 -9.81 26.62
N LYS A 497 0.64 -10.59 27.01
CA LYS A 497 1.79 -10.92 26.15
C LYS A 497 1.41 -11.61 24.83
N PRO A 498 0.50 -12.60 24.77
CA PRO A 498 0.10 -13.23 23.50
C PRO A 498 -0.55 -12.25 22.52
N ILE A 499 -1.36 -11.32 23.01
CA ILE A 499 -2.04 -10.30 22.19
C ILE A 499 -1.00 -9.30 21.67
N SER A 500 -0.21 -8.72 22.57
CA SER A 500 0.82 -7.75 22.18
C SER A 500 1.86 -8.35 21.24
N ALA A 501 2.21 -9.63 21.39
CA ALA A 501 3.14 -10.31 20.50
C ALA A 501 2.57 -10.43 19.07
N ALA A 502 1.31 -10.86 18.92
CA ALA A 502 0.66 -10.97 17.61
C ALA A 502 0.55 -9.61 16.89
N VAL A 503 0.17 -8.56 17.63
CA VAL A 503 0.07 -7.20 17.09
C VAL A 503 1.46 -6.64 16.73
N LYS A 504 2.46 -6.80 17.61
CA LYS A 504 3.84 -6.33 17.36
C LYS A 504 4.50 -7.07 16.19
N GLU A 505 4.24 -8.36 16.02
CA GLU A 505 4.75 -9.14 14.87
C GLU A 505 4.17 -8.62 13.55
N PHE A 506 2.88 -8.28 13.52
CA PHE A 506 2.23 -7.69 12.35
C PHE A 506 2.83 -6.32 11.97
N PHE A 507 2.87 -5.37 12.91
CA PHE A 507 3.39 -4.02 12.63
C PHE A 507 4.92 -3.96 12.50
N GLY A 508 5.65 -4.96 13.00
CA GLY A 508 7.11 -5.00 12.98
C GLY A 508 7.72 -5.83 11.85
N SER A 509 7.15 -7.00 11.53
CA SER A 509 7.79 -8.00 10.66
C SER A 509 6.95 -8.42 9.45
N SER A 510 5.70 -7.94 9.32
CA SER A 510 4.87 -8.24 8.15
C SER A 510 5.48 -7.70 6.86
N GLN A 511 5.34 -8.45 5.75
CA GLN A 511 5.72 -7.99 4.41
C GLN A 511 4.91 -6.75 3.95
N LEU A 512 3.72 -6.56 4.53
CA LEU A 512 2.84 -5.43 4.26
C LEU A 512 3.20 -4.20 5.11
N SER A 513 3.93 -4.38 6.21
CA SER A 513 4.47 -3.29 7.01
C SER A 513 5.84 -2.89 6.50
N GLN A 514 5.88 -1.83 5.71
CA GLN A 514 7.09 -1.36 5.03
C GLN A 514 7.53 -0.03 5.64
N PHE A 515 8.83 0.26 5.57
CA PHE A 515 9.32 1.61 5.82
C PHE A 515 8.73 2.53 4.78
N MET A 516 8.18 3.65 5.23
CA MET A 516 7.57 4.63 4.33
C MET A 516 8.61 5.18 3.35
N ASP A 517 8.25 5.23 2.07
CA ASP A 517 9.08 5.86 1.03
C ASP A 517 8.97 7.40 1.10
N GLN A 518 9.80 8.04 1.93
CA GLN A 518 9.85 9.48 2.21
C GLN A 518 10.91 10.24 1.40
N ASN A 519 11.12 9.86 0.13
CA ASN A 519 11.99 10.65 -0.73
C ASN A 519 11.39 12.05 -0.94
N ASN A 520 10.09 12.11 -1.25
CA ASN A 520 9.33 13.31 -1.53
C ASN A 520 7.82 13.08 -1.24
N PRO A 521 6.99 14.13 -1.21
CA PRO A 521 5.58 14.01 -0.83
C PRO A 521 4.75 13.09 -1.73
N LEU A 522 5.06 13.04 -3.04
CA LEU A 522 4.39 12.14 -3.98
C LEU A 522 4.69 10.66 -3.66
N SER A 523 5.94 10.36 -3.32
CA SER A 523 6.37 9.03 -2.90
C SER A 523 5.60 8.57 -1.66
N GLU A 524 5.35 9.47 -0.71
CA GLU A 524 4.59 9.18 0.51
C GLU A 524 3.12 8.86 0.23
N VAL A 525 2.44 9.69 -0.57
CA VAL A 525 1.03 9.49 -0.92
C VAL A 525 0.83 8.22 -1.73
N THR A 526 1.72 7.96 -2.70
CA THR A 526 1.64 6.76 -3.56
C THR A 526 1.91 5.47 -2.79
N ASP A 527 2.81 5.49 -1.80
CA ASP A 527 3.07 4.33 -0.93
C ASP A 527 1.86 3.99 -0.04
N LYS A 528 1.18 5.01 0.51
CA LYS A 528 -0.05 4.85 1.31
C LYS A 528 -1.24 4.32 0.49
N ARG A 529 -1.31 4.67 -0.80
CA ARG A 529 -2.33 4.25 -1.78
C ARG A 529 -1.95 2.99 -2.56
N ARG A 530 -0.86 2.32 -2.18
CA ARG A 530 -0.37 1.11 -2.85
C ARG A 530 -1.24 -0.10 -2.50
N ILE A 531 -1.45 -0.94 -3.50
CA ILE A 531 -2.18 -2.21 -3.41
C ILE A 531 -1.21 -3.35 -3.73
N SER A 532 -1.11 -4.35 -2.86
CA SER A 532 -0.22 -5.50 -3.02
C SER A 532 -0.99 -6.81 -3.06
N ALA A 533 -0.78 -7.63 -4.09
CA ALA A 533 -1.26 -9.01 -4.15
C ALA A 533 -0.41 -9.98 -3.31
N LEU A 534 0.75 -9.52 -2.80
CA LEU A 534 1.65 -10.27 -1.94
C LEU A 534 1.21 -10.20 -0.47
N GLY A 535 1.73 -11.11 0.37
CA GLY A 535 1.49 -11.14 1.81
C GLY A 535 0.63 -12.33 2.27
N PRO A 536 0.29 -12.40 3.57
CA PRO A 536 -0.43 -13.54 4.15
C PRO A 536 -1.82 -13.69 3.54
N GLY A 537 -2.16 -14.87 3.01
CA GLY A 537 -3.42 -15.13 2.31
C GLY A 537 -3.48 -14.62 0.86
N GLY A 538 -2.44 -13.92 0.40
CA GLY A 538 -2.28 -13.51 -0.99
C GLY A 538 -1.46 -14.50 -1.82
N LEU A 539 -0.86 -13.99 -2.89
CA LEU A 539 0.02 -14.74 -3.79
C LEU A 539 1.49 -14.59 -3.38
N THR A 540 2.32 -15.54 -3.80
CA THR A 540 3.78 -15.40 -3.76
C THR A 540 4.30 -15.10 -5.16
N ARG A 541 5.46 -14.43 -5.25
CA ARG A 541 6.08 -14.06 -6.54
C ARG A 541 6.25 -15.25 -7.49
N GLU A 542 6.63 -16.40 -6.94
CA GLU A 542 6.89 -17.64 -7.67
C GLU A 542 5.60 -18.36 -8.12
N ARG A 543 4.50 -18.20 -7.38
CA ARG A 543 3.19 -18.79 -7.72
C ARG A 543 2.36 -17.91 -8.63
N ALA A 544 2.68 -16.63 -8.73
CA ALA A 544 1.94 -15.69 -9.56
C ALA A 544 2.25 -15.92 -11.05
N GLY A 545 1.26 -16.45 -11.78
CA GLY A 545 1.31 -16.60 -13.23
C GLY A 545 1.20 -15.28 -13.98
N PHE A 546 1.18 -15.37 -15.31
CA PHE A 546 1.04 -14.22 -16.20
C PHE A 546 -0.32 -13.53 -16.05
N GLU A 547 -1.40 -14.30 -15.93
CA GLU A 547 -2.79 -13.82 -15.90
C GLU A 547 -3.01 -12.77 -14.79
N VAL A 548 -2.52 -13.05 -13.58
CA VAL A 548 -2.63 -12.13 -12.42
C VAL A 548 -1.81 -10.84 -12.59
N ARG A 549 -0.75 -10.87 -13.41
CA ARG A 549 0.14 -9.72 -13.62
C ARG A 549 -0.35 -8.80 -14.73
N ASP A 550 -1.25 -9.30 -15.57
CA ASP A 550 -1.77 -8.57 -16.72
C ASP A 550 -2.79 -7.51 -16.29
N VAL A 551 -3.06 -6.56 -17.17
CA VAL A 551 -4.06 -5.51 -16.93
C VAL A 551 -5.43 -6.04 -17.33
N HIS A 552 -6.33 -6.19 -16.35
CA HIS A 552 -7.70 -6.64 -16.58
C HIS A 552 -8.64 -5.45 -16.88
N PRO A 553 -9.65 -5.57 -17.77
CA PRO A 553 -10.58 -4.48 -18.08
C PRO A 553 -11.26 -3.84 -16.86
N THR A 554 -11.55 -4.62 -15.81
CA THR A 554 -12.15 -4.10 -14.57
C THR A 554 -11.25 -3.14 -13.80
N HIS A 555 -9.94 -3.08 -14.11
CA HIS A 555 -9.03 -2.12 -13.50
C HIS A 555 -9.41 -0.67 -13.86
N TYR A 556 -10.16 -0.47 -14.94
CA TYR A 556 -10.62 0.85 -15.37
C TYR A 556 -11.27 1.64 -14.22
N GLY A 557 -10.76 2.84 -13.95
CA GLY A 557 -11.27 3.70 -12.88
C GLY A 557 -10.93 3.25 -11.44
N ARG A 558 -10.26 2.10 -11.26
CA ARG A 558 -10.05 1.43 -9.97
C ARG A 558 -8.58 1.24 -9.63
N VAL A 559 -7.83 0.62 -10.53
CA VAL A 559 -6.40 0.34 -10.38
C VAL A 559 -5.68 0.96 -11.58
N CYS A 560 -4.64 1.74 -11.33
CA CYS A 560 -3.90 2.39 -12.40
C CYS A 560 -3.18 1.35 -13.27
N PRO A 561 -3.38 1.35 -14.60
CA PRO A 561 -2.69 0.42 -15.50
C PRO A 561 -1.22 0.79 -15.75
N ILE A 562 -0.79 1.99 -15.37
CA ILE A 562 0.55 2.53 -15.66
C ILE A 562 1.50 2.35 -14.46
N GLU A 563 1.02 2.66 -13.24
CA GLU A 563 1.89 2.72 -12.06
C GLU A 563 2.05 1.34 -11.40
N THR A 564 3.09 0.62 -11.82
CA THR A 564 3.59 -0.62 -11.20
C THR A 564 5.13 -0.61 -11.20
N PRO A 565 5.81 -1.20 -10.20
CA PRO A 565 7.24 -1.40 -10.28
C PRO A 565 7.61 -2.31 -11.45
N GLU A 566 8.70 -1.97 -12.14
CA GLU A 566 9.32 -2.84 -13.14
C GLU A 566 9.98 -4.06 -12.45
N GLY A 567 10.18 -5.13 -13.21
CA GLY A 567 10.90 -6.33 -12.75
C GLY A 567 10.00 -7.39 -12.09
N PRO A 568 10.45 -8.11 -11.05
CA PRO A 568 9.79 -9.34 -10.58
C PRO A 568 8.40 -9.11 -9.94
N ASN A 569 8.08 -7.87 -9.58
CA ASN A 569 6.82 -7.49 -8.94
C ASN A 569 5.82 -6.82 -9.89
N ILE A 570 6.10 -6.76 -11.19
CA ILE A 570 5.19 -6.16 -12.17
C ILE A 570 3.79 -6.79 -12.08
N GLY A 571 2.76 -5.95 -12.00
CA GLY A 571 1.34 -6.33 -11.87
C GLY A 571 0.93 -6.88 -10.50
N LEU A 572 1.89 -7.23 -9.63
CA LEU A 572 1.62 -7.70 -8.26
C LEU A 572 1.51 -6.57 -7.25
N ILE A 573 2.09 -5.41 -7.58
CA ILE A 573 2.01 -4.18 -6.81
C ILE A 573 1.46 -3.13 -7.76
N ASN A 574 0.28 -2.61 -7.47
CA ASN A 574 -0.37 -1.59 -8.27
C ASN A 574 -0.74 -0.38 -7.38
N SER A 575 -1.14 0.72 -8.02
CA SER A 575 -1.57 1.94 -7.34
C SER A 575 -3.07 2.15 -7.52
N LEU A 576 -3.75 2.62 -6.48
CA LEU A 576 -5.16 3.00 -6.55
C LEU A 576 -5.34 4.17 -7.53
N ALA A 577 -6.35 4.10 -8.40
CA ALA A 577 -6.68 5.20 -9.31
C ALA A 577 -7.15 6.45 -8.52
N SER A 578 -7.17 7.62 -9.17
CA SER A 578 -7.40 8.92 -8.49
C SER A 578 -8.71 8.99 -7.70
N PHE A 579 -9.81 8.51 -8.28
CA PHE A 579 -11.17 8.58 -7.69
C PHE A 579 -11.64 7.26 -7.06
N ALA A 580 -10.84 6.20 -7.18
CA ALA A 580 -11.22 4.89 -6.70
C ALA A 580 -11.31 4.86 -5.16
N ARG A 581 -12.31 4.16 -4.64
CA ARG A 581 -12.49 3.92 -3.21
C ARG A 581 -12.86 2.46 -2.95
N THR A 582 -12.77 2.07 -1.69
CA THR A 582 -13.23 0.75 -1.23
C THR A 582 -14.66 0.86 -0.71
N ASN A 583 -15.55 -0.01 -1.18
CA ASN A 583 -16.89 -0.12 -0.62
C ASN A 583 -16.86 -0.84 0.76
N ASP A 584 -18.02 -0.95 1.41
CA ASP A 584 -18.10 -1.57 2.75
C ASP A 584 -17.74 -3.06 2.78
N PHE A 585 -17.83 -3.75 1.64
CA PHE A 585 -17.40 -5.16 1.48
C PHE A 585 -15.92 -5.29 1.12
N GLY A 586 -15.21 -4.18 0.91
CA GLY A 586 -13.80 -4.13 0.52
C GLY A 586 -13.54 -4.34 -0.98
N PHE A 587 -14.56 -4.28 -1.85
CA PHE A 587 -14.35 -4.24 -3.30
C PHE A 587 -14.04 -2.82 -3.77
N LEU A 588 -13.25 -2.71 -4.84
CA LEU A 588 -12.99 -1.42 -5.47
C LEU A 588 -14.19 -0.95 -6.30
N GLU A 589 -14.56 0.30 -6.09
CA GLU A 589 -15.58 1.01 -6.84
C GLU A 589 -15.06 2.34 -7.36
N THR A 590 -15.71 2.83 -8.40
CA THR A 590 -15.35 4.07 -9.10
C THR A 590 -16.62 4.86 -9.39
N PRO A 591 -16.58 6.20 -9.34
CA PRO A 591 -17.77 7.01 -9.51
C PRO A 591 -18.15 7.17 -10.99
N TYR A 592 -19.45 7.17 -11.28
CA TYR A 592 -20.03 7.42 -12.60
C TYR A 592 -21.19 8.41 -12.51
N ARG A 593 -21.33 9.26 -13.53
CA ARG A 593 -22.50 10.13 -13.70
C ARG A 593 -23.64 9.34 -14.31
N LYS A 594 -24.83 9.45 -13.73
CA LYS A 594 -26.02 8.79 -14.23
C LYS A 594 -26.58 9.52 -15.46
N ILE A 595 -27.03 8.77 -16.46
CA ILE A 595 -27.70 9.31 -17.65
C ILE A 595 -29.16 8.86 -17.62
N VAL A 596 -30.07 9.82 -17.76
CA VAL A 596 -31.52 9.58 -17.81
C VAL A 596 -32.05 10.15 -19.11
N ASP A 597 -32.65 9.31 -19.94
CA ASP A 597 -33.24 9.68 -21.24
C ASP A 597 -32.30 10.50 -22.15
N GLY A 598 -31.02 10.13 -22.17
CA GLY A 598 -29.97 10.79 -22.98
C GLY A 598 -29.42 12.10 -22.38
N VAL A 599 -29.90 12.53 -21.21
CA VAL A 599 -29.40 13.69 -20.46
C VAL A 599 -28.41 13.24 -19.40
N VAL A 600 -27.22 13.82 -19.37
CA VAL A 600 -26.21 13.56 -18.33
C VAL A 600 -26.55 14.34 -17.08
N THR A 601 -26.81 13.63 -15.98
CA THR A 601 -27.16 14.23 -14.68
C THR A 601 -25.91 14.50 -13.83
N ASP A 602 -26.09 15.26 -12.76
CA ASP A 602 -25.05 15.49 -11.74
C ASP A 602 -25.11 14.46 -10.60
N GLU A 603 -26.02 13.49 -10.67
CA GLU A 603 -26.07 12.36 -9.74
C GLU A 603 -24.89 11.42 -9.99
N ILE A 604 -24.15 11.09 -8.92
CA ILE A 604 -22.96 10.25 -8.97
C ILE A 604 -23.23 8.96 -8.21
N ASP A 605 -23.17 7.85 -8.93
CA ASP A 605 -23.25 6.50 -8.37
C ASP A 605 -21.87 5.84 -8.42
N TYR A 606 -21.43 5.26 -7.31
CA TYR A 606 -20.21 4.45 -7.27
C TYR A 606 -20.55 3.01 -7.61
N LEU A 607 -19.94 2.49 -8.67
CA LEU A 607 -20.21 1.12 -9.12
C LEU A 607 -19.00 0.22 -8.84
N SER A 608 -19.27 -0.92 -8.20
CA SER A 608 -18.29 -2.00 -8.08
C SER A 608 -18.04 -2.67 -9.43
N ALA A 609 -16.95 -3.41 -9.55
CA ALA A 609 -16.67 -4.18 -10.77
C ALA A 609 -17.76 -5.23 -11.08
N ILE A 610 -18.54 -5.66 -10.08
CA ILE A 610 -19.63 -6.63 -10.26
C ILE A 610 -20.85 -5.98 -10.93
N GLU A 611 -21.12 -4.71 -10.60
CA GLU A 611 -22.28 -3.97 -11.12
C GLU A 611 -22.00 -3.35 -12.49
N GLU A 612 -20.78 -2.86 -12.72
CA GLU A 612 -20.40 -2.17 -13.97
C GLU A 612 -20.74 -3.00 -15.22
N GLY A 613 -20.55 -4.32 -15.18
CA GLY A 613 -20.80 -5.19 -16.33
C GLY A 613 -22.25 -5.21 -16.84
N GLN A 614 -23.22 -4.78 -16.03
CA GLN A 614 -24.64 -4.74 -16.42
C GLN A 614 -24.99 -3.47 -17.21
N PHE A 615 -24.19 -2.41 -17.08
CA PHE A 615 -24.49 -1.09 -17.61
C PHE A 615 -23.68 -0.78 -18.88
N SER A 616 -24.15 0.19 -19.66
CA SER A 616 -23.39 0.75 -20.79
C SER A 616 -22.82 2.09 -20.36
N ILE A 617 -21.48 2.22 -20.34
CA ILE A 617 -20.81 3.39 -19.78
C ILE A 617 -20.07 4.17 -20.87
N ALA A 618 -20.43 5.43 -21.07
CA ALA A 618 -19.78 6.35 -21.99
C ALA A 618 -18.49 6.94 -21.42
N GLN A 619 -17.56 7.30 -22.30
CA GLN A 619 -16.30 7.94 -21.93
C GLN A 619 -16.50 9.43 -21.54
N ALA A 620 -15.61 9.98 -20.72
CA ALA A 620 -15.69 11.37 -20.25
C ALA A 620 -15.47 12.41 -21.37
N ASN A 621 -14.86 12.02 -22.48
CA ASN A 621 -14.53 12.88 -23.62
C ASN A 621 -15.70 13.11 -24.59
N VAL A 622 -16.83 12.42 -24.42
CA VAL A 622 -18.01 12.56 -25.27
C VAL A 622 -18.54 14.01 -25.25
N VAL A 623 -18.93 14.51 -26.42
CA VAL A 623 -19.42 15.89 -26.58
C VAL A 623 -20.85 15.99 -26.05
N LEU A 624 -21.10 17.00 -25.21
CA LEU A 624 -22.41 17.32 -24.66
C LEU A 624 -22.90 18.62 -25.30
N ASP A 625 -24.21 18.75 -25.50
CA ASP A 625 -24.83 20.01 -25.86
C ASP A 625 -25.00 20.94 -24.64
N GLU A 626 -25.46 22.18 -24.88
CA GLU A 626 -25.68 23.18 -23.83
C GLU A 626 -26.74 22.75 -22.79
N THR A 627 -27.59 21.75 -23.11
CA THR A 627 -28.60 21.20 -22.21
C THR A 627 -28.11 19.96 -21.45
N GLY A 628 -26.87 19.54 -21.66
CA GLY A 628 -26.28 18.35 -21.05
C GLY A 628 -26.66 17.04 -21.72
N ARG A 629 -27.20 17.06 -22.96
CA ARG A 629 -27.48 15.85 -23.74
C ARG A 629 -26.28 15.40 -24.55
N LEU A 630 -26.22 14.10 -24.82
CA LEU A 630 -25.22 13.51 -25.70
C LEU A 630 -25.43 14.02 -27.14
N ALA A 631 -24.42 14.67 -27.72
CA ALA A 631 -24.57 15.38 -28.99
C ALA A 631 -24.61 14.45 -30.22
N ASP A 632 -23.94 13.30 -30.16
CA ASP A 632 -23.87 12.33 -31.25
C ASP A 632 -24.94 11.23 -31.11
N ASP A 633 -25.41 10.67 -32.24
CA ASP A 633 -26.40 9.59 -32.23
C ASP A 633 -25.83 8.26 -31.72
N LEU A 634 -24.58 7.97 -32.10
CA LEU A 634 -23.85 6.75 -31.72
C LEU A 634 -22.67 7.11 -30.83
N ILE A 635 -22.74 6.66 -29.58
CA ILE A 635 -21.79 7.01 -28.53
C ILE A 635 -20.84 5.84 -28.28
N PRO A 636 -19.51 6.07 -28.29
CA PRO A 636 -18.56 5.06 -27.87
C PRO A 636 -18.70 4.79 -26.37
N CYS A 637 -19.00 3.53 -26.05
CA CYS A 637 -19.21 3.08 -24.69
C CYS A 637 -18.51 1.74 -24.45
N ARG A 638 -18.37 1.39 -23.17
CA ARG A 638 -17.96 0.06 -22.76
C ARG A 638 -19.15 -0.70 -22.17
N HIS A 639 -19.25 -1.97 -22.53
CA HIS A 639 -20.24 -2.89 -21.99
C HIS A 639 -19.61 -4.28 -21.83
N ARG A 640 -19.69 -4.87 -20.62
CA ARG A 640 -19.08 -6.18 -20.29
C ARG A 640 -17.59 -6.30 -20.67
N GLY A 641 -16.84 -5.20 -20.53
CA GLY A 641 -15.40 -5.16 -20.82
C GLY A 641 -15.04 -4.92 -22.29
N GLU A 642 -16.02 -4.91 -23.20
CA GLU A 642 -15.80 -4.64 -24.63
C GLU A 642 -16.21 -3.22 -25.00
N THR A 643 -15.44 -2.58 -25.89
CA THR A 643 -15.76 -1.25 -26.43
C THR A 643 -16.67 -1.39 -27.65
N THR A 644 -17.86 -0.80 -27.59
CA THR A 644 -18.87 -0.84 -28.66
C THR A 644 -19.51 0.54 -28.88
N LEU A 645 -20.18 0.73 -30.00
CA LEU A 645 -21.00 1.93 -30.25
C LEU A 645 -22.46 1.59 -29.92
N LYS A 646 -23.12 2.43 -29.13
CA LYS A 646 -24.54 2.29 -28.80
C LYS A 646 -25.29 3.60 -29.04
N GLU A 647 -26.61 3.50 -29.22
CA GLU A 647 -27.46 4.68 -29.33
C GLU A 647 -27.46 5.47 -28.02
N SER A 648 -27.61 6.80 -28.10
CA SER A 648 -27.62 7.69 -26.94
C SER A 648 -28.67 7.32 -25.88
N SER A 649 -29.77 6.68 -26.29
CA SER A 649 -30.84 6.19 -25.38
C SER A 649 -30.48 4.92 -24.60
N GLU A 650 -29.49 4.14 -25.06
CA GLU A 650 -29.03 2.92 -24.39
C GLU A 650 -27.89 3.17 -23.40
N ILE A 651 -27.32 4.38 -23.41
CA ILE A 651 -26.27 4.76 -22.47
C ILE A 651 -26.87 5.08 -21.11
N THR A 652 -26.40 4.38 -20.08
CA THR A 652 -26.90 4.50 -18.72
C THR A 652 -26.01 5.33 -17.80
N TYR A 653 -24.70 5.33 -18.05
CA TYR A 653 -23.72 6.05 -17.21
C TYR A 653 -22.61 6.67 -18.07
N MET A 654 -21.88 7.62 -17.47
CA MET A 654 -20.71 8.27 -18.05
C MET A 654 -19.60 8.43 -17.01
N ASP A 655 -18.35 8.32 -17.46
CA ASP A 655 -17.16 8.62 -16.66
C ASP A 655 -17.19 10.05 -16.06
N VAL A 656 -16.76 10.21 -14.81
CA VAL A 656 -16.80 11.51 -14.11
C VAL A 656 -15.68 12.45 -14.55
N SER A 657 -14.49 11.89 -14.81
CA SER A 657 -13.31 12.65 -15.23
C SER A 657 -12.41 11.78 -16.10
N PRO A 658 -11.74 12.34 -17.13
CA PRO A 658 -10.70 11.63 -17.88
C PRO A 658 -9.54 11.13 -16.99
N GLN A 659 -9.28 11.82 -15.87
CA GLN A 659 -8.22 11.47 -14.93
C GLN A 659 -8.55 10.26 -14.05
N GLN A 660 -9.80 9.77 -14.07
CA GLN A 660 -10.21 8.67 -13.20
C GLN A 660 -9.49 7.35 -13.47
N ILE A 661 -8.92 7.18 -14.67
CA ILE A 661 -8.26 5.95 -15.12
C ILE A 661 -6.88 5.78 -14.48
N VAL A 662 -6.21 6.89 -14.19
CA VAL A 662 -4.80 6.91 -13.77
C VAL A 662 -4.68 7.07 -12.25
N SER A 663 -3.51 6.74 -11.72
CA SER A 663 -3.14 7.03 -10.33
C SER A 663 -2.61 8.46 -10.19
N ILE A 664 -2.39 8.86 -8.94
CA ILE A 664 -1.83 10.17 -8.59
C ILE A 664 -0.47 10.42 -9.24
N ALA A 665 0.46 9.46 -9.25
CA ALA A 665 1.79 9.65 -9.86
C ALA A 665 1.74 9.83 -11.38
N ALA A 666 0.86 9.09 -12.06
CA ALA A 666 0.65 9.22 -13.49
C ALA A 666 -0.13 10.50 -13.84
N SER A 667 -1.05 10.94 -12.96
CA SER A 667 -1.86 12.14 -13.16
C SER A 667 -1.08 13.46 -13.18
N ILE A 668 0.16 13.48 -12.66
CA ILE A 668 1.06 14.65 -12.64
C ILE A 668 1.94 14.76 -13.91
N ILE A 669 1.91 13.74 -14.78
CA ILE A 669 2.66 13.75 -16.04
C ILE A 669 1.84 14.57 -17.06
N PRO A 670 2.32 15.74 -17.50
CA PRO A 670 1.63 16.49 -18.55
C PRO A 670 1.73 15.74 -19.87
N PHE A 671 0.77 15.91 -20.77
CA PHE A 671 0.80 15.27 -22.10
C PHE A 671 0.98 13.75 -22.06
N LEU A 672 0.44 13.09 -21.03
CA LEU A 672 0.54 11.64 -20.84
C LEU A 672 -0.01 10.88 -22.04
N GLU A 673 -1.04 11.42 -22.70
CA GLU A 673 -1.65 10.91 -23.92
C GLU A 673 -0.69 10.81 -25.13
N HIS A 674 0.47 11.47 -25.06
CA HIS A 674 1.50 11.50 -26.10
C HIS A 674 2.74 10.66 -25.77
N ASP A 675 2.72 9.95 -24.65
CA ASP A 675 3.79 9.06 -24.24
C ASP A 675 3.39 7.58 -24.36
N ASP A 676 4.32 6.74 -24.81
CA ASP A 676 4.16 5.29 -24.71
C ASP A 676 3.98 4.85 -23.25
N ALA A 677 3.11 3.86 -23.02
CA ALA A 677 2.75 3.40 -21.68
C ALA A 677 3.96 2.92 -20.85
N ASN A 678 4.99 2.33 -21.49
CA ASN A 678 6.21 1.93 -20.76
C ASN A 678 6.99 3.15 -20.28
N ARG A 679 6.99 4.25 -21.04
CA ARG A 679 7.66 5.50 -20.64
C ARG A 679 6.88 6.24 -19.58
N ALA A 680 5.56 6.22 -19.66
CA ALA A 680 4.69 6.70 -18.60
C ALA A 680 4.93 5.94 -17.28
N LEU A 681 5.04 4.60 -17.34
CA LEU A 681 5.36 3.75 -16.18
C LEU A 681 6.72 4.12 -15.58
N MET A 682 7.74 4.24 -16.42
CA MET A 682 9.07 4.69 -16.01
C MET A 682 9.03 6.09 -15.39
N GLY A 683 8.27 7.01 -15.98
CA GLY A 683 8.08 8.38 -15.50
C GLY A 683 7.45 8.45 -14.12
N ALA A 684 6.31 7.76 -13.92
CA ALA A 684 5.64 7.65 -12.62
C ALA A 684 6.58 7.06 -11.55
N ASN A 685 7.35 6.03 -11.89
CA ASN A 685 8.32 5.42 -10.97
C ASN A 685 9.50 6.34 -10.63
N MET A 686 10.02 7.10 -11.60
CA MET A 686 11.14 8.02 -11.38
C MET A 686 10.73 9.24 -10.55
N GLN A 687 9.51 9.74 -10.71
CA GLN A 687 8.99 10.85 -9.90
C GLN A 687 9.02 10.54 -8.40
N ARG A 688 8.71 9.29 -7.99
CA ARG A 688 8.80 8.83 -6.59
C ARG A 688 10.23 8.81 -6.03
N GLN A 689 11.25 8.81 -6.90
CA GLN A 689 12.67 8.80 -6.52
C GLN A 689 13.30 10.19 -6.53
N ALA A 690 12.56 11.23 -6.91
CA ALA A 690 13.07 12.59 -6.91
C ALA A 690 13.43 13.04 -5.49
N VAL A 691 14.61 13.63 -5.32
CA VAL A 691 15.06 14.15 -4.02
C VAL A 691 14.79 15.65 -3.91
N PRO A 692 14.37 16.16 -2.73
CA PRO A 692 14.05 17.56 -2.56
C PRO A 692 15.29 18.43 -2.74
N THR A 693 15.19 19.40 -3.65
CA THR A 693 16.23 20.40 -3.90
C THR A 693 16.20 21.49 -2.84
N LEU A 694 17.34 22.15 -2.63
CA LEU A 694 17.48 23.26 -1.68
C LEU A 694 16.50 24.41 -1.96
N ILE A 695 16.28 24.68 -3.25
CA ILE A 695 15.32 25.64 -3.77
C ILE A 695 14.21 24.83 -4.42
N ALA A 696 12.99 24.91 -3.90
CA ALA A 696 11.82 24.34 -4.56
C ALA A 696 11.39 25.26 -5.72
N ASP A 697 10.96 24.68 -6.84
CA ASP A 697 10.53 25.42 -8.02
C ASP A 697 9.27 24.77 -8.60
N LYS A 698 8.20 25.55 -8.72
CA LYS A 698 6.92 25.12 -9.29
C LYS A 698 7.10 24.54 -10.70
N PRO A 699 6.41 23.48 -11.12
CA PRO A 699 6.41 23.08 -12.52
C PRO A 699 5.70 24.15 -13.38
N LEU A 700 6.38 24.69 -14.39
CA LEU A 700 5.76 25.61 -15.35
C LEU A 700 4.67 24.92 -16.17
N VAL A 701 4.85 23.64 -16.48
CA VAL A 701 3.84 22.79 -17.12
C VAL A 701 3.42 21.72 -16.10
N GLY A 702 2.26 21.89 -15.48
CA GLY A 702 1.68 20.93 -14.53
C GLY A 702 0.39 20.34 -15.07
N THR A 703 -0.42 19.79 -14.19
CA THR A 703 -1.71 19.13 -14.52
C THR A 703 -2.87 19.64 -13.68
N GLY A 704 -2.59 20.38 -12.60
CA GLY A 704 -3.56 20.81 -11.60
C GLY A 704 -3.55 19.91 -10.36
N MET A 705 -3.10 18.65 -10.50
CA MET A 705 -2.99 17.67 -9.40
C MET A 705 -1.94 18.04 -8.36
N GLU A 706 -0.98 18.91 -8.72
CA GLU A 706 0.14 19.28 -7.86
C GLU A 706 -0.32 19.90 -6.53
N LYS A 707 -1.42 20.68 -6.54
CA LYS A 707 -1.99 21.28 -5.33
C LYS A 707 -2.56 20.21 -4.41
N THR A 708 -3.42 19.33 -4.93
CA THR A 708 -4.07 18.26 -4.16
C THR A 708 -3.04 17.35 -3.50
N VAL A 709 -1.98 16.96 -4.21
CA VAL A 709 -0.94 16.08 -3.65
C VAL A 709 -0.14 16.76 -2.54
N ALA A 710 0.20 18.04 -2.71
CA ALA A 710 0.95 18.79 -1.69
C ALA A 710 0.14 18.97 -0.39
N VAL A 711 -1.15 19.28 -0.52
CA VAL A 711 -2.07 19.46 0.62
C VAL A 711 -2.35 18.12 1.32
N ASP A 712 -2.81 17.11 0.57
CA ASP A 712 -3.26 15.84 1.15
C ASP A 712 -2.13 14.96 1.69
N SER A 713 -0.87 15.19 1.26
CA SER A 713 0.28 14.45 1.78
C SER A 713 0.54 14.67 3.28
N GLY A 714 0.12 15.81 3.82
CA GLY A 714 0.39 16.23 5.19
C GLY A 714 1.79 16.82 5.42
N VAL A 715 2.55 17.09 4.34
CA VAL A 715 3.88 17.73 4.45
C VAL A 715 3.79 19.25 4.57
N THR A 716 2.71 19.84 4.04
CA THR A 716 2.38 21.25 4.13
C THR A 716 1.58 21.51 5.41
N VAL A 717 1.68 22.71 5.96
CA VAL A 717 0.85 23.13 7.11
C VAL A 717 -0.35 23.89 6.57
N VAL A 718 -1.53 23.36 6.83
CA VAL A 718 -2.81 23.90 6.33
C VAL A 718 -3.57 24.56 7.47
N ALA A 719 -4.20 25.71 7.21
CA ALA A 719 -5.04 26.41 8.16
C ALA A 719 -6.29 25.59 8.48
N LYS A 720 -6.48 25.24 9.77
CA LYS A 720 -7.68 24.55 10.26
C LYS A 720 -8.91 25.47 10.22
N ARG A 721 -8.70 26.75 10.53
CA ARG A 721 -9.73 27.79 10.62
C ARG A 721 -9.28 29.04 9.88
N GLY A 722 -10.24 29.79 9.36
CA GLY A 722 -10.04 31.11 8.77
C GLY A 722 -9.73 32.16 9.83
N GLY A 723 -8.99 33.19 9.44
CA GLY A 723 -8.52 34.19 10.37
C GLY A 723 -7.57 35.21 9.76
N ARG A 724 -6.83 35.90 10.64
CA ARG A 724 -5.72 36.77 10.27
C ARG A 724 -4.42 36.26 10.90
N VAL A 725 -3.35 36.32 10.13
CA VAL A 725 -2.01 35.96 10.60
C VAL A 725 -1.53 37.02 11.59
N ASP A 726 -1.37 36.65 12.85
CA ASP A 726 -0.92 37.56 13.92
C ASP A 726 0.61 37.57 14.03
N TYR A 727 1.23 36.38 13.93
CA TYR A 727 2.67 36.21 14.04
C TYR A 727 3.19 35.14 13.07
N VAL A 728 4.32 35.43 12.43
CA VAL A 728 5.05 34.49 11.54
C VAL A 728 6.53 34.50 11.91
N ASP A 729 7.07 33.30 12.12
CA ASP A 729 8.50 33.04 12.24
C ASP A 729 8.87 31.81 11.41
N ALA A 730 10.17 31.59 11.19
CA ALA A 730 10.67 30.40 10.50
C ALA A 730 10.31 29.09 11.23
N SER A 731 9.97 29.15 12.52
CA SER A 731 9.67 28.00 13.39
C SER A 731 8.19 27.85 13.76
N ARG A 732 7.38 28.92 13.72
CA ARG A 732 5.99 28.91 14.16
C ARG A 732 5.12 29.94 13.44
N ILE A 733 3.83 29.67 13.35
CA ILE A 733 2.82 30.57 12.78
C ILE A 733 1.64 30.65 13.75
N VAL A 734 1.14 31.85 14.03
CA VAL A 734 0.01 32.11 14.93
C VAL A 734 -1.11 32.80 14.16
N ILE A 735 -2.29 32.20 14.20
CA ILE A 735 -3.49 32.70 13.51
C ILE A 735 -4.50 33.14 14.55
N LYS A 736 -4.97 34.39 14.43
CA LYS A 736 -6.16 34.85 15.15
C LYS A 736 -7.40 34.46 14.35
N VAL A 737 -8.20 33.56 14.92
CA VAL A 737 -9.37 32.96 14.28
C VAL A 737 -10.48 34.01 14.12
N ASN A 738 -11.25 33.91 13.04
CA ASN A 738 -12.43 34.76 12.85
C ASN A 738 -13.47 34.50 13.97
N GLU A 739 -14.18 35.54 14.40
CA GLU A 739 -15.19 35.40 15.47
C GLU A 739 -16.28 34.38 15.10
N GLU A 740 -16.61 34.25 13.81
CA GLU A 740 -17.61 33.31 13.27
C GLU A 740 -17.20 31.83 13.41
N GLU A 741 -15.90 31.53 13.40
CA GLU A 741 -15.34 30.17 13.50
C GLU A 741 -14.86 29.82 14.91
N THR A 742 -14.98 30.75 15.85
CA THR A 742 -14.53 30.57 17.22
C THR A 742 -15.57 29.74 17.99
N VAL A 743 -15.16 28.57 18.49
CA VAL A 743 -16.01 27.71 19.33
C VAL A 743 -16.08 28.31 20.75
N ALA A 744 -17.28 28.38 21.32
CA ALA A 744 -17.46 28.84 22.69
C ALA A 744 -16.67 27.95 23.67
N GLY A 745 -15.81 28.57 24.48
CA GLY A 745 -14.91 27.87 25.42
C GLY A 745 -13.50 27.59 24.88
N GLU A 746 -13.24 27.81 23.60
CA GLU A 746 -11.87 27.77 23.04
C GLU A 746 -11.24 29.17 23.00
N ALA A 747 -9.91 29.21 22.99
CA ALA A 747 -9.21 30.43 22.65
C ALA A 747 -9.32 30.63 21.13
N GLY A 748 -9.69 31.83 20.68
CA GLY A 748 -9.80 32.17 19.25
C GLY A 748 -8.44 32.34 18.55
N ILE A 749 -7.45 31.49 18.88
CA ILE A 749 -6.09 31.54 18.34
C ILE A 749 -5.61 30.11 18.07
N ASP A 750 -5.08 29.88 16.87
CA ASP A 750 -4.43 28.63 16.47
C ASP A 750 -2.91 28.82 16.36
N ILE A 751 -2.13 27.88 16.93
CA ILE A 751 -0.66 27.89 16.90
C ILE A 751 -0.16 26.67 16.11
N TYR A 752 0.66 26.94 15.09
CA TYR A 752 1.25 25.93 14.21
C TYR A 752 2.77 25.91 14.37
N ASN A 753 3.31 24.81 14.91
CA ASN A 753 4.75 24.61 15.07
C ASN A 753 5.35 23.87 13.85
N LEU A 754 6.29 24.50 13.15
CA LEU A 754 6.87 24.01 11.91
C LEU A 754 8.01 23.00 12.18
N THR A 755 8.13 21.99 11.32
CA THR A 755 9.22 20.99 11.36
C THR A 755 10.45 21.53 10.62
N LYS A 756 11.60 21.57 11.29
CA LYS A 756 12.84 22.16 10.76
C LYS A 756 13.95 21.12 10.63
N TYR A 757 14.54 21.02 9.43
CA TYR A 757 15.75 20.24 9.12
C TYR A 757 15.82 18.87 9.81
N THR A 758 14.77 18.05 9.64
CA THR A 758 14.68 16.69 10.20
C THR A 758 15.03 15.64 9.16
N ARG A 759 15.53 14.50 9.63
CA ARG A 759 15.88 13.34 8.80
C ARG A 759 14.63 12.57 8.37
N SER A 760 14.53 12.26 7.07
CA SER A 760 13.56 11.27 6.56
C SER A 760 14.12 9.84 6.63
N ASN A 761 13.26 8.83 6.40
CA ASN A 761 13.68 7.44 6.28
C ASN A 761 14.80 7.21 5.24
N GLN A 762 14.79 7.93 4.11
CA GLN A 762 15.78 7.81 3.01
C GLN A 762 16.94 8.82 3.13
N ASN A 763 17.15 9.40 4.31
CA ASN A 763 18.20 10.38 4.61
C ASN A 763 18.07 11.69 3.81
N THR A 764 16.88 12.02 3.30
CA THR A 764 16.57 13.35 2.74
C THR A 764 16.22 14.32 3.89
N CYS A 765 16.12 15.62 3.55
CA CYS A 765 15.80 16.67 4.51
C CYS A 765 14.32 17.04 4.45
N ILE A 766 13.63 16.95 5.59
CA ILE A 766 12.27 17.45 5.78
C ILE A 766 12.37 18.81 6.49
N ASN A 767 11.96 19.88 5.81
CA ASN A 767 12.00 21.24 6.32
C ASN A 767 10.82 22.05 5.81
N GLN A 768 10.05 22.64 6.72
CA GLN A 768 8.92 23.50 6.40
C GLN A 768 9.31 24.99 6.36
N ARG A 769 8.73 25.77 5.46
CA ARG A 769 8.98 27.21 5.29
C ARG A 769 7.65 27.99 5.23
N PRO A 770 7.48 29.06 6.01
CA PRO A 770 6.25 29.85 5.98
C PRO A 770 6.02 30.51 4.62
N THR A 771 4.76 30.54 4.16
CA THR A 771 4.31 31.13 2.88
C THR A 771 3.46 32.39 3.08
N CYS A 772 2.94 32.60 4.29
CA CYS A 772 2.12 33.73 4.69
C CYS A 772 2.95 34.86 5.31
N ASN A 773 2.43 36.08 5.22
CA ASN A 773 2.98 37.27 5.87
C ASN A 773 2.08 37.74 7.02
N VAL A 774 2.65 38.48 7.97
CA VAL A 774 1.91 39.07 9.09
C VAL A 774 0.81 39.99 8.57
N GLY A 775 -0.40 39.86 9.13
CA GLY A 775 -1.59 40.65 8.79
C GLY A 775 -2.41 40.13 7.60
N GLU A 776 -1.92 39.12 6.88
CA GLU A 776 -2.67 38.53 5.76
C GLU A 776 -3.94 37.84 6.25
N PRO A 777 -5.09 38.04 5.57
CA PRO A 777 -6.28 37.23 5.79
C PRO A 777 -6.07 35.83 5.20
N ILE A 778 -6.56 34.82 5.88
CA ILE A 778 -6.53 33.42 5.43
C ILE A 778 -7.91 32.79 5.61
N VAL A 779 -8.19 31.79 4.78
CA VAL A 779 -9.40 30.97 4.86
C VAL A 779 -9.02 29.56 5.32
N ALA A 780 -9.94 28.83 5.93
CA ALA A 780 -9.73 27.42 6.22
C ALA A 780 -9.32 26.67 4.94
N GLY A 781 -8.29 25.82 5.02
CA GLY A 781 -7.70 25.14 3.88
C GLY A 781 -6.54 25.84 3.18
N ASP A 782 -6.22 27.10 3.53
CA ASP A 782 -5.05 27.79 2.98
C ASP A 782 -3.73 27.17 3.49
N VAL A 783 -2.73 27.09 2.60
CA VAL A 783 -1.39 26.61 2.95
C VAL A 783 -0.58 27.71 3.64
N LEU A 784 -0.25 27.50 4.91
CA LEU A 784 0.52 28.41 5.78
C LEU A 784 2.03 28.21 5.69
N ALA A 785 2.47 26.97 5.44
CA ALA A 785 3.87 26.64 5.25
C ALA A 785 4.05 25.51 4.23
N ASP A 786 5.00 25.68 3.32
CA ASP A 786 5.45 24.67 2.38
C ASP A 786 6.34 23.63 3.07
N GLY A 787 6.22 22.37 2.68
CA GLY A 787 7.10 21.28 3.07
C GLY A 787 8.28 21.07 2.11
N PRO A 788 8.98 19.92 2.19
CA PRO A 788 9.99 19.55 1.20
C PRO A 788 9.33 19.32 -0.17
N SER A 789 9.95 19.83 -1.24
CA SER A 789 9.42 19.70 -2.61
C SER A 789 7.99 20.24 -2.78
N THR A 790 7.65 21.36 -2.13
CA THR A 790 6.44 22.14 -2.40
C THR A 790 6.79 23.62 -2.53
N ASP A 791 6.02 24.35 -3.33
CA ASP A 791 6.19 25.80 -3.57
C ASP A 791 4.82 26.47 -3.67
N LEU A 792 4.49 27.35 -2.73
CA LEU A 792 3.19 28.01 -2.55
C LEU A 792 2.00 27.04 -2.64
N GLY A 793 2.10 25.89 -1.97
CA GLY A 793 1.03 24.89 -1.91
C GLY A 793 0.92 23.97 -3.14
N GLU A 794 1.79 24.10 -4.13
CA GLU A 794 1.89 23.14 -5.24
C GLU A 794 3.09 22.20 -5.06
N LEU A 795 2.95 20.94 -5.49
CA LEU A 795 4.04 19.99 -5.55
C LEU A 795 5.14 20.44 -6.52
N ALA A 796 6.36 20.52 -6.01
CA ALA A 796 7.57 21.00 -6.69
C ALA A 796 8.73 20.00 -6.53
N LEU A 797 8.65 18.85 -7.21
CA LEU A 797 9.61 17.74 -7.10
C LEU A 797 11.02 18.06 -7.63
N GLY A 798 11.15 19.02 -8.53
CA GLY A 798 12.40 19.39 -9.17
C GLY A 798 12.38 20.84 -9.64
N GLN A 799 12.95 21.11 -10.83
CA GLN A 799 13.10 22.48 -11.30
C GLN A 799 13.00 22.59 -12.83
N ASN A 800 12.52 23.74 -13.32
CA ASN A 800 12.41 24.00 -14.76
C ASN A 800 13.75 24.45 -15.33
N MET A 801 14.29 23.69 -16.27
CA MET A 801 15.60 23.99 -16.88
C MET A 801 15.43 24.38 -18.33
N ARG A 802 16.25 25.33 -18.81
CA ARG A 802 16.28 25.64 -20.24
C ARG A 802 17.01 24.53 -20.99
N ILE A 803 16.28 23.75 -21.78
CA ILE A 803 16.77 22.58 -22.49
C ILE A 803 16.88 22.86 -23.99
N ALA A 804 17.94 22.33 -24.63
CA ALA A 804 18.02 22.20 -26.08
C ALA A 804 18.16 20.73 -26.51
N PHE A 805 17.43 20.33 -27.54
CA PHE A 805 17.51 18.99 -28.14
C PHE A 805 18.48 18.99 -29.32
N MET A 806 19.76 18.73 -29.06
CA MET A 806 20.78 18.65 -30.11
C MET A 806 21.95 17.75 -29.68
N PRO A 807 22.62 17.05 -30.61
CA PRO A 807 23.86 16.37 -30.27
C PRO A 807 24.94 17.40 -29.88
N TRP A 808 25.73 17.09 -28.85
CA TRP A 808 26.83 17.96 -28.40
C TRP A 808 28.13 17.18 -28.22
N ASN A 809 28.93 17.08 -29.28
CA ASN A 809 30.27 16.47 -29.28
C ASN A 809 30.37 15.10 -28.59
N GLY A 810 29.28 14.32 -28.54
CA GLY A 810 29.23 13.01 -27.86
C GLY A 810 29.02 13.06 -26.34
N TYR A 811 28.94 14.24 -25.72
CA TYR A 811 28.71 14.35 -24.27
C TYR A 811 27.31 13.91 -23.85
N ASN A 812 26.33 14.01 -24.74
CA ASN A 812 24.98 13.48 -24.55
C ASN A 812 24.77 12.17 -25.33
N PHE A 813 25.80 11.33 -25.45
CA PHE A 813 25.69 10.02 -26.10
C PHE A 813 24.73 9.09 -25.34
N GLU A 814 23.95 8.30 -26.08
CA GLU A 814 22.80 7.53 -25.58
C GLU A 814 21.83 8.42 -24.79
N ASP A 815 21.75 8.21 -23.48
CA ASP A 815 20.89 8.91 -22.51
C ASP A 815 21.67 9.93 -21.68
N SER A 816 22.95 10.16 -21.97
CA SER A 816 23.77 11.04 -21.15
C SER A 816 23.27 12.48 -21.21
N ILE A 817 23.40 13.20 -20.10
CA ILE A 817 22.95 14.58 -19.95
C ILE A 817 24.18 15.47 -19.81
N LEU A 818 24.24 16.54 -20.59
CA LEU A 818 25.22 17.61 -20.41
C LEU A 818 24.58 18.78 -19.69
N ILE A 819 25.28 19.33 -18.71
CA ILE A 819 24.79 20.41 -17.85
C ILE A 819 25.73 21.61 -17.91
N SER A 820 25.17 22.82 -17.85
CA SER A 820 25.91 24.07 -17.68
C SER A 820 26.40 24.24 -16.23
N GLU A 821 27.60 24.79 -16.07
CA GLU A 821 28.16 25.21 -14.79
C GLU A 821 27.24 26.21 -14.06
N ARG A 822 26.45 26.99 -14.81
CA ARG A 822 25.43 27.89 -14.28
C ARG A 822 24.49 27.19 -13.30
N VAL A 823 24.08 25.95 -13.59
CA VAL A 823 23.17 25.16 -12.75
C VAL A 823 23.81 24.90 -11.38
N ALA A 824 25.11 24.56 -11.36
CA ALA A 824 25.85 24.36 -10.12
C ALA A 824 26.10 25.67 -9.36
N MET A 825 26.41 26.76 -10.07
CA MET A 825 26.62 28.10 -9.49
C MET A 825 25.37 28.65 -8.79
N GLU A 826 24.20 28.42 -9.38
CA GLU A 826 22.90 28.84 -8.82
C GLU A 826 22.41 27.91 -7.69
N ASP A 827 23.23 26.93 -7.26
CA ASP A 827 22.86 25.90 -6.27
C ASP A 827 21.57 25.12 -6.64
N ARG A 828 21.28 25.06 -7.95
CA ARG A 828 20.18 24.27 -8.51
C ARG A 828 20.52 22.80 -8.46
N PHE A 829 19.54 21.97 -8.12
CA PHE A 829 19.73 20.54 -7.83
C PHE A 829 20.74 20.21 -6.71
N THR A 830 21.14 21.20 -5.91
CA THR A 830 21.82 20.94 -4.64
C THR A 830 20.80 20.38 -3.64
N THR A 831 21.14 19.29 -2.95
CA THR A 831 20.25 18.58 -2.02
C THR A 831 20.87 18.52 -0.63
N ILE A 832 20.04 18.55 0.41
CA ILE A 832 20.49 18.36 1.80
C ILE A 832 20.14 16.93 2.20
N HIS A 833 21.15 16.18 2.62
CA HIS A 833 20.99 14.84 3.17
C HIS A 833 21.31 14.86 4.65
N ILE A 834 20.50 14.20 5.48
CA ILE A 834 20.72 14.10 6.92
C ILE A 834 20.97 12.65 7.27
N GLN A 835 22.18 12.36 7.74
CA GLN A 835 22.59 11.02 8.15
C GLN A 835 22.59 10.92 9.67
N GLU A 836 21.96 9.87 10.20
CA GLU A 836 22.02 9.51 11.62
C GLU A 836 23.15 8.51 11.83
N LEU A 837 24.14 8.90 12.63
CA LEU A 837 25.26 8.06 13.03
C LEU A 837 25.11 7.76 14.53
N SER A 838 25.11 6.49 14.92
CA SER A 838 24.92 6.08 16.31
C SER A 838 26.16 5.43 16.90
N CYS A 839 26.52 5.84 18.11
CA CYS A 839 27.55 5.24 18.95
C CYS A 839 26.87 4.56 20.15
N VAL A 840 27.13 3.27 20.33
CA VAL A 840 26.55 2.48 21.43
C VAL A 840 27.68 2.06 22.37
N ALA A 841 27.53 2.40 23.66
CA ALA A 841 28.38 1.95 24.74
C ALA A 841 27.72 0.80 25.49
N ARG A 842 28.41 -0.35 25.53
CA ARG A 842 27.88 -1.59 26.11
C ARG A 842 28.67 -2.00 27.36
N ASP A 843 28.00 -2.75 28.22
CA ASP A 843 28.65 -3.52 29.26
C ASP A 843 29.23 -4.81 28.67
N THR A 844 30.55 -4.96 28.71
CA THR A 844 31.25 -6.14 28.19
C THR A 844 31.71 -7.04 29.32
N LYS A 845 32.07 -8.29 29.01
CA LYS A 845 32.62 -9.21 30.02
C LYS A 845 33.92 -8.72 30.68
N LEU A 846 34.65 -7.81 30.04
CA LEU A 846 35.91 -7.26 30.56
C LEU A 846 35.69 -5.96 31.37
N GLY A 847 34.50 -5.37 31.28
CA GLY A 847 34.17 -4.07 31.86
C GLY A 847 33.27 -3.23 30.93
N PRO A 848 32.75 -2.12 31.44
CA PRO A 848 31.94 -1.20 30.65
C PRO A 848 32.77 -0.50 29.57
N GLU A 849 32.20 -0.34 28.38
CA GLU A 849 32.72 0.62 27.38
C GLU A 849 32.41 2.05 27.85
N GLU A 850 33.37 2.95 27.70
CA GLU A 850 33.25 4.33 28.15
C GLU A 850 33.24 5.30 26.96
N ILE A 851 32.41 6.34 27.06
CA ILE A 851 32.42 7.49 26.15
C ILE A 851 33.27 8.57 26.82
N SER A 852 34.41 8.89 26.20
CA SER A 852 35.43 9.78 26.78
C SER A 852 36.27 10.44 25.69
N SER A 853 36.80 11.63 25.99
CA SER A 853 37.78 12.32 25.16
C SER A 853 39.20 11.75 25.28
N ASP A 854 39.47 10.90 26.28
CA ASP A 854 40.78 10.25 26.48
C ASP A 854 40.92 9.01 25.58
N ILE A 855 41.31 9.23 24.32
CA ILE A 855 41.40 8.19 23.29
C ILE A 855 42.87 7.86 23.01
N PRO A 856 43.29 6.58 23.11
CA PRO A 856 44.67 6.20 22.90
C PRO A 856 45.11 6.41 21.44
N ASN A 857 46.35 6.88 21.25
CA ASN A 857 47.01 7.05 19.94
C ASN A 857 46.34 8.06 18.99
N VAL A 858 45.55 8.99 19.52
CA VAL A 858 44.91 10.07 18.75
C VAL A 858 45.56 11.41 19.10
N GLY A 859 45.99 12.17 18.09
CA GLY A 859 46.60 13.49 18.29
C GLY A 859 45.58 14.56 18.70
N GLU A 860 46.03 15.61 19.39
CA GLU A 860 45.17 16.70 19.90
C GLU A 860 44.32 17.37 18.80
N SER A 861 44.80 17.42 17.55
CA SER A 861 44.07 18.00 16.42
C SER A 861 42.76 17.29 16.11
N ALA A 862 42.69 15.97 16.32
CA ALA A 862 41.47 15.19 16.15
C ALA A 862 40.52 15.32 17.36
N LEU A 863 41.09 15.54 18.55
CA LEU A 863 40.33 15.74 19.80
C LEU A 863 39.74 17.16 19.90
N GLY A 864 40.31 18.15 19.22
CA GLY A 864 39.88 19.56 19.29
C GLY A 864 38.43 19.82 18.86
N LYS A 865 37.74 18.85 18.23
CA LYS A 865 36.32 18.94 17.86
C LYS A 865 35.38 18.29 18.89
N LEU A 866 35.91 17.57 19.87
CA LEU A 866 35.17 16.89 20.92
C LEU A 866 35.07 17.79 22.16
N ASP A 867 33.98 17.63 22.90
CA ASP A 867 33.82 18.19 24.24
C ASP A 867 34.54 17.33 25.30
N GLU A 868 34.48 17.78 26.56
CA GLU A 868 35.05 17.06 27.71
C GLU A 868 34.44 15.67 27.93
N SER A 869 33.23 15.41 27.40
CA SER A 869 32.57 14.10 27.47
C SER A 869 32.96 13.19 26.29
N GLY A 870 33.75 13.68 25.34
CA GLY A 870 34.13 12.94 24.13
C GLY A 870 33.09 13.00 23.01
N VAL A 871 32.17 13.97 23.03
CA VAL A 871 31.10 14.12 22.02
C VAL A 871 31.36 15.38 21.18
N VAL A 872 31.11 15.30 19.87
CA VAL A 872 31.31 16.44 18.95
C VAL A 872 30.37 17.62 19.25
N TYR A 873 30.85 18.85 19.08
CA TYR A 873 30.03 20.05 19.22
C TYR A 873 28.98 20.17 18.10
N ILE A 874 27.80 20.68 18.45
CA ILE A 874 26.78 21.06 17.46
C ILE A 874 27.31 22.26 16.67
N GLY A 875 27.20 22.21 15.34
CA GLY A 875 27.73 23.20 14.39
C GLY A 875 29.14 22.90 13.87
N ALA A 876 29.81 21.86 14.35
CA ALA A 876 31.13 21.49 13.86
C ALA A 876 31.08 20.98 12.41
N GLU A 877 31.94 21.53 11.54
CA GLU A 877 32.21 20.95 10.23
C GLU A 877 33.16 19.76 10.36
N VAL A 878 32.76 18.62 9.81
CA VAL A 878 33.50 17.36 9.89
C VAL A 878 33.72 16.78 8.50
N LYS A 879 34.85 16.08 8.34
CA LYS A 879 35.22 15.35 7.12
C LYS A 879 35.40 13.87 7.43
N GLY A 880 35.40 13.03 6.39
CA GLY A 880 35.62 11.60 6.53
C GLY A 880 36.86 11.27 7.37
N GLY A 881 36.70 10.38 8.35
CA GLY A 881 37.73 9.97 9.30
C GLY A 881 37.79 10.77 10.61
N ASP A 882 37.16 11.95 10.69
CA ASP A 882 37.05 12.72 11.94
C ASP A 882 36.23 11.93 12.98
N ILE A 883 36.58 12.10 14.26
CA ILE A 883 35.90 11.43 15.38
C ILE A 883 34.66 12.25 15.77
N LEU A 884 33.50 11.60 15.84
CA LEU A 884 32.24 12.18 16.30
C LEU A 884 31.96 11.89 17.78
N VAL A 885 32.26 10.66 18.20
CA VAL A 885 32.07 10.20 19.58
C VAL A 885 33.26 9.33 19.96
N GLY A 886 34.05 9.80 20.92
CA GLY A 886 35.16 9.04 21.50
C GLY A 886 34.65 7.86 22.30
N LYS A 887 35.07 6.64 21.94
CA LYS A 887 34.67 5.41 22.65
C LYS A 887 35.86 4.50 22.88
N VAL A 888 36.09 4.15 24.15
CA VAL A 888 37.14 3.20 24.56
C VAL A 888 36.51 1.89 25.03
N THR A 889 37.07 0.78 24.54
CA THR A 889 36.65 -0.57 24.94
C THR A 889 37.76 -1.23 25.75
N PRO A 890 37.46 -1.76 26.96
CA PRO A 890 38.42 -2.55 27.73
C PRO A 890 38.94 -3.74 26.92
N LYS A 891 40.27 -3.91 26.90
CA LYS A 891 40.95 -4.96 26.16
C LYS A 891 41.70 -5.87 27.14
N GLY A 892 41.58 -7.18 26.95
CA GLY A 892 42.37 -8.15 27.71
C GLY A 892 43.86 -8.06 27.37
N GLU A 893 44.70 -8.57 28.27
CA GLU A 893 46.15 -8.57 28.09
C GLU A 893 46.55 -9.43 26.87
N THR A 894 47.02 -8.78 25.81
CA THR A 894 47.55 -9.47 24.61
C THR A 894 49.00 -9.87 24.82
N GLN A 895 49.35 -11.13 24.52
CA GLN A 895 50.74 -11.56 24.44
C GLN A 895 51.43 -10.88 23.24
N LEU A 896 52.19 -9.83 23.54
CA LEU A 896 53.00 -9.10 22.56
C LEU A 896 54.23 -9.91 22.14
N THR A 897 54.68 -9.70 20.90
CA THR A 897 55.96 -10.28 20.44
C THR A 897 57.14 -9.64 21.20
N PRO A 898 58.33 -10.27 21.25
CA PRO A 898 59.50 -9.69 21.90
C PRO A 898 59.86 -8.29 21.37
N GLU A 899 59.67 -8.06 20.07
CA GLU A 899 59.91 -6.78 19.41
C GLU A 899 58.94 -5.71 19.90
N GLU A 900 57.64 -6.02 19.97
CA GLU A 900 56.61 -5.11 20.51
C GLU A 900 56.82 -4.83 22.00
N LYS A 901 57.22 -5.84 22.76
CA LYS A 901 57.59 -5.67 24.19
C LYS A 901 58.77 -4.73 24.34
N LEU A 902 59.81 -4.89 23.52
CA LEU A 902 60.96 -4.00 23.51
C LEU A 902 60.56 -2.58 23.12
N LEU A 903 59.74 -2.41 22.09
CA LEU A 903 59.24 -1.12 21.62
C LEU A 903 58.49 -0.38 22.73
N ARG A 904 57.59 -1.07 23.43
CA ARG A 904 56.91 -0.51 24.61
C ARG A 904 57.86 -0.16 25.74
N ALA A 905 58.87 -1.00 26.00
CA ALA A 905 59.86 -0.71 27.03
C ALA A 905 60.70 0.54 26.69
N ILE A 906 60.96 0.78 25.40
CA ILE A 906 61.70 1.96 24.91
C ILE A 906 60.85 3.23 25.03
N PHE A 907 59.61 3.22 24.53
CA PHE A 907 58.78 4.43 24.43
C PHE A 907 57.88 4.67 25.65
N GLY A 908 57.72 3.68 26.53
CA GLY A 908 56.92 3.83 27.75
C GLY A 908 55.43 4.05 27.49
N GLU A 909 54.87 3.55 26.37
CA GLU A 909 53.44 3.64 26.07
C GLU A 909 52.61 2.90 27.13
N LYS A 910 51.86 3.65 27.94
CA LYS A 910 51.06 3.14 29.07
C LYS A 910 49.65 2.67 28.70
N ALA A 911 49.16 3.00 27.50
CA ALA A 911 47.76 2.76 27.12
C ALA A 911 47.55 1.33 26.57
N SER A 912 47.79 0.31 27.41
CA SER A 912 47.66 -1.10 27.00
C SER A 912 46.26 -1.69 27.13
N ASP A 913 45.45 -1.15 28.04
CA ASP A 913 44.29 -1.85 28.59
C ASP A 913 42.99 -1.47 27.89
N VAL A 914 43.06 -0.55 26.92
CA VAL A 914 41.91 -0.01 26.18
C VAL A 914 42.19 0.06 24.69
N LYS A 915 41.12 -0.11 23.90
CA LYS A 915 41.12 -0.04 22.44
C LYS A 915 40.22 1.12 21.97
N ASP A 916 40.70 1.88 20.99
CA ASP A 916 39.87 2.86 20.27
C ASP A 916 38.77 2.13 19.46
N THR A 917 37.52 2.46 19.79
CA THR A 917 36.30 1.97 19.14
C THR A 917 35.35 3.12 18.82
N SER A 918 35.91 4.32 18.68
CA SER A 918 35.19 5.58 18.48
C SER A 918 34.37 5.59 17.19
N LEU A 919 33.26 6.31 17.22
CA LEU A 919 32.46 6.60 16.03
C LEU A 919 33.16 7.65 15.19
N ARG A 920 33.40 7.34 13.92
CA ARG A 920 34.05 8.25 12.95
C ARG A 920 33.11 8.56 11.79
N VAL A 921 33.29 9.73 11.19
CA VAL A 921 32.55 10.12 9.98
C VAL A 921 32.90 9.15 8.84
N PRO A 922 31.90 8.62 8.10
CA PRO A 922 32.14 7.78 6.94
C PRO A 922 33.09 8.45 5.94
N ASN A 923 33.95 7.66 5.30
CA ASN A 923 34.87 8.16 4.28
C ASN A 923 34.11 8.84 3.14
N SER A 924 34.71 9.90 2.57
CA SER A 924 34.15 10.76 1.51
C SER A 924 32.96 11.65 1.91
N VAL A 925 32.43 11.53 3.14
CA VAL A 925 31.36 12.40 3.62
C VAL A 925 31.96 13.65 4.25
N ARG A 926 31.46 14.82 3.84
CA ARG A 926 31.73 16.11 4.49
C ARG A 926 30.39 16.76 4.84
N GLY A 927 30.25 17.23 6.07
CA GLY A 927 29.01 17.84 6.51
C GLY A 927 29.16 18.60 7.81
N THR A 928 28.04 19.13 8.28
CA THR A 928 27.93 19.87 9.54
C THR A 928 27.10 19.07 10.52
N VAL A 929 27.58 18.94 11.75
CA VAL A 929 26.80 18.31 12.83
C VAL A 929 25.66 19.26 13.22
N ILE A 930 24.42 18.85 13.01
CA ILE A 930 23.23 19.70 13.26
C ILE A 930 22.55 19.41 14.59
N ASP A 931 22.64 18.18 15.09
CA ASP A 931 22.01 17.77 16.34
C ASP A 931 22.77 16.59 16.96
N VAL A 932 22.71 16.49 18.29
CA VAL A 932 23.31 15.44 19.09
C VAL A 932 22.32 15.03 20.18
N GLN A 933 21.98 13.75 20.22
CA GLN A 933 21.07 13.18 21.23
C GLN A 933 21.81 12.14 22.05
N VAL A 934 21.70 12.24 23.38
CA VAL A 934 22.34 11.33 24.32
C VAL A 934 21.25 10.62 25.12
N PHE A 935 21.15 9.30 24.95
CA PHE A 935 20.24 8.45 25.70
C PHE A 935 21.01 7.71 26.78
N THR A 936 20.55 7.81 28.02
CA THR A 936 21.24 7.24 29.18
C THR A 936 20.30 6.28 29.90
N ARG A 937 20.76 5.03 30.11
CA ARG A 937 20.00 4.04 30.86
C ARG A 937 19.71 4.52 32.28
N ASP A 938 18.53 4.20 32.78
CA ASP A 938 18.19 4.43 34.18
C ASP A 938 19.15 3.71 35.15
N GLY A 939 19.70 4.45 36.11
CA GLY A 939 20.74 3.99 37.04
C GLY A 939 22.19 4.24 36.60
N VAL A 940 22.44 4.71 35.37
CA VAL A 940 23.76 5.18 34.93
C VAL A 940 23.87 6.69 35.15
N GLU A 941 24.99 7.16 35.70
CA GLU A 941 25.21 8.60 35.89
C GLU A 941 25.29 9.33 34.54
N LYS A 942 24.52 10.43 34.41
CA LYS A 942 24.50 11.28 33.22
C LYS A 942 25.80 12.06 33.13
N ASP A 943 26.39 12.12 31.94
CA ASP A 943 27.59 12.94 31.72
C ASP A 943 27.24 14.43 31.64
N LYS A 944 28.28 15.28 31.65
CA LYS A 944 28.14 16.73 31.55
C LYS A 944 27.34 17.15 30.31
N ARG A 945 27.56 16.45 29.19
CA ARG A 945 26.89 16.72 27.91
C ARG A 945 25.40 16.38 27.94
N ALA A 946 25.03 15.23 28.52
CA ALA A 946 23.63 14.84 28.70
C ALA A 946 22.87 15.83 29.59
N LEU A 947 23.48 16.26 30.70
CA LEU A 947 22.90 17.27 31.60
C LEU A 947 22.73 18.63 30.90
N GLU A 948 23.69 19.03 30.05
CA GLU A 948 23.59 20.25 29.24
C GLU A 948 22.42 20.17 28.24
N ILE A 949 22.28 19.04 27.54
CA ILE A 949 21.21 18.79 26.57
C ILE A 949 19.84 18.77 27.27
N GLU A 950 19.71 18.09 28.41
CA GLU A 950 18.49 18.14 29.22
C GLU A 950 18.14 19.57 29.65
N GLY A 951 19.12 20.33 30.13
CA GLY A 951 18.94 21.72 30.52
C GLY A 951 18.55 22.62 29.34
N MET A 952 19.01 22.31 28.13
CA MET A 952 18.60 22.99 26.91
C MET A 952 17.14 22.66 26.53
N GLN A 953 16.78 21.38 26.54
CA GLN A 953 15.42 20.91 26.24
C GLN A 953 14.39 21.47 27.24
N LEU A 954 14.70 21.47 28.54
CA LEU A 954 13.81 22.03 29.58
C LEU A 954 13.59 23.53 29.40
N ARG A 955 14.64 24.29 29.02
CA ARG A 955 14.50 25.72 28.72
C ARG A 955 13.65 25.97 27.48
N GLN A 956 13.83 25.16 26.44
CA GLN A 956 13.06 25.26 25.20
C GLN A 956 11.58 24.96 25.44
N VAL A 957 11.26 23.84 26.09
CA VAL A 957 9.88 23.48 26.43
C VAL A 957 9.22 24.54 27.31
N LYS A 958 9.95 25.06 28.31
CA LYS A 958 9.42 26.13 29.17
C LYS A 958 9.08 27.37 28.35
N LYS A 959 9.97 27.77 27.43
CA LYS A 959 9.75 28.90 26.54
C LYS A 959 8.52 28.68 25.65
N ASP A 960 8.44 27.54 24.99
CA ASP A 960 7.37 27.24 24.04
C ASP A 960 6.00 27.21 24.71
N LEU A 961 5.88 26.53 25.86
CA LEU A 961 4.63 26.52 26.63
C LEU A 961 4.30 27.91 27.20
N SER A 962 5.29 28.71 27.59
CA SER A 962 5.04 30.05 28.12
C SER A 962 4.55 30.99 27.03
N ASP A 963 5.12 30.88 25.83
CA ASP A 963 4.68 31.64 24.66
C ASP A 963 3.25 31.24 24.27
N GLU A 964 2.95 29.92 24.23
CA GLU A 964 1.58 29.40 24.02
C GLU A 964 0.60 29.97 25.06
N PHE A 965 0.96 29.91 26.34
CA PHE A 965 0.14 30.47 27.42
C PHE A 965 -0.10 31.98 27.25
N ASN A 966 0.96 32.76 26.95
CA ASN A 966 0.85 34.20 26.79
C ASN A 966 -0.05 34.57 25.61
N ILE A 967 0.09 33.86 24.48
CA ILE A 967 -0.74 34.07 23.29
C ILE A 967 -2.22 33.77 23.60
N LEU A 968 -2.51 32.63 24.22
CA LEU A 968 -3.88 32.25 24.60
C LEU A 968 -4.47 33.23 25.62
N ALA A 969 -3.67 33.64 26.61
CA ALA A 969 -4.05 34.64 27.60
C ALA A 969 -4.37 36.00 26.95
N ASP A 970 -3.57 36.45 25.99
CA ASP A 970 -3.82 37.69 25.24
C ASP A 970 -5.14 37.61 24.46
N GLY A 971 -5.45 36.46 23.87
CA GLY A 971 -6.74 36.21 23.22
C GLY A 971 -7.93 36.30 24.18
N ILE A 972 -7.80 35.71 25.36
CA ILE A 972 -8.81 35.77 26.44
C ILE A 972 -9.00 37.20 26.93
N PHE A 973 -7.92 37.92 27.21
CA PHE A 973 -7.98 39.31 27.63
C PHE A 973 -8.58 40.21 26.55
N ALA A 974 -8.31 39.95 25.26
CA ALA A 974 -8.95 40.69 24.17
C ALA A 974 -10.47 40.48 24.14
N ARG A 975 -10.95 39.25 24.38
CA ARG A 975 -12.39 38.97 24.53
C ARG A 975 -13.00 39.67 25.74
N ALA A 976 -12.34 39.57 26.91
CA ALA A 976 -12.76 40.28 28.11
C ALA A 976 -12.82 41.80 27.88
N LYS A 977 -11.81 42.38 27.22
CA LYS A 977 -11.78 43.81 26.86
C LYS A 977 -12.98 44.19 25.99
N ASN A 978 -13.26 43.42 24.94
CA ASN A 978 -14.40 43.68 24.04
C ASN A 978 -15.75 43.61 24.77
N LEU A 979 -15.92 42.63 25.65
CA LEU A 979 -17.12 42.46 26.48
C LEU A 979 -17.31 43.61 27.48
N LEU A 980 -16.24 44.01 28.16
CA LEU A 980 -16.24 45.10 29.15
C LEU A 980 -16.52 46.46 28.48
N ILE A 981 -15.98 46.70 27.28
CA ILE A 981 -16.28 47.91 26.49
C ILE A 981 -17.75 47.93 26.04
N LYS A 982 -18.26 46.80 25.53
CA LYS A 982 -19.69 46.67 25.16
C LYS A 982 -20.62 46.93 26.34
N SER A 983 -20.20 46.54 27.55
CA SER A 983 -20.95 46.71 28.79
C SER A 983 -20.80 48.10 29.45
N GLY A 984 -20.15 49.06 28.77
CA GLY A 984 -20.09 50.47 29.18
C GLY A 984 -18.89 50.86 30.05
N ILE A 985 -17.86 50.02 30.16
CA ILE A 985 -16.60 50.38 30.84
C ILE A 985 -15.69 51.16 29.89
N GLU A 986 -15.22 52.34 30.33
CA GLU A 986 -14.28 53.14 29.54
C GLU A 986 -12.96 52.40 29.30
N GLU A 987 -12.49 52.43 28.05
CA GLU A 987 -11.23 51.80 27.62
C GLU A 987 -10.01 52.31 28.41
N SER A 988 -9.99 53.60 28.77
CA SER A 988 -8.96 54.23 29.60
C SER A 988 -8.81 53.57 30.98
N ARG A 989 -9.92 53.12 31.57
CA ARG A 989 -9.95 52.46 32.87
C ARG A 989 -9.34 51.06 32.78
N LEU A 990 -9.63 50.35 31.69
CA LEU A 990 -9.09 49.00 31.43
C LEU A 990 -7.58 49.04 31.23
N GLU A 991 -7.07 50.00 30.46
CA GLU A 991 -5.63 50.14 30.19
C GLU A 991 -4.82 50.51 31.45
N SER A 992 -5.43 51.22 32.40
CA SER A 992 -4.79 51.57 33.68
C SER A 992 -4.76 50.43 34.70
N ALA A 993 -5.64 49.44 34.55
CA ALA A 993 -5.76 48.32 35.47
C ALA A 993 -4.84 47.16 35.07
N GLN A 994 -4.33 46.42 36.05
CA GLN A 994 -3.68 45.13 35.78
C GLN A 994 -4.70 44.19 35.13
N ARG A 995 -4.31 43.51 34.04
CA ARG A 995 -5.21 42.66 33.24
C ARG A 995 -5.95 41.61 34.07
N GLU A 996 -5.27 41.00 35.04
CA GLU A 996 -5.86 40.00 35.94
C GLU A 996 -7.07 40.54 36.74
N LYS A 997 -7.12 41.85 37.01
CA LYS A 997 -8.23 42.51 37.73
C LYS A 997 -9.43 42.82 36.85
N TRP A 998 -9.37 42.55 35.54
CA TRP A 998 -10.50 42.77 34.63
C TRP A 998 -11.65 41.81 34.94
N PHE A 999 -11.34 40.60 35.40
CA PHE A 999 -12.33 39.60 35.80
C PHE A 999 -13.06 39.95 37.11
N ASP A 1000 -12.47 40.82 37.93
CA ASP A 1000 -13.09 41.29 39.18
C ASP A 1000 -14.10 42.44 38.96
N LEU A 1001 -14.28 42.91 37.72
CA LEU A 1001 -15.18 44.01 37.39
C LEU A 1001 -16.63 43.51 37.30
N THR A 1002 -17.53 44.16 38.05
CA THR A 1002 -18.96 43.83 38.05
C THR A 1002 -19.68 44.55 36.92
N LEU A 1003 -20.37 43.80 36.07
CA LEU A 1003 -21.21 44.29 34.97
C LEU A 1003 -22.66 44.46 35.43
N THR A 1004 -23.40 45.37 34.77
CA THR A 1004 -24.83 45.61 35.07
C THR A 1004 -25.76 44.64 34.37
N ASP A 1005 -25.29 44.06 33.27
CA ASP A 1005 -26.00 43.07 32.47
C ASP A 1005 -25.64 41.65 32.96
N GLU A 1006 -26.65 40.84 33.29
CA GLU A 1006 -26.47 39.49 33.84
C GLU A 1006 -25.86 38.54 32.81
N ASP A 1007 -26.24 38.67 31.54
CA ASP A 1007 -25.69 37.84 30.46
C ASP A 1007 -24.21 38.15 30.24
N ALA A 1008 -23.85 39.43 30.19
CA ALA A 1008 -22.46 39.86 30.05
C ALA A 1008 -21.61 39.49 31.28
N GLN A 1009 -22.16 39.54 32.50
CA GLN A 1009 -21.44 39.06 33.69
C GLN A 1009 -21.19 37.55 33.61
N THR A 1010 -22.17 36.77 33.18
CA THR A 1010 -22.03 35.32 33.01
C THR A 1010 -20.96 34.99 31.97
N GLU A 1011 -20.91 35.73 30.87
CA GLU A 1011 -19.87 35.58 29.86
C GLU A 1011 -18.48 35.96 30.42
N LEU A 1012 -18.37 37.02 31.23
CA LEU A 1012 -17.12 37.42 31.87
C LEU A 1012 -16.62 36.35 32.85
N ASP A 1013 -17.51 35.76 33.65
CA ASP A 1013 -17.18 34.68 34.59
C ASP A 1013 -16.71 33.42 33.84
N GLN A 1014 -17.34 33.07 32.71
CA GLN A 1014 -16.88 31.96 31.84
C GLN A 1014 -15.48 32.23 31.26
N ILE A 1015 -15.21 33.45 30.82
CA ILE A 1015 -13.88 33.85 30.31
C ILE A 1015 -12.83 33.75 31.45
N ALA A 1016 -13.20 34.11 32.68
CA ALA A 1016 -12.32 34.01 33.85
C ALA A 1016 -12.04 32.54 34.23
N GLU A 1017 -13.06 31.67 34.22
CA GLU A 1017 -12.90 30.23 34.45
C GLU A 1017 -11.98 29.61 33.40
N GLN A 1018 -12.17 29.96 32.12
CA GLN A 1018 -11.33 29.51 31.01
C GLN A 1018 -9.85 29.91 31.21
N PHE A 1019 -9.58 31.12 31.70
CA PHE A 1019 -8.21 31.56 32.01
C PHE A 1019 -7.55 30.70 33.10
N VAL A 1020 -8.30 30.37 34.16
CA VAL A 1020 -7.82 29.53 35.26
C VAL A 1020 -7.56 28.10 34.77
N GLU A 1021 -8.42 27.55 33.92
CA GLU A 1021 -8.27 26.21 33.34
C GLU A 1021 -7.01 26.11 32.47
N ILE A 1022 -6.81 27.07 31.55
CA ILE A 1022 -5.62 27.11 30.68
C ILE A 1022 -4.33 27.21 31.50
N LYS A 1023 -4.33 28.02 32.57
CA LYS A 1023 -3.17 28.13 33.47
C LYS A 1023 -2.86 26.81 34.17
N ALA A 1024 -3.88 26.10 34.66
CA ALA A 1024 -3.71 24.79 35.27
C ALA A 1024 -3.23 23.72 34.28
N ASP A 1025 -3.74 23.75 33.04
CA ASP A 1025 -3.29 22.87 31.96
C ASP A 1025 -1.83 23.13 31.56
N PHE A 1026 -1.41 24.40 31.49
CA PHE A 1026 -0.01 24.79 31.26
C PHE A 1026 0.92 24.17 32.31
N ASP A 1027 0.63 24.34 33.61
CA ASP A 1027 1.46 23.82 34.69
C ASP A 1027 1.55 22.27 34.64
N LYS A 1028 0.41 21.62 34.33
CA LYS A 1028 0.33 20.17 34.15
C LYS A 1028 1.15 19.69 32.95
N LYS A 1029 1.02 20.34 31.78
CA LYS A 1029 1.80 20.04 30.57
C LYS A 1029 3.30 20.19 30.80
N PHE A 1030 3.70 21.26 31.48
CA PHE A 1030 5.11 21.50 31.80
C PHE A 1030 5.68 20.41 32.71
N GLU A 1031 4.98 20.03 33.78
CA GLU A 1031 5.45 18.99 34.69
C GLU A 1031 5.50 17.60 34.01
N ILE A 1032 4.53 17.28 33.14
CA ILE A 1032 4.56 16.05 32.33
C ILE A 1032 5.79 16.02 31.42
N LYS A 1033 6.04 17.09 30.65
CA LYS A 1033 7.19 17.17 29.74
C LYS A 1033 8.52 17.15 30.50
N ARG A 1034 8.61 17.84 31.63
CA ARG A 1034 9.77 17.81 32.52
C ARG A 1034 10.06 16.40 32.99
N ARG A 1035 9.05 15.69 33.52
CA ARG A 1035 9.20 14.31 33.97
C ARG A 1035 9.72 13.41 32.84
N LYS A 1036 9.13 13.51 31.65
CA LYS A 1036 9.55 12.74 30.47
C LYS A 1036 11.02 12.98 30.13
N ILE A 1037 11.48 14.24 30.06
CA ILE A 1037 12.87 14.58 29.75
C ILE A 1037 13.83 14.03 30.82
N THR A 1038 13.46 14.18 32.10
CA THR A 1038 14.34 13.76 33.21
C THR A 1038 14.46 12.26 33.42
N GLN A 1039 13.43 11.51 33.01
CA GLN A 1039 13.36 10.06 33.15
C GLN A 1039 14.48 9.38 32.37
N GLY A 1040 15.12 8.35 32.96
CA GLY A 1040 16.09 7.52 32.25
C GLY A 1040 15.47 6.78 31.06
N ASP A 1041 16.26 6.55 30.02
CA ASP A 1041 15.80 5.91 28.80
C ASP A 1041 15.77 4.39 28.92
N ASP A 1042 14.76 3.76 28.32
CA ASP A 1042 14.65 2.31 28.25
C ASP A 1042 15.51 1.77 27.09
N LEU A 1043 16.75 1.38 27.41
CA LEU A 1043 17.73 0.89 26.44
C LEU A 1043 17.84 -0.64 26.45
N GLN A 1044 18.15 -1.21 25.27
CA GLN A 1044 18.34 -2.65 25.09
C GLN A 1044 19.26 -3.28 26.16
N PRO A 1045 19.01 -4.53 26.60
CA PRO A 1045 19.81 -5.19 27.64
C PRO A 1045 21.31 -5.12 27.37
N GLY A 1046 22.09 -4.74 28.39
CA GLY A 1046 23.55 -4.53 28.27
C GLY A 1046 24.01 -3.20 27.68
N VAL A 1047 23.14 -2.39 27.06
CA VAL A 1047 23.49 -1.04 26.59
C VAL A 1047 23.42 -0.02 27.73
N LEU A 1048 24.52 0.69 27.98
CA LEU A 1048 24.61 1.70 29.04
C LEU A 1048 24.17 3.08 28.55
N LYS A 1049 24.63 3.45 27.35
CA LYS A 1049 24.43 4.77 26.74
C LYS A 1049 24.42 4.67 25.22
N ILE A 1050 23.62 5.52 24.57
CA ILE A 1050 23.61 5.69 23.11
C ILE A 1050 23.79 7.17 22.80
N VAL A 1051 24.73 7.50 21.92
CA VAL A 1051 24.89 8.86 21.37
C VAL A 1051 24.54 8.81 19.89
N LYS A 1052 23.53 9.58 19.49
CA LYS A 1052 23.16 9.78 18.09
C LYS A 1052 23.64 11.14 17.63
N VAL A 1053 24.33 11.17 16.50
CA VAL A 1053 24.85 12.38 15.87
C VAL A 1053 24.19 12.52 14.50
N TYR A 1054 23.56 13.67 14.26
CA TYR A 1054 22.93 13.98 12.98
C TYR A 1054 23.84 14.87 12.14
N LEU A 1055 24.23 14.36 10.98
CA LEU A 1055 25.16 15.03 10.06
C LEU A 1055 24.40 15.53 8.84
N ALA A 1056 24.35 16.84 8.63
CA ALA A 1056 23.81 17.46 7.42
C ALA A 1056 24.89 17.57 6.35
N VAL A 1057 24.63 16.96 5.19
CA VAL A 1057 25.53 16.89 4.04
C VAL A 1057 24.88 17.65 2.89
N LYS A 1058 25.51 18.74 2.45
CA LYS A 1058 25.10 19.49 1.25
C LYS A 1058 25.71 18.80 0.02
N ARG A 1059 24.88 18.11 -0.77
CA ARG A 1059 25.31 17.40 -1.98
C ARG A 1059 24.98 18.21 -3.22
N GLN A 1060 26.02 18.74 -3.86
CA GLN A 1060 25.90 19.43 -5.14
C GLN A 1060 25.63 18.44 -6.27
N ILE A 1061 25.29 18.97 -7.44
CA ILE A 1061 25.18 18.18 -8.67
C ILE A 1061 26.57 17.88 -9.23
N GLN A 1062 26.79 16.65 -9.69
CA GLN A 1062 28.09 16.22 -10.21
C GLN A 1062 27.97 15.15 -11.31
N PRO A 1063 29.01 14.95 -12.13
CA PRO A 1063 29.04 13.85 -13.10
C PRO A 1063 28.82 12.49 -12.43
N GLY A 1064 27.99 11.65 -13.05
CA GLY A 1064 27.58 10.34 -12.51
C GLY A 1064 26.26 10.36 -11.72
N ASP A 1065 25.78 11.53 -11.28
CA ASP A 1065 24.44 11.63 -10.72
C ASP A 1065 23.38 11.37 -11.80
N LYS A 1066 22.27 10.76 -11.38
CA LYS A 1066 21.16 10.41 -12.26
C LYS A 1066 20.07 11.46 -12.20
N MET A 1067 19.66 11.95 -13.37
CA MET A 1067 18.52 12.85 -13.55
C MET A 1067 17.47 12.23 -14.44
N ALA A 1068 16.25 12.75 -14.37
CA ALA A 1068 15.16 12.36 -15.25
C ALA A 1068 14.14 13.49 -15.41
N GLY A 1069 13.41 13.51 -16.52
CA GLY A 1069 12.14 14.22 -16.61
C GLY A 1069 10.96 13.33 -16.20
N ARG A 1070 9.73 13.85 -16.36
CA ARG A 1070 8.49 13.12 -16.04
C ARG A 1070 8.06 12.09 -17.10
N HIS A 1071 8.66 12.14 -18.28
CA HIS A 1071 8.31 11.36 -19.47
C HIS A 1071 9.16 10.08 -19.63
N GLY A 1072 9.72 9.53 -18.54
CA GLY A 1072 10.57 8.34 -18.58
C GLY A 1072 11.94 8.53 -19.26
N ASN A 1073 12.34 9.78 -19.50
CA ASN A 1073 13.63 10.19 -20.05
C ASN A 1073 14.70 10.28 -18.94
N LYS A 1074 15.20 9.12 -18.50
CA LYS A 1074 16.36 9.05 -17.59
C LYS A 1074 17.66 9.38 -18.31
N GLY A 1075 18.60 9.95 -17.56
CA GLY A 1075 19.96 10.16 -18.01
C GLY A 1075 20.97 10.30 -16.87
N VAL A 1076 22.24 10.11 -17.20
CA VAL A 1076 23.36 10.30 -16.27
C VAL A 1076 24.15 11.52 -16.71
N ILE A 1077 24.54 12.36 -15.76
CA ILE A 1077 25.33 13.55 -16.06
C ILE A 1077 26.72 13.11 -16.50
N SER A 1078 27.10 13.42 -17.73
CA SER A 1078 28.42 13.05 -18.26
C SER A 1078 29.49 14.09 -17.92
N THR A 1079 29.13 15.37 -18.01
CA THR A 1079 30.04 16.50 -17.80
C THR A 1079 29.25 17.75 -17.44
N ILE A 1080 29.93 18.66 -16.74
CA ILE A 1080 29.46 20.02 -16.46
C ILE A 1080 30.35 20.95 -17.29
N LYS A 1081 29.76 21.75 -18.18
CA LYS A 1081 30.48 22.66 -19.09
C LYS A 1081 30.41 24.11 -18.62
N PRO A 1082 31.50 24.89 -18.79
CA PRO A 1082 31.47 26.33 -18.55
C PRO A 1082 30.34 27.00 -19.33
N VAL A 1083 29.83 28.11 -18.81
CA VAL A 1083 28.67 28.81 -19.39
C VAL A 1083 28.97 29.31 -20.81
N GLU A 1084 30.20 29.77 -21.03
CA GLU A 1084 30.71 30.24 -22.31
C GLU A 1084 30.81 29.14 -23.38
N ASP A 1085 30.91 27.87 -22.99
CA ASP A 1085 30.96 26.74 -23.91
C ASP A 1085 29.56 26.24 -24.30
N MET A 1086 28.51 26.73 -23.64
CA MET A 1086 27.13 26.28 -23.89
C MET A 1086 26.55 26.92 -25.16
N PRO A 1087 25.63 26.23 -25.87
CA PRO A 1087 24.80 26.88 -26.88
C PRO A 1087 24.04 28.06 -26.30
N TYR A 1088 23.94 29.16 -27.04
CA TYR A 1088 23.18 30.34 -26.64
C TYR A 1088 22.32 30.87 -27.80
N ASP A 1089 21.27 31.63 -27.48
CA ASP A 1089 20.36 32.21 -28.46
C ASP A 1089 20.79 33.60 -28.95
N VAL A 1090 20.01 34.22 -29.85
CA VAL A 1090 20.26 35.58 -30.37
C VAL A 1090 20.32 36.67 -29.28
N ASN A 1091 19.74 36.40 -28.10
CA ASN A 1091 19.75 37.32 -26.96
C ASN A 1091 20.94 37.04 -26.01
N GLY A 1092 21.82 36.11 -26.36
CA GLY A 1092 22.94 35.71 -25.51
C GLY A 1092 22.54 34.85 -24.31
N THR A 1093 21.33 34.29 -24.29
CA THR A 1093 20.86 33.43 -23.19
C THR A 1093 21.36 32.01 -23.39
N PRO A 1094 22.26 31.50 -22.53
CA PRO A 1094 22.77 30.14 -22.66
C PRO A 1094 21.70 29.10 -22.28
N VAL A 1095 21.84 27.91 -22.86
CA VAL A 1095 21.07 26.71 -22.49
C VAL A 1095 21.65 26.12 -21.21
N ASP A 1096 20.79 25.61 -20.32
CA ASP A 1096 21.23 25.01 -19.05
C ASP A 1096 21.55 23.51 -19.21
N ILE A 1097 20.76 22.80 -20.01
CA ILE A 1097 20.89 21.35 -20.24
C ILE A 1097 20.78 21.03 -21.73
N VAL A 1098 21.67 20.18 -22.25
CA VAL A 1098 21.58 19.68 -23.63
C VAL A 1098 21.22 18.20 -23.63
N LEU A 1099 20.06 17.88 -24.19
CA LEU A 1099 19.54 16.51 -24.33
C LEU A 1099 19.73 15.97 -25.74
N ASN A 1100 19.81 14.64 -25.86
CA ASN A 1100 19.97 13.97 -27.13
C ASN A 1100 18.62 13.84 -27.86
N PRO A 1101 18.46 14.40 -29.08
CA PRO A 1101 17.23 14.27 -29.84
C PRO A 1101 16.94 12.83 -30.27
N LEU A 1102 17.97 11.97 -30.39
CA LEU A 1102 17.80 10.55 -30.79
C LEU A 1102 17.06 9.72 -29.72
N GLY A 1103 17.04 10.18 -28.48
CA GLY A 1103 16.33 9.52 -27.38
C GLY A 1103 14.81 9.59 -27.50
N VAL A 1104 14.25 10.55 -28.25
CA VAL A 1104 12.79 10.75 -28.33
C VAL A 1104 12.12 9.74 -29.28
N PRO A 1105 12.55 9.58 -30.55
CA PRO A 1105 11.86 8.69 -31.49
C PRO A 1105 11.91 7.21 -31.07
N SER A 1106 13.05 6.76 -30.54
CA SER A 1106 13.21 5.37 -30.09
C SER A 1106 12.37 5.03 -28.85
N ARG A 1107 11.97 6.03 -28.08
CA ARG A 1107 11.24 5.87 -26.82
C ARG A 1107 9.76 6.20 -26.93
N MET A 1108 9.35 6.89 -28.00
CA MET A 1108 7.97 7.28 -28.25
C MET A 1108 7.36 8.08 -27.09
N ASN A 1109 8.14 8.98 -26.49
CA ASN A 1109 7.71 9.89 -25.43
C ASN A 1109 7.72 11.33 -25.93
N ILE A 1110 6.76 11.62 -26.82
CA ILE A 1110 6.64 12.92 -27.51
C ILE A 1110 6.16 14.00 -26.54
N GLY A 1111 5.51 13.63 -25.42
CA GLY A 1111 5.04 14.55 -24.40
C GLY A 1111 6.13 15.50 -23.90
N GLN A 1112 7.39 15.05 -23.82
CA GLN A 1112 8.51 15.89 -23.37
C GLN A 1112 8.82 17.04 -24.34
N ILE A 1113 8.54 16.88 -25.65
CA ILE A 1113 8.71 17.96 -26.64
C ILE A 1113 7.59 18.99 -26.46
N LEU A 1114 6.36 18.52 -26.27
CA LEU A 1114 5.21 19.39 -26.00
C LEU A 1114 5.38 20.16 -24.69
N GLU A 1115 5.87 19.50 -23.63
CA GLU A 1115 6.26 20.13 -22.37
C GLU A 1115 7.30 21.23 -22.62
N THR A 1116 8.32 20.95 -23.44
CA THR A 1116 9.37 21.91 -23.77
C THR A 1116 8.81 23.15 -24.49
N HIS A 1117 7.93 22.96 -25.49
CA HIS A 1117 7.30 24.07 -26.22
C HIS A 1117 6.37 24.89 -25.32
N LEU A 1118 5.49 24.24 -24.55
CA LEU A 1118 4.58 24.94 -23.65
C LEU A 1118 5.34 25.63 -22.51
N GLY A 1119 6.40 25.02 -21.99
CA GLY A 1119 7.31 25.63 -21.01
C GLY A 1119 8.05 26.84 -21.57
N MET A 1120 8.43 26.81 -22.86
CA MET A 1120 8.99 27.96 -23.57
C MET A 1120 7.99 29.12 -23.61
N ALA A 1121 6.73 28.85 -23.99
CA ALA A 1121 5.66 29.84 -24.01
C ALA A 1121 5.37 30.40 -22.60
N ALA A 1122 5.22 29.52 -21.60
CA ALA A 1122 4.98 29.87 -20.20
C ALA A 1122 6.05 30.81 -19.64
N HIS A 1123 7.32 30.50 -19.89
CA HIS A 1123 8.43 31.36 -19.47
C HIS A 1123 8.48 32.67 -20.27
N GLY A 1124 8.24 32.63 -21.58
CA GLY A 1124 8.22 33.82 -22.43
C GLY A 1124 7.15 34.84 -22.00
N ILE A 1125 5.95 34.36 -21.61
CA ILE A 1125 4.91 35.21 -21.01
C ILE A 1125 5.39 35.79 -19.68
N GLY A 1126 6.06 35.01 -18.84
CA GLY A 1126 6.66 35.49 -17.59
C GLY A 1126 7.68 36.61 -17.81
N VAL A 1127 8.56 36.47 -18.81
CA VAL A 1127 9.53 37.53 -19.21
C VAL A 1127 8.80 38.80 -19.67
N LYS A 1128 7.68 38.67 -20.37
CA LYS A 1128 6.84 39.80 -20.79
C LYS A 1128 6.19 40.50 -19.59
N ILE A 1129 5.68 39.74 -18.62
CA ILE A 1129 5.14 40.28 -17.35
C ILE A 1129 6.24 40.98 -16.55
N ASP A 1130 7.43 40.38 -16.44
CA ASP A 1130 8.58 40.98 -15.75
C ASP A 1130 9.01 42.29 -16.40
N ARG A 1131 9.03 42.36 -17.74
CA ARG A 1131 9.26 43.60 -18.48
C ARG A 1131 8.21 44.66 -18.15
N MET A 1132 6.92 44.32 -18.22
CA MET A 1132 5.83 45.26 -17.91
C MET A 1132 5.90 45.80 -16.47
N LEU A 1133 6.28 44.94 -15.50
CA LEU A 1133 6.45 45.34 -14.11
C LEU A 1133 7.67 46.26 -13.91
N LYS A 1134 8.79 45.98 -14.59
CA LYS A 1134 10.00 46.82 -14.55
C LYS A 1134 9.81 48.17 -15.26
N GLU A 1135 8.99 48.20 -16.31
CA GLU A 1135 8.65 49.41 -17.05
C GLU A 1135 7.55 50.24 -16.36
N HIS A 1136 6.99 49.76 -15.23
CA HIS A 1136 5.90 50.41 -14.49
C HIS A 1136 4.70 50.74 -15.37
N GLU A 1137 4.36 49.82 -16.28
CA GLU A 1137 3.19 49.95 -17.15
C GLU A 1137 1.89 50.12 -16.35
N GLU A 1138 0.91 50.80 -16.93
CA GLU A 1138 -0.37 51.05 -16.27
C GLU A 1138 -1.06 49.74 -15.86
N MET A 1139 -1.62 49.69 -14.65
CA MET A 1139 -2.30 48.50 -14.12
C MET A 1139 -3.40 47.97 -15.05
N ALA A 1140 -4.08 48.85 -15.77
CA ALA A 1140 -5.08 48.47 -16.78
C ALA A 1140 -4.49 47.60 -17.90
N LYS A 1141 -3.26 47.91 -18.36
CA LYS A 1141 -2.57 47.15 -19.41
C LYS A 1141 -2.11 45.79 -18.90
N LEU A 1142 -1.56 45.74 -17.68
CA LEU A 1142 -1.18 44.48 -17.03
C LEU A 1142 -2.39 43.57 -16.82
N ARG A 1143 -3.49 44.12 -16.29
CA ARG A 1143 -4.75 43.39 -16.09
C ARG A 1143 -5.32 42.88 -17.41
N SER A 1144 -5.31 43.71 -18.46
CA SER A 1144 -5.76 43.31 -19.80
C SER A 1144 -4.90 42.18 -20.38
N PHE A 1145 -3.59 42.24 -20.23
CA PHE A 1145 -2.68 41.19 -20.71
C PHE A 1145 -2.90 39.88 -19.94
N LEU A 1146 -3.07 39.94 -18.61
CA LEU A 1146 -3.38 38.75 -17.82
C LEU A 1146 -4.73 38.13 -18.22
N LYS A 1147 -5.76 38.95 -18.50
CA LYS A 1147 -7.04 38.45 -19.04
C LYS A 1147 -6.87 37.74 -20.37
N GLU A 1148 -6.04 38.27 -21.26
CA GLU A 1148 -5.73 37.63 -22.55
C GLU A 1148 -5.03 36.28 -22.34
N VAL A 1149 -4.06 36.22 -21.42
CA VAL A 1149 -3.34 34.98 -21.06
C VAL A 1149 -4.31 33.91 -20.54
N TYR A 1150 -5.14 34.23 -19.53
CA TYR A 1150 -6.06 33.26 -18.93
C TYR A 1150 -7.25 32.92 -19.85
N GLY A 1151 -7.70 33.86 -20.68
CA GLY A 1151 -8.78 33.64 -21.66
C GLY A 1151 -8.35 32.97 -22.96
N ALA A 1152 -7.06 32.69 -23.15
CA ALA A 1152 -6.55 32.08 -24.39
C ALA A 1152 -6.84 30.57 -24.45
N GLY A 1153 -7.56 30.14 -25.50
CA GLY A 1153 -7.93 28.74 -25.76
C GLY A 1153 -9.39 28.43 -25.40
N THR A 1154 -9.82 27.20 -25.61
CA THR A 1154 -11.12 26.71 -25.10
C THR A 1154 -10.89 26.08 -23.75
N THR A 1155 -11.22 26.80 -22.66
CA THR A 1155 -11.06 26.33 -21.28
C THR A 1155 -12.34 26.50 -20.49
N HIS A 1156 -12.55 25.63 -19.51
CA HIS A 1156 -13.62 25.80 -18.51
C HIS A 1156 -13.25 26.81 -17.41
N GLN A 1157 -11.97 27.19 -17.30
CA GLN A 1157 -11.48 28.06 -16.24
C GLN A 1157 -11.90 29.51 -16.48
N GLU A 1158 -12.78 30.04 -15.62
CA GLU A 1158 -13.14 31.46 -15.61
C GLU A 1158 -12.35 32.21 -14.52
N VAL A 1159 -11.49 33.14 -14.93
CA VAL A 1159 -10.71 33.98 -14.02
C VAL A 1159 -11.23 35.42 -14.06
N ASP A 1160 -12.07 35.78 -13.09
CA ASP A 1160 -12.54 37.16 -12.95
C ASP A 1160 -11.48 38.03 -12.26
N LEU A 1161 -10.55 38.53 -13.07
CA LEU A 1161 -9.54 39.47 -12.63
C LEU A 1161 -10.13 40.84 -12.29
N ASP A 1162 -11.38 41.21 -12.58
CA ASP A 1162 -11.91 42.55 -12.26
C ASP A 1162 -12.21 42.71 -10.76
N ASN A 1163 -12.51 41.62 -10.06
CA ASN A 1163 -12.72 41.63 -8.61
C ASN A 1163 -11.43 41.68 -7.79
N PHE A 1164 -10.26 41.57 -8.42
CA PHE A 1164 -8.97 41.61 -7.73
C PHE A 1164 -8.56 43.04 -7.45
N SER A 1165 -8.13 43.30 -6.22
CA SER A 1165 -7.51 44.57 -5.87
C SER A 1165 -6.19 44.78 -6.64
N ASP A 1166 -5.75 46.03 -6.77
CA ASP A 1166 -4.49 46.32 -7.46
C ASP A 1166 -3.27 45.69 -6.76
N ASP A 1167 -3.31 45.53 -5.43
CA ASP A 1167 -2.28 44.81 -4.67
C ASP A 1167 -2.27 43.31 -4.99
N GLU A 1168 -3.45 42.69 -5.07
CA GLU A 1168 -3.59 41.28 -5.45
C GLU A 1168 -3.08 41.03 -6.88
N ILE A 1169 -3.38 41.92 -7.84
CA ILE A 1169 -2.86 41.82 -9.20
C ILE A 1169 -1.34 42.00 -9.24
N THR A 1170 -0.80 42.96 -8.49
CA THR A 1170 0.65 43.20 -8.45
C THR A 1170 1.37 41.98 -7.87
N ARG A 1171 0.83 41.39 -6.81
CA ARG A 1171 1.38 40.18 -6.18
C ARG A 1171 1.29 38.96 -7.08
N LEU A 1172 0.15 38.78 -7.74
CA LEU A 1172 -0.02 37.73 -8.76
C LEU A 1172 1.04 37.90 -9.85
N ALA A 1173 1.17 39.10 -10.42
CA ALA A 1173 2.14 39.37 -11.48
C ALA A 1173 3.60 39.17 -11.03
N ASP A 1174 3.95 39.54 -9.80
CA ASP A 1174 5.29 39.30 -9.21
C ASP A 1174 5.62 37.80 -9.15
N ASN A 1175 4.66 36.97 -8.72
CA ASN A 1175 4.80 35.52 -8.68
C ASN A 1175 4.86 34.87 -10.08
N LEU A 1176 4.37 35.55 -11.12
CA LEU A 1176 4.37 35.10 -12.51
C LEU A 1176 5.62 35.50 -13.31
N ARG A 1177 6.51 36.35 -12.76
CA ARG A 1177 7.75 36.82 -13.43
C ARG A 1177 8.67 35.69 -13.91
N LYS A 1178 8.75 34.59 -13.16
CA LYS A 1178 9.58 33.42 -13.52
C LYS A 1178 8.95 32.54 -14.62
N GLY A 1179 7.70 32.81 -14.97
CA GLY A 1179 6.89 32.04 -15.91
C GLY A 1179 5.49 31.82 -15.36
N VAL A 1180 4.50 31.85 -16.25
CA VAL A 1180 3.10 31.58 -15.92
C VAL A 1180 2.90 30.06 -15.82
N PRO A 1181 2.51 29.51 -14.66
CA PRO A 1181 2.24 28.09 -14.54
C PRO A 1181 1.00 27.71 -15.38
N MET A 1182 1.14 26.66 -16.17
CA MET A 1182 0.11 26.08 -17.03
C MET A 1182 -0.29 24.70 -16.50
N ALA A 1183 -1.54 24.30 -16.63
CA ALA A 1183 -2.05 22.97 -16.37
C ALA A 1183 -2.53 22.35 -17.68
N THR A 1184 -2.06 21.14 -17.95
CA THR A 1184 -2.54 20.28 -19.03
C THR A 1184 -3.04 18.97 -18.41
N PRO A 1185 -4.31 18.91 -17.99
CA PRO A 1185 -4.91 17.71 -17.40
C PRO A 1185 -4.73 16.47 -18.28
N VAL A 1186 -4.54 15.31 -17.65
CA VAL A 1186 -4.37 14.04 -18.38
C VAL A 1186 -5.60 13.72 -19.24
N PHE A 1187 -5.39 13.49 -20.54
CA PHE A 1187 -6.43 13.27 -21.56
C PHE A 1187 -7.41 14.43 -21.80
N ASP A 1188 -7.22 15.59 -21.16
CA ASP A 1188 -7.98 16.83 -21.39
C ASP A 1188 -7.01 18.03 -21.45
N GLY A 1189 -5.88 17.83 -22.13
CA GLY A 1189 -4.77 18.76 -22.15
C GLY A 1189 -4.84 19.86 -23.23
N ALA A 1190 -3.79 20.67 -23.26
CA ALA A 1190 -3.58 21.71 -24.27
C ALA A 1190 -3.36 21.10 -25.66
N THR A 1191 -4.07 21.59 -26.66
CA THR A 1191 -3.87 21.19 -28.06
C THR A 1191 -2.67 21.90 -28.68
N GLU A 1192 -2.13 21.35 -29.78
CA GLU A 1192 -1.02 21.97 -30.50
C GLU A 1192 -1.34 23.42 -30.94
N ALA A 1193 -2.58 23.69 -31.35
CA ALA A 1193 -3.03 25.02 -31.75
C ALA A 1193 -2.99 26.02 -30.59
N GLU A 1194 -3.39 25.58 -29.39
CA GLU A 1194 -3.34 26.39 -28.18
C GLU A 1194 -1.88 26.66 -27.76
N ILE A 1195 -0.99 25.66 -27.85
CA ILE A 1195 0.44 25.84 -27.57
C ILE A 1195 1.06 26.86 -28.54
N LYS A 1196 0.74 26.77 -29.84
CA LYS A 1196 1.18 27.74 -30.86
C LYS A 1196 0.67 29.14 -30.58
N HIS A 1197 -0.60 29.27 -30.21
CA HIS A 1197 -1.17 30.57 -29.84
C HIS A 1197 -0.45 31.18 -28.62
N MET A 1198 -0.12 30.35 -27.62
CA MET A 1198 0.66 30.79 -26.45
C MET A 1198 2.09 31.21 -26.80
N LEU A 1199 2.74 30.52 -27.75
CA LEU A 1199 4.05 30.94 -28.28
C LEU A 1199 3.96 32.31 -28.96
N THR A 1200 2.92 32.53 -29.78
CA THR A 1200 2.68 33.82 -30.43
C THR A 1200 2.42 34.93 -29.41
N LEU A 1201 1.64 34.66 -28.35
CA LEU A 1201 1.37 35.61 -27.27
C LEU A 1201 2.65 36.02 -26.50
N ALA A 1202 3.60 35.09 -26.42
CA ALA A 1202 4.92 35.27 -25.82
C ALA A 1202 5.95 35.95 -26.74
N ASP A 1203 5.57 36.35 -27.97
CA ASP A 1203 6.46 36.87 -29.01
C ASP A 1203 7.56 35.86 -29.45
N LEU A 1204 7.24 34.56 -29.44
CA LEU A 1204 8.12 33.45 -29.81
C LEU A 1204 7.69 32.76 -31.12
N PRO A 1205 8.59 32.05 -31.83
CA PRO A 1205 8.23 31.32 -33.03
C PRO A 1205 7.20 30.21 -32.77
N GLU A 1206 6.17 30.12 -33.61
CA GLU A 1206 5.15 29.04 -33.55
C GLU A 1206 5.75 27.64 -33.72
N SER A 1207 6.97 27.52 -34.27
CA SER A 1207 7.68 26.25 -34.40
C SER A 1207 8.23 25.71 -33.08
N GLY A 1208 8.36 26.55 -32.04
CA GLY A 1208 9.09 26.22 -30.80
C GLY A 1208 10.60 26.06 -30.99
N GLN A 1209 11.13 26.44 -32.16
CA GLN A 1209 12.55 26.32 -32.51
C GLN A 1209 13.18 27.69 -32.71
N ILE A 1210 14.41 27.86 -32.22
CA ILE A 1210 15.18 29.10 -32.34
C ILE A 1210 16.55 28.82 -32.94
N ALA A 1211 17.17 29.84 -33.53
CA ALA A 1211 18.57 29.81 -33.92
C ALA A 1211 19.45 29.82 -32.66
N LEU A 1212 20.42 28.92 -32.62
CA LEU A 1212 21.42 28.82 -31.57
C LEU A 1212 22.82 29.03 -32.16
N PHE A 1213 23.75 29.48 -31.32
CA PHE A 1213 25.16 29.67 -31.66
C PHE A 1213 26.03 28.76 -30.78
N ASP A 1214 27.09 28.18 -31.34
CA ASP A 1214 28.06 27.38 -30.58
C ASP A 1214 28.86 28.30 -29.65
N GLY A 1215 28.76 28.11 -28.33
CA GLY A 1215 29.51 28.87 -27.33
C GLY A 1215 31.02 28.92 -27.59
N ARG A 1216 31.60 27.84 -28.15
CA ARG A 1216 33.05 27.73 -28.37
C ARG A 1216 33.53 28.47 -29.61
N THR A 1217 32.72 28.48 -30.68
CA THR A 1217 33.15 29.01 -31.99
C THR A 1217 32.43 30.30 -32.38
N GLY A 1218 31.32 30.63 -31.72
CA GLY A 1218 30.42 31.72 -32.06
C GLY A 1218 29.65 31.53 -33.37
N ARG A 1219 29.78 30.37 -34.04
CA ARG A 1219 29.06 30.10 -35.29
C ARG A 1219 27.63 29.69 -35.01
N GLU A 1220 26.71 30.16 -35.84
CA GLU A 1220 25.31 29.71 -35.84
C GLU A 1220 25.24 28.22 -36.24
N PHE A 1221 24.36 27.47 -35.60
CA PHE A 1221 24.05 26.10 -36.03
C PHE A 1221 23.28 26.11 -37.35
N GLU A 1222 23.55 25.13 -38.21
CA GLU A 1222 22.96 25.03 -39.56
C GLU A 1222 21.43 24.88 -39.56
N ARG A 1223 20.84 24.49 -38.43
CA ARG A 1223 19.40 24.26 -38.28
C ARG A 1223 18.90 24.88 -36.97
N PRO A 1224 17.67 25.45 -36.97
CA PRO A 1224 16.98 25.78 -35.74
C PRO A 1224 16.85 24.55 -34.84
N VAL A 1225 16.95 24.77 -33.54
CA VAL A 1225 16.91 23.73 -32.51
C VAL A 1225 15.69 23.98 -31.63
N THR A 1226 15.01 22.91 -31.22
CA THR A 1226 13.96 23.02 -30.20
C THR A 1226 14.60 23.41 -28.87
N VAL A 1227 14.20 24.57 -28.36
CA VAL A 1227 14.65 25.10 -27.08
C VAL A 1227 13.42 25.46 -26.27
N GLY A 1228 13.43 25.15 -24.99
CA GLY A 1228 12.34 25.51 -24.10
C GLY A 1228 12.62 25.11 -22.66
N TYR A 1229 11.58 25.06 -21.84
CA TYR A 1229 11.70 24.70 -20.44
C TYR A 1229 11.05 23.36 -20.19
N MET A 1230 11.83 22.42 -19.64
CA MET A 1230 11.35 21.11 -19.21
C MET A 1230 11.56 20.96 -17.72
N TYR A 1231 10.63 20.31 -17.03
CA TYR A 1231 10.74 20.05 -15.60
C TYR A 1231 11.62 18.83 -15.33
N MET A 1232 12.82 19.08 -14.79
CA MET A 1232 13.84 18.06 -14.53
C MET A 1232 13.92 17.74 -13.04
N LEU A 1233 14.19 16.47 -12.73
CA LEU A 1233 14.26 15.91 -11.39
C LEU A 1233 15.68 15.34 -11.14
N LYS A 1234 16.23 15.56 -9.95
CA LYS A 1234 17.40 14.83 -9.44
C LYS A 1234 16.90 13.59 -8.70
N LEU A 1235 17.37 12.41 -9.08
CA LEU A 1235 16.94 11.16 -8.44
C LEU A 1235 17.83 10.83 -7.23
N ASN A 1236 17.31 10.03 -6.28
CA ASN A 1236 18.06 9.54 -5.11
C ASN A 1236 19.21 8.55 -5.46
N HIS A 1237 19.58 8.46 -6.74
CA HIS A 1237 20.64 7.61 -7.27
C HIS A 1237 21.92 8.42 -7.44
N LEU A 1238 22.51 8.80 -6.31
CA LEU A 1238 23.68 9.68 -6.24
C LEU A 1238 24.97 8.89 -6.44
N VAL A 1239 25.93 9.48 -7.15
CA VAL A 1239 27.21 8.82 -7.43
C VAL A 1239 28.01 8.55 -6.16
N ASP A 1240 27.98 9.47 -5.19
CA ASP A 1240 28.67 9.34 -3.90
C ASP A 1240 28.23 8.10 -3.12
N ASP A 1241 26.95 7.74 -3.21
CA ASP A 1241 26.41 6.57 -2.53
C ASP A 1241 26.80 5.28 -3.25
N LYS A 1242 26.90 5.32 -4.58
CA LYS A 1242 27.21 4.17 -5.43
C LYS A 1242 28.71 3.88 -5.55
N MET A 1243 29.54 4.92 -5.48
CA MET A 1243 30.99 4.77 -5.56
C MET A 1243 31.49 3.93 -4.37
N HIS A 1244 32.20 2.85 -4.69
CA HIS A 1244 32.76 1.95 -3.70
C HIS A 1244 34.06 1.33 -4.22
N ALA A 1245 35.08 1.32 -3.38
CA ALA A 1245 36.38 0.75 -3.68
C ALA A 1245 36.94 0.04 -2.45
N ARG A 1246 37.65 -1.06 -2.67
CA ARG A 1246 38.33 -1.84 -1.63
C ARG A 1246 39.69 -2.29 -2.16
N SER A 1247 40.72 -2.13 -1.32
CA SER A 1247 42.01 -2.80 -1.49
C SER A 1247 42.08 -4.01 -0.55
N THR A 1248 42.13 -3.77 0.75
CA THR A 1248 42.03 -4.75 1.84
C THR A 1248 40.89 -4.36 2.78
N GLY A 1249 40.42 -5.29 3.62
CA GLY A 1249 39.31 -5.00 4.53
C GLY A 1249 38.91 -6.22 5.34
N SER A 1250 37.73 -6.15 5.94
CA SER A 1250 37.18 -7.25 6.74
C SER A 1250 36.89 -8.49 5.88
N TYR A 1251 37.06 -9.64 6.50
CA TYR A 1251 36.78 -10.95 5.93
C TYR A 1251 35.72 -11.68 6.76
N SER A 1252 34.92 -12.50 6.10
CA SER A 1252 33.97 -13.41 6.72
C SER A 1252 34.70 -14.38 7.64
N LEU A 1253 34.16 -14.61 8.83
CA LEU A 1253 34.73 -15.54 9.79
C LEU A 1253 34.71 -16.98 9.25
N VAL A 1254 33.62 -17.37 8.57
CA VAL A 1254 33.38 -18.75 8.12
C VAL A 1254 34.10 -19.03 6.82
N THR A 1255 33.87 -18.22 5.79
CA THR A 1255 34.37 -18.49 4.42
C THR A 1255 35.73 -17.87 4.15
N GLN A 1256 36.24 -17.02 5.05
CA GLN A 1256 37.46 -16.21 4.84
C GLN A 1256 37.44 -15.30 3.61
N GLN A 1257 36.28 -15.13 2.97
CA GLN A 1257 36.10 -14.24 1.82
C GLN A 1257 35.89 -12.78 2.27
N PRO A 1258 36.23 -11.79 1.43
CA PRO A 1258 35.81 -10.41 1.62
C PRO A 1258 34.33 -10.30 1.99
N LEU A 1259 33.99 -9.51 3.03
CA LEU A 1259 32.58 -9.21 3.33
C LEU A 1259 31.91 -8.54 2.13
N GLY A 1260 30.58 -8.58 2.06
CA GLY A 1260 29.81 -7.87 1.04
C GLY A 1260 29.38 -6.47 1.49
N GLY A 1261 29.29 -5.53 0.53
CA GLY A 1261 28.63 -4.24 0.72
C GLY A 1261 29.51 -3.10 1.23
N LYS A 1262 29.13 -1.86 0.87
CA LYS A 1262 29.87 -0.62 1.17
C LYS A 1262 30.05 -0.37 2.67
N ALA A 1263 29.01 -0.64 3.47
CA ALA A 1263 29.03 -0.41 4.92
C ALA A 1263 30.10 -1.22 5.66
N GLN A 1264 30.48 -2.39 5.13
CA GLN A 1264 31.52 -3.27 5.68
C GLN A 1264 32.85 -3.15 4.94
N PHE A 1265 32.98 -2.16 4.04
CA PHE A 1265 34.12 -2.02 3.13
C PHE A 1265 34.35 -3.34 2.34
N GLY A 1266 33.26 -3.90 1.83
CA GLY A 1266 33.21 -5.23 1.24
C GLY A 1266 33.86 -5.35 -0.14
N GLY A 1267 34.13 -6.57 -0.61
CA GLY A 1267 34.59 -6.82 -1.98
C GLY A 1267 33.42 -6.84 -2.98
N GLN A 1268 33.74 -6.68 -4.27
CA GLN A 1268 32.81 -7.00 -5.36
C GLN A 1268 32.66 -8.52 -5.47
N ARG A 1269 31.46 -8.98 -5.82
CA ARG A 1269 31.23 -10.39 -6.11
C ARG A 1269 31.75 -10.70 -7.52
N PHE A 1270 32.72 -11.61 -7.61
CA PHE A 1270 33.14 -12.21 -8.87
C PHE A 1270 32.34 -13.51 -9.06
N GLY A 1271 31.38 -13.50 -9.98
CA GLY A 1271 30.42 -14.58 -10.17
C GLY A 1271 30.83 -15.55 -11.26
N GLU A 1272 29.93 -16.50 -11.53
CA GLU A 1272 30.12 -17.57 -12.51
C GLU A 1272 30.30 -17.04 -13.94
N MET A 1273 29.51 -16.04 -14.35
CA MET A 1273 29.62 -15.45 -15.68
C MET A 1273 30.95 -14.71 -15.87
N GLU A 1274 31.48 -14.06 -14.83
CA GLU A 1274 32.78 -13.40 -14.89
C GLU A 1274 33.94 -14.41 -14.93
N VAL A 1275 33.79 -15.58 -14.28
CA VAL A 1275 34.72 -16.71 -14.43
C VAL A 1275 34.77 -17.18 -15.88
N TRP A 1276 33.62 -17.46 -16.49
CA TRP A 1276 33.55 -17.90 -17.90
C TRP A 1276 34.18 -16.88 -18.85
N ALA A 1277 34.04 -15.59 -18.56
CA ALA A 1277 34.69 -14.54 -19.35
C ALA A 1277 36.22 -14.66 -19.32
N LEU A 1278 36.84 -14.87 -18.14
CA LEU A 1278 38.29 -15.05 -18.03
C LEU A 1278 38.79 -16.36 -18.65
N GLU A 1279 38.01 -17.44 -18.50
CA GLU A 1279 38.30 -18.72 -19.16
C GLU A 1279 38.31 -18.57 -20.68
N ALA A 1280 37.35 -17.84 -21.26
CA ALA A 1280 37.26 -17.58 -22.70
C ALA A 1280 38.49 -16.83 -23.25
N TYR A 1281 39.11 -15.96 -22.46
CA TYR A 1281 40.37 -15.28 -22.83
C TYR A 1281 41.62 -16.14 -22.63
N GLY A 1282 41.53 -17.26 -21.91
CA GLY A 1282 42.70 -18.02 -21.45
C GLY A 1282 43.49 -17.33 -20.35
N ALA A 1283 42.88 -16.41 -19.61
CA ALA A 1283 43.51 -15.60 -18.56
C ALA A 1283 43.68 -16.37 -17.24
N ALA A 1284 44.32 -17.55 -17.30
CA ALA A 1284 44.40 -18.50 -16.18
C ALA A 1284 45.04 -17.90 -14.91
N TYR A 1285 46.09 -17.08 -15.05
CA TYR A 1285 46.74 -16.41 -13.91
C TYR A 1285 45.82 -15.38 -13.23
N THR A 1286 45.09 -14.59 -14.02
CA THR A 1286 44.11 -13.63 -13.49
C THR A 1286 42.97 -14.35 -12.77
N LEU A 1287 42.48 -15.44 -13.36
CA LEU A 1287 41.45 -16.26 -12.73
C LEU A 1287 41.96 -16.88 -11.42
N GLN A 1288 43.16 -17.46 -11.42
CA GLN A 1288 43.77 -18.03 -10.22
C GLN A 1288 43.96 -16.96 -9.14
N GLU A 1289 44.41 -15.76 -9.49
CA GLU A 1289 44.55 -14.65 -8.56
C GLU A 1289 43.20 -14.26 -7.91
N MET A 1290 42.14 -14.12 -8.73
CA MET A 1290 40.80 -13.76 -8.27
C MET A 1290 40.19 -14.82 -7.34
N LEU A 1291 40.41 -16.10 -7.64
CA LEU A 1291 39.86 -17.22 -6.86
C LEU A 1291 40.70 -17.60 -5.63
N THR A 1292 41.93 -17.11 -5.50
CA THR A 1292 42.84 -17.47 -4.38
C THR A 1292 43.25 -16.23 -3.56
N VAL A 1293 44.38 -15.59 -3.93
CA VAL A 1293 45.06 -14.54 -3.16
C VAL A 1293 44.25 -13.25 -3.00
N LYS A 1294 43.26 -12.98 -3.85
CA LYS A 1294 42.32 -11.85 -3.69
C LYS A 1294 41.06 -12.21 -2.90
N SER A 1295 40.83 -13.50 -2.62
CA SER A 1295 39.63 -14.03 -2.00
C SER A 1295 39.93 -14.65 -0.63
N ASP A 1296 40.04 -15.97 -0.58
CA ASP A 1296 39.95 -16.81 0.62
C ASP A 1296 41.23 -17.61 0.92
N ASP A 1297 42.30 -17.44 0.14
CA ASP A 1297 43.63 -17.91 0.55
C ASP A 1297 44.23 -16.97 1.61
N VAL A 1298 44.10 -17.37 2.88
CA VAL A 1298 44.52 -16.58 4.05
C VAL A 1298 46.03 -16.29 4.05
N ASN A 1299 46.84 -17.27 3.64
CA ASN A 1299 48.29 -17.13 3.61
C ASN A 1299 48.73 -16.39 2.36
N GLY A 1300 48.20 -16.79 1.20
CA GLY A 1300 48.53 -16.20 -0.09
C GLY A 1300 48.19 -14.72 -0.16
N ARG A 1301 47.05 -14.27 0.38
CA ARG A 1301 46.69 -12.84 0.40
C ARG A 1301 47.67 -11.99 1.21
N THR A 1302 48.14 -12.52 2.34
CA THR A 1302 49.09 -11.81 3.23
C THR A 1302 50.47 -11.72 2.59
N LYS A 1303 50.93 -12.83 1.99
CA LYS A 1303 52.18 -12.86 1.22
C LYS A 1303 52.12 -11.95 0.00
N MET A 1304 51.02 -12.00 -0.76
CA MET A 1304 50.81 -11.15 -1.92
C MET A 1304 50.87 -9.68 -1.53
N TYR A 1305 50.18 -9.29 -0.45
CA TYR A 1305 50.25 -7.92 0.04
C TYR A 1305 51.68 -7.50 0.39
N LYS A 1306 52.42 -8.35 1.11
CA LYS A 1306 53.82 -8.10 1.46
C LYS A 1306 54.70 -7.97 0.21
N ASN A 1307 54.57 -8.88 -0.74
CA ASN A 1307 55.30 -8.87 -2.00
C ASN A 1307 55.04 -7.56 -2.76
N ILE A 1308 53.77 -7.13 -2.88
CA ILE A 1308 53.40 -5.86 -3.53
C ILE A 1308 54.07 -4.67 -2.82
N VAL A 1309 54.11 -4.65 -1.49
CA VAL A 1309 54.79 -3.59 -0.71
C VAL A 1309 56.30 -3.62 -0.93
N ASP A 1310 56.90 -4.80 -1.05
CA ASP A 1310 58.32 -5.00 -1.33
C ASP A 1310 58.69 -4.75 -2.81
N GLY A 1311 57.71 -4.48 -3.68
CA GLY A 1311 57.89 -4.28 -5.12
C GLY A 1311 58.04 -5.59 -5.92
N ASP A 1312 57.73 -6.73 -5.31
CA ASP A 1312 57.67 -8.05 -5.94
C ASP A 1312 56.23 -8.37 -6.34
N HIS A 1313 55.95 -8.55 -7.63
CA HIS A 1313 54.58 -8.79 -8.12
C HIS A 1313 54.26 -10.29 -8.31
N ARG A 1314 55.02 -11.18 -7.67
CA ARG A 1314 54.80 -12.63 -7.76
C ARG A 1314 53.68 -13.10 -6.84
N MET A 1315 52.82 -13.96 -7.38
CA MET A 1315 51.80 -14.68 -6.62
C MET A 1315 52.34 -16.02 -6.12
N GLU A 1316 52.05 -16.34 -4.86
CA GLU A 1316 52.26 -17.66 -4.26
C GLU A 1316 50.90 -18.24 -3.83
N PRO A 1317 50.12 -18.78 -4.77
CA PRO A 1317 48.78 -19.28 -4.46
C PRO A 1317 48.86 -20.57 -3.65
N GLY A 1318 48.13 -20.62 -2.56
CA GLY A 1318 47.82 -21.81 -1.79
C GLY A 1318 46.45 -22.39 -2.15
N MET A 1319 45.93 -23.20 -1.25
CA MET A 1319 44.60 -23.78 -1.36
C MET A 1319 43.54 -22.82 -0.79
N PRO A 1320 42.46 -22.52 -1.54
CA PRO A 1320 41.34 -21.72 -1.05
C PRO A 1320 40.74 -22.27 0.25
N GLU A 1321 40.39 -21.40 1.20
CA GLU A 1321 39.75 -21.86 2.43
C GLU A 1321 38.34 -22.40 2.18
N SER A 1322 37.62 -21.92 1.16
CA SER A 1322 36.34 -22.53 0.75
C SER A 1322 36.47 -24.01 0.38
N PHE A 1323 37.58 -24.40 -0.26
CA PHE A 1323 37.85 -25.80 -0.58
C PHE A 1323 38.22 -26.61 0.66
N ASN A 1324 38.96 -26.02 1.61
CA ASN A 1324 39.21 -26.64 2.92
C ASN A 1324 37.91 -26.89 3.69
N VAL A 1325 37.03 -25.90 3.74
CA VAL A 1325 35.71 -26.02 4.37
C VAL A 1325 34.93 -27.16 3.73
N LEU A 1326 34.88 -27.22 2.40
CA LEU A 1326 34.23 -28.33 1.67
C LEU A 1326 34.80 -29.70 2.05
N LEU A 1327 36.13 -29.85 2.08
CA LEU A 1327 36.78 -31.10 2.50
C LEU A 1327 36.37 -31.51 3.92
N LYS A 1328 36.29 -30.55 4.86
CA LYS A 1328 35.88 -30.82 6.24
C LYS A 1328 34.39 -31.15 6.34
N GLU A 1329 33.54 -30.46 5.60
CA GLU A 1329 32.10 -30.74 5.54
C GLU A 1329 31.85 -32.16 5.00
N ILE A 1330 32.49 -32.55 3.89
CA ILE A 1330 32.38 -33.91 3.34
C ILE A 1330 32.87 -34.97 4.34
N ARG A 1331 34.02 -34.74 4.99
CA ARG A 1331 34.51 -35.65 6.04
C ARG A 1331 33.55 -35.75 7.23
N SER A 1332 32.87 -34.66 7.58
CA SER A 1332 31.88 -34.65 8.67
C SER A 1332 30.61 -35.45 8.36
N LEU A 1333 30.29 -35.66 7.08
CA LEU A 1333 29.23 -36.56 6.62
C LEU A 1333 29.60 -38.05 6.73
N GLY A 1334 30.84 -38.37 7.13
CA GLY A 1334 31.35 -39.74 7.22
C GLY A 1334 31.97 -40.28 5.93
N ILE A 1335 32.27 -39.41 4.96
CA ILE A 1335 32.90 -39.77 3.68
C ILE A 1335 34.40 -39.46 3.76
N ASN A 1336 35.26 -40.48 3.56
CA ASN A 1336 36.70 -40.23 3.49
C ASN A 1336 37.08 -39.60 2.15
N ILE A 1337 37.69 -38.42 2.20
CA ILE A 1337 38.22 -37.68 1.05
C ILE A 1337 39.62 -37.18 1.39
N GLU A 1338 40.61 -37.54 0.58
CA GLU A 1338 42.01 -37.23 0.79
C GLU A 1338 42.59 -36.60 -0.48
N LEU A 1339 43.66 -35.82 -0.32
CA LEU A 1339 44.44 -35.29 -1.43
C LEU A 1339 45.66 -36.20 -1.58
N GLU A 1340 45.80 -36.90 -2.70
CA GLU A 1340 47.01 -37.66 -2.98
C GLU A 1340 48.17 -36.69 -3.25
N GLU A 1341 49.27 -36.80 -2.51
CA GLU A 1341 50.51 -36.09 -2.83
C GLU A 1341 51.14 -36.73 -4.08
N GLN A 1342 51.23 -35.96 -5.17
CA GLN A 1342 51.99 -36.32 -6.39
C GLN A 1342 53.42 -35.77 -6.37
#